data_AF-A0A2M4AGZ7-F1
#
_entry.id   AF-A0A2M4AGZ7-F1
#
_cell.length_a   1.000
_cell.length_b   1.000
_cell.length_c   1.000
_cell.angle_alpha   90.00
_cell.angle_beta   90.00
_cell.angle_gamma   90.00
#
_symmetry.space_group_name_H-M   'P 1'
#
loop_
_entity.id
_entity.type
_entity.pdbx_description
1 polymer ?
#
loop_
_entity_poly.entity_id
_entity_poly.type
_entity_poly.pdbx_seq_one_letter_code
_entity_poly.pdbx_strand_id
1 'polypeptide(L)'
;PHLRPAFLLDAVLARVSDDVKDGLLAHVGVPEVVETEDHLQAIRWQIHSNYLPQVKVHELYQCDVDGLVKRFNDECSKRSPSSAQDIPEGDIKLRPDAEFRRLGAEVDLERALRLYNVFRQDCFDEDSRKRKCAEAFRARLQYLNEEVRKEIQAHIDYAIENCLAGTRYERVQADGPRVKGISLKYPLFMKYFTHYGAQGKSLKDIEAMMYGGPGKLFMAHNGWVINGDPLNDFARPQPGTGNVYLRRELIAWGDSVKLRYGDKPEDSPYLWKHMQQYVDTTARIFDGVRLDNCHSTPLHVAEYLLDSARKVNPELYVAAELFTNSDHTDNIFVNRLGITSLIREALSAWDSHEQGRLVYRYGGAPVGAFFPCPKRILAPTIAHALFMDLTHDNPSPVEKRSIFDLIPSAALVSMACCATGSNRGYDEFVPHHIHVVDEERQYQEWGKQVDKTTGLIAVKEALNVLHGGLATRGFDQVFVDQMHPDIVAVTRHSITNHETVILVAHTAFSNPNPWAGPTGVRPLEFEGEFREIVLEVQIYKRTGQTFDPPTDFVKNVDYINGVGEYVVDLKRNLKLEESDIFGKEAVVKGNVTQLHFNNLKPGSVVAVRVAMKDTVKAHFDNLQSLVHEFHQDRGSRYAELQHILSKLDLLDFNKLLYCCAEEERDNGGGPYSIDGYGELVYCGLQGVMSILSDIGPNNDLGHPLANNLRNGNWLIDYCSQRLLKYENLVPLAKWLEVNLKSVKEIPRYMIPSYFDVIITNVHRLAVSAACNLMSDFVRHGSNFGRRLALGSVQCVSVCPSAHLPKLSPNVQDPKPPGHCATMAAGLPHFATGYMRCWGRDTFIAIRGLTLLTGRYDETRYMILGFGGCLRHGLIPNLLDGGQNARFNCRDAVWWWLYTIKLYVEEVPNGENILKDKVSRLYPTDDSEAKKPGECDQLLYETIQEALTVHFQGLSYRERNAGTRIDAHMKDKGFNNRIGINPDTGFVFGGNNANCGTWMDKMGSSDKAGNRGVPSTPRDGSAVELVGLQMAGLRFMQQMAEHKVIPVKSVERTSYNGTKTVWTYKDWADRIAANFDKEFYVDESTESSYVNKRGIYKDTVGSEIPWTDFQLRCNFPIALVAAPELADPKRAWRALENAKKYLLGPLGMKTLDYEDWGYRGNYDNSTDTDDKTVAHGANYHNGPEWVWPIGFYLRARLIFAKANGLLKETVAETWKILQTHLNELQRCHWRGLAELTNENGAFCKDSCRTQAWSMGCVLEVVHDLEKYEKEL
;
A
#
# COMPACT_ATOMS: atom_id res chain seq x y z
N PRO A 1 -11.81 40.84 -15.07
CA PRO A 1 -11.06 42.03 -14.57
C PRO A 1 -9.54 41.84 -14.52
N HIS A 2 -9.03 40.79 -13.87
CA HIS A 2 -7.58 40.57 -13.72
C HIS A 2 -6.77 40.44 -15.01
N LEU A 3 -7.42 40.13 -16.16
CA LEU A 3 -6.77 40.08 -17.47
C LEU A 3 -6.61 41.45 -18.15
N ARG A 4 -7.12 42.54 -17.54
CA ARG A 4 -7.01 43.90 -18.10
C ARG A 4 -5.56 44.36 -18.34
N PRO A 5 -4.61 44.17 -17.39
CA PRO A 5 -3.20 44.45 -17.63
C PRO A 5 -2.62 43.65 -18.82
N ALA A 6 -2.99 42.37 -18.95
CA ALA A 6 -2.55 41.53 -20.06
C ALA A 6 -3.12 42.00 -21.41
N PHE A 7 -4.40 42.40 -21.44
CA PHE A 7 -5.02 42.98 -22.64
C PHE A 7 -4.34 44.30 -23.05
N LEU A 8 -4.03 45.17 -22.09
CA LEU A 8 -3.33 46.43 -22.38
C LEU A 8 -1.94 46.15 -22.99
N LEU A 9 -1.21 45.16 -22.46
CA LEU A 9 0.04 44.70 -23.06
C LEU A 9 -0.19 44.13 -24.48
N ASP A 10 -1.29 43.42 -24.72
CA ASP A 10 -1.65 42.86 -26.05
C ASP A 10 -1.84 43.97 -27.08
N ALA A 11 -2.54 45.04 -26.68
CA ALA A 11 -2.74 46.23 -27.52
C ALA A 11 -1.42 46.94 -27.84
N VAL A 12 -0.47 47.00 -26.90
CA VAL A 12 0.88 47.54 -27.15
C VAL A 12 1.63 46.69 -28.18
N LEU A 13 1.65 45.37 -28.00
CA LEU A 13 2.34 44.45 -28.91
C LEU A 13 1.71 44.46 -30.31
N ALA A 14 0.38 44.56 -30.39
CA ALA A 14 -0.32 44.74 -31.66
C ALA A 14 0.08 46.06 -32.35
N ARG A 15 0.19 47.16 -31.60
CA ARG A 15 0.67 48.44 -32.13
C ARG A 15 2.09 48.34 -32.68
N VAL A 16 3.00 47.69 -31.95
CA VAL A 16 4.37 47.43 -32.44
C VAL A 16 4.34 46.62 -33.74
N SER A 17 3.49 45.60 -33.81
CA SER A 17 3.33 44.78 -35.02
C SER A 17 2.86 45.61 -36.22
N ASP A 18 1.89 46.50 -36.02
CA ASP A 18 1.39 47.42 -37.06
C ASP A 18 2.47 48.43 -37.47
N ASP A 19 3.20 49.01 -36.52
CA ASP A 19 4.23 50.02 -36.80
C ASP A 19 5.45 49.42 -37.53
N VAL A 20 5.80 48.15 -37.27
CA VAL A 20 6.82 47.42 -38.06
C VAL A 20 6.31 47.15 -39.47
N LYS A 21 5.07 46.66 -39.60
CA LYS A 21 4.44 46.37 -40.90
C LYS A 21 4.36 47.62 -41.78
N ASP A 22 4.06 48.78 -41.20
CA ASP A 22 3.95 50.05 -41.92
C ASP A 22 5.32 50.73 -42.14
N GLY A 23 6.43 50.06 -41.80
CA GLY A 23 7.80 50.52 -42.03
C GLY A 23 8.25 51.65 -41.10
N LEU A 24 7.47 52.00 -40.07
CA LEU A 24 7.71 53.16 -39.22
C LEU A 24 8.97 53.01 -38.33
N LEU A 25 9.41 51.78 -38.09
CA LEU A 25 10.60 51.49 -37.27
C LEU A 25 11.87 51.18 -38.09
N ALA A 26 11.83 51.29 -39.43
CA ALA A 26 12.98 51.00 -40.28
C ALA A 26 14.20 51.87 -39.95
N HIS A 27 13.97 53.15 -39.62
CA HIS A 27 15.01 54.12 -39.26
C HIS A 27 15.76 53.81 -37.96
N VAL A 28 15.23 52.91 -37.11
CA VAL A 28 15.84 52.46 -35.85
C VAL A 28 16.29 51.00 -35.91
N GLY A 29 16.46 50.44 -37.11
CA GLY A 29 17.01 49.10 -37.32
C GLY A 29 15.98 47.96 -37.29
N VAL A 30 14.68 48.27 -37.39
CA VAL A 30 13.62 47.26 -37.49
C VAL A 30 12.92 47.36 -38.85
N PRO A 31 13.34 46.57 -39.85
CA PRO A 31 12.71 46.58 -41.18
C PRO A 31 11.33 45.90 -41.18
N GLU A 32 10.56 46.09 -42.26
CA GLU A 32 9.24 45.46 -42.48
C GLU A 32 9.32 43.91 -42.49
N VAL A 33 10.49 43.35 -42.81
CA VAL A 33 10.76 41.91 -42.84
C VAL A 33 11.74 41.56 -41.73
N VAL A 34 11.25 40.86 -40.71
CA VAL A 34 12.05 40.45 -39.53
C VAL A 34 12.65 39.07 -39.76
N GLU A 35 13.95 38.98 -40.09
CA GLU A 35 14.61 37.71 -40.43
C GLU A 35 15.97 37.46 -39.73
N THR A 36 16.44 38.41 -38.88
CA THR A 36 17.72 38.29 -38.18
C THR A 36 17.56 38.49 -36.67
N GLU A 37 18.51 37.98 -35.89
CA GLU A 37 18.53 38.18 -34.44
C GLU A 37 18.74 39.66 -34.07
N ASP A 38 19.49 40.42 -34.89
CA ASP A 38 19.68 41.87 -34.70
C ASP A 38 18.34 42.63 -34.79
N HIS A 39 17.45 42.23 -35.71
CA HIS A 39 16.11 42.82 -35.79
C HIS A 39 15.31 42.55 -34.51
N LEU A 40 15.41 41.34 -33.93
CA LEU A 40 14.75 41.01 -32.67
C LEU A 40 15.30 41.82 -31.49
N GLN A 41 16.62 42.06 -31.43
CA GLN A 41 17.22 42.91 -30.41
C GLN A 41 16.79 44.38 -30.55
N ALA A 42 16.71 44.89 -31.78
CA ALA A 42 16.19 46.22 -32.05
C ALA A 42 14.71 46.35 -31.63
N ILE A 43 13.87 45.36 -31.95
CA ILE A 43 12.47 45.29 -31.51
C ILE A 43 12.39 45.28 -29.97
N ARG A 44 13.19 44.44 -29.30
CA ARG A 44 13.28 44.39 -27.84
C ARG A 44 13.55 45.77 -27.25
N TRP A 45 14.58 46.46 -27.75
CA TRP A 45 14.93 47.79 -27.28
C TRP A 45 13.81 48.81 -27.48
N GLN A 46 13.14 48.80 -28.65
CA GLN A 46 12.03 49.70 -28.93
C GLN A 46 10.85 49.47 -27.99
N ILE A 47 10.48 48.21 -27.74
CA ILE A 47 9.40 47.86 -26.82
C ILE A 47 9.66 48.44 -25.42
N HIS A 48 10.86 48.22 -24.86
CA HIS A 48 11.20 48.71 -23.52
C HIS A 48 11.33 50.23 -23.44
N SER A 49 11.94 50.86 -24.45
CA SER A 49 12.30 52.28 -24.38
C SER A 49 11.17 53.21 -24.78
N ASN A 50 10.34 52.80 -25.74
CA ASN A 50 9.39 53.70 -26.39
C ASN A 50 7.92 53.30 -26.19
N TYR A 51 7.59 52.01 -26.15
CA TYR A 51 6.19 51.56 -26.10
C TYR A 51 5.69 51.30 -24.67
N LEU A 52 6.39 50.49 -23.88
CA LEU A 52 5.98 50.16 -22.50
C LEU A 52 5.84 51.39 -21.58
N PRO A 53 6.71 52.42 -21.65
CA PRO A 53 6.57 53.61 -20.81
C PRO A 53 5.29 54.41 -21.05
N GLN A 54 4.64 54.27 -22.23
CA GLN A 54 3.40 54.99 -22.55
C GLN A 54 2.20 54.46 -21.77
N VAL A 55 2.19 53.16 -21.43
CA VAL A 55 1.04 52.49 -20.79
C VAL A 55 1.23 52.25 -19.30
N LYS A 56 2.46 52.29 -18.76
CA LYS A 56 2.76 52.18 -17.33
C LYS A 56 1.92 51.11 -16.60
N VAL A 57 1.98 49.87 -17.09
CA VAL A 57 1.13 48.76 -16.62
C VAL A 57 1.20 48.56 -15.10
N HIS A 58 2.35 48.83 -14.48
CA HIS A 58 2.54 48.76 -13.02
C HIS A 58 1.59 49.67 -12.22
N GLU A 59 1.14 50.80 -12.77
CA GLU A 59 0.20 51.70 -12.08
C GLU A 59 -1.16 51.02 -11.81
N LEU A 60 -1.52 49.98 -12.57
CA LEU A 60 -2.76 49.20 -12.37
C LEU A 60 -2.73 48.34 -11.10
N TYR A 61 -1.55 48.19 -10.48
CA TYR A 61 -1.32 47.41 -9.26
C TYR A 61 -0.89 48.28 -8.07
N GLN A 62 -0.60 49.56 -8.30
CA GLN A 62 -0.12 50.49 -7.29
C GLN A 62 -1.28 51.24 -6.62
N CYS A 63 -0.98 51.85 -5.48
CA CYS A 63 -1.89 52.73 -4.76
C CYS A 63 -1.58 54.21 -4.99
N ASP A 64 -2.59 55.07 -4.85
CA ASP A 64 -2.41 56.52 -4.74
C ASP A 64 -1.83 56.87 -3.35
N VAL A 65 -0.52 57.11 -3.33
CA VAL A 65 0.23 57.45 -2.11
C VAL A 65 -0.30 58.74 -1.48
N ASP A 66 -0.53 59.78 -2.28
CA ASP A 66 -0.92 61.08 -1.74
C ASP A 66 -2.36 61.05 -1.24
N GLY A 67 -3.26 60.37 -1.96
CA GLY A 67 -4.63 60.13 -1.52
C GLY A 67 -4.71 59.32 -0.23
N LEU A 68 -3.91 58.25 -0.08
CA LEU A 68 -3.87 57.44 1.15
C LEU A 68 -3.25 58.18 2.32
N VAL A 69 -2.16 58.91 2.11
CA VAL A 69 -1.51 59.71 3.16
C VAL A 69 -2.45 60.83 3.63
N LYS A 70 -3.22 61.44 2.73
CA LYS A 70 -4.25 62.42 3.11
C LYS A 70 -5.32 61.79 4.00
N ARG A 71 -5.89 60.65 3.59
CA ARG A 71 -6.87 59.89 4.40
C ARG A 71 -6.29 59.49 5.77
N PHE A 72 -5.04 59.06 5.81
CA PHE A 72 -4.34 58.72 7.04
C PHE A 72 -4.16 59.94 7.96
N ASN A 73 -3.79 61.10 7.43
CA ASN A 73 -3.66 62.34 8.21
C ASN A 73 -4.99 62.84 8.78
N ASP A 74 -6.05 62.73 7.99
CA ASP A 74 -7.41 63.09 8.42
C ASP A 74 -7.86 62.22 9.61
N GLU A 75 -7.52 60.92 9.60
CA GLU A 75 -7.82 59.99 10.70
C GLU A 75 -6.88 60.15 11.90
N CYS A 76 -5.59 60.40 11.68
CA CYS A 76 -4.62 60.72 12.74
C CYS A 76 -5.00 61.99 13.54
N SER A 77 -5.78 62.89 12.94
CA SER A 77 -6.28 64.10 13.61
C SER A 77 -7.47 63.84 14.53
N LYS A 78 -8.14 62.69 14.38
CA LYS A 78 -9.34 62.30 15.14
C LYS A 78 -9.06 61.28 16.25
N ARG A 79 -7.85 60.71 16.28
CA ARG A 79 -7.50 59.55 17.13
C ARG A 79 -6.19 59.76 17.87
N SER A 80 -6.13 59.27 19.11
CA SER A 80 -4.89 59.21 19.88
C SER A 80 -3.91 58.20 19.28
N PRO A 81 -2.59 58.41 19.42
CA PRO A 81 -1.57 57.46 19.00
C PRO A 81 -1.66 56.11 19.73
N SER A 82 -1.31 55.03 19.04
CA SER A 82 -1.35 53.66 19.55
C SER A 82 -0.27 53.42 20.63
N SER A 83 -0.62 52.63 21.66
CA SER A 83 0.32 52.23 22.71
C SER A 83 1.23 51.09 22.23
N ALA A 84 2.36 50.87 22.89
CA ALA A 84 3.29 49.79 22.54
C ALA A 84 2.68 48.37 22.65
N GLN A 85 1.57 48.22 23.39
CA GLN A 85 0.84 46.95 23.51
C GLN A 85 -0.19 46.74 22.39
N ASP A 86 -0.51 47.77 21.59
CA ASP A 86 -1.56 47.77 20.56
C ASP A 86 -1.03 47.56 19.12
N ILE A 87 0.27 47.35 18.96
CA ILE A 87 0.93 47.21 17.65
C ILE A 87 0.72 45.76 17.16
N PRO A 88 -0.06 45.51 16.10
CA PRO A 88 -0.33 44.16 15.61
C PRO A 88 0.91 43.52 15.00
N GLU A 89 1.09 42.21 15.18
CA GLU A 89 2.16 41.44 14.51
C GLU A 89 1.99 41.44 12.99
N GLY A 90 3.05 41.78 12.25
CA GLY A 90 3.10 41.82 10.78
C GLY A 90 2.85 43.21 10.17
N ASP A 91 3.09 43.35 8.87
CA ASP A 91 3.06 44.65 8.17
C ASP A 91 1.74 44.91 7.40
N ILE A 92 1.57 46.10 6.81
CA ILE A 92 0.55 46.39 5.80
C ILE A 92 0.91 45.79 4.44
N LYS A 93 -0.11 45.42 3.66
CA LYS A 93 0.03 44.88 2.30
C LYS A 93 -0.90 45.62 1.35
N LEU A 94 -0.50 45.74 0.08
CA LEU A 94 -1.36 46.24 -0.98
C LEU A 94 -2.46 45.22 -1.28
N ARG A 95 -3.69 45.71 -1.37
CA ARG A 95 -4.88 44.98 -1.86
C ARG A 95 -5.17 45.48 -3.27
N PRO A 96 -5.14 44.61 -4.30
CA PRO A 96 -5.42 45.02 -5.68
C PRO A 96 -6.82 45.63 -5.83
N ASP A 97 -6.97 46.60 -6.73
CA ASP A 97 -8.29 47.09 -7.13
C ASP A 97 -9.06 45.98 -7.85
N ALA A 98 -10.33 45.76 -7.49
CA ALA A 98 -11.16 44.72 -8.12
C ALA A 98 -11.28 44.91 -9.64
N GLU A 99 -11.24 46.16 -10.09
CA GLU A 99 -11.31 46.54 -11.49
C GLU A 99 -9.93 46.83 -12.11
N PHE A 100 -8.82 46.71 -11.38
CA PHE A 100 -7.46 47.02 -11.87
C PHE A 100 -7.37 48.42 -12.49
N ARG A 101 -7.92 49.44 -11.83
CA ARG A 101 -7.78 50.86 -12.21
C ARG A 101 -6.42 51.40 -11.78
N ARG A 102 -5.90 52.39 -12.51
CA ARG A 102 -4.63 53.07 -12.18
C ARG A 102 -4.67 53.66 -10.78
N LEU A 103 -3.62 53.39 -10.01
CA LEU A 103 -3.42 53.83 -8.62
C LEU A 103 -4.59 53.44 -7.69
N GLY A 104 -5.36 52.42 -8.07
CA GLY A 104 -6.57 52.00 -7.37
C GLY A 104 -6.33 51.01 -6.23
N ALA A 105 -5.12 50.46 -6.07
CA ALA A 105 -4.85 49.53 -4.99
C ALA A 105 -4.98 50.23 -3.63
N GLU A 106 -5.44 49.50 -2.61
CA GLU A 106 -5.64 50.04 -1.27
C GLU A 106 -4.78 49.31 -0.23
N VAL A 107 -4.68 49.89 0.97
CA VAL A 107 -4.12 49.23 2.15
C VAL A 107 -5.15 49.23 3.26
N ASP A 108 -5.00 48.32 4.22
CA ASP A 108 -5.82 48.33 5.43
C ASP A 108 -5.50 49.57 6.29
N LEU A 109 -6.33 50.60 6.18
CA LEU A 109 -6.08 51.89 6.82
C LEU A 109 -6.12 51.80 8.35
N GLU A 110 -6.99 50.95 8.91
CA GLU A 110 -7.05 50.70 10.36
C GLU A 110 -5.76 50.07 10.87
N ARG A 111 -5.23 49.09 10.13
CA ARG A 111 -3.93 48.50 10.43
C ARG A 111 -2.79 49.51 10.28
N ALA A 112 -2.81 50.33 9.23
CA ALA A 112 -1.82 51.38 9.02
C ALA A 112 -1.82 52.39 10.17
N LEU A 113 -2.99 52.81 10.66
CA LEU A 113 -3.12 53.70 11.81
C LEU A 113 -2.47 53.08 13.06
N ARG A 114 -2.72 51.81 13.37
CA ARG A 114 -2.09 51.14 14.52
C ARG A 114 -0.58 51.03 14.43
N LEU A 115 -0.03 50.85 13.22
CA LEU A 115 1.41 50.68 13.01
C LEU A 115 2.18 52.01 12.94
N TYR A 116 1.60 53.03 12.32
CA TYR A 116 2.32 54.27 12.00
C TYR A 116 1.88 55.48 12.82
N ASN A 117 0.66 55.52 13.39
CA ASN A 117 0.23 56.58 14.30
C ASN A 117 0.68 56.28 15.74
N VAL A 118 1.99 56.34 15.98
CA VAL A 118 2.62 55.99 17.27
C VAL A 118 3.21 57.20 17.98
N PHE A 119 3.49 57.05 19.27
CA PHE A 119 4.31 58.02 20.02
C PHE A 119 5.77 57.96 19.54
N ARG A 120 6.37 59.12 19.36
CA ARG A 120 7.74 59.27 18.84
C ARG A 120 8.57 60.14 19.78
N GLN A 121 9.63 59.55 20.34
CA GLN A 121 10.53 60.25 21.28
C GLN A 121 11.38 61.34 20.59
N ASP A 122 11.45 61.33 19.25
CA ASP A 122 12.20 62.28 18.42
C ASP A 122 11.36 63.50 17.96
N CYS A 123 10.24 63.79 18.63
CA CYS A 123 9.31 64.88 18.29
C CYS A 123 9.03 65.77 19.52
N PHE A 124 8.89 67.08 19.31
CA PHE A 124 8.73 68.07 20.39
C PHE A 124 7.28 68.58 20.55
N ASP A 125 6.41 68.33 19.56
CA ASP A 125 4.99 68.69 19.57
C ASP A 125 4.15 67.69 18.73
N GLU A 126 2.82 67.78 18.83
CA GLU A 126 1.89 66.87 18.13
C GLU A 126 1.94 67.03 16.59
N ASP A 127 2.21 68.22 16.07
CA ASP A 127 2.24 68.48 14.63
C ASP A 127 3.49 67.86 13.99
N SER A 128 4.64 67.95 14.66
CA SER A 128 5.88 67.30 14.27
C SER A 128 5.81 65.77 14.39
N ARG A 129 5.10 65.22 15.39
CA ARG A 129 4.80 63.78 15.49
C ARG A 129 3.95 63.32 14.30
N LYS A 130 2.80 63.96 14.07
CA LYS A 130 1.88 63.61 12.97
C LYS A 130 2.58 63.67 11.62
N ARG A 131 3.39 64.70 11.38
CA ARG A 131 4.19 64.82 10.15
C ARG A 131 5.17 63.67 9.98
N LYS A 132 5.96 63.33 11.00
CA LYS A 132 6.91 62.20 10.91
C LYS A 132 6.22 60.83 10.81
N CYS A 133 5.05 60.65 11.42
CA CYS A 133 4.22 59.45 11.26
C CYS A 133 3.69 59.33 9.82
N ALA A 134 3.21 60.43 9.24
CA ALA A 134 2.77 60.49 7.85
C ALA A 134 3.92 60.26 6.86
N GLU A 135 5.11 60.80 7.14
CA GLU A 135 6.33 60.57 6.35
C GLU A 135 6.74 59.09 6.39
N ALA A 136 6.67 58.43 7.56
CA ALA A 136 6.96 57.01 7.69
C ALA A 136 5.95 56.13 6.93
N PHE A 137 4.66 56.45 7.02
CA PHE A 137 3.61 55.75 6.26
C PHE A 137 3.78 55.98 4.75
N ARG A 138 4.06 57.22 4.32
CA ARG A 138 4.37 57.55 2.92
C ARG A 138 5.56 56.74 2.42
N ALA A 139 6.66 56.69 3.17
CA ALA A 139 7.85 55.92 2.81
C ALA A 139 7.52 54.42 2.65
N ARG A 140 6.65 53.87 3.50
CA ARG A 140 6.18 52.49 3.36
C ARG A 140 5.36 52.29 2.09
N LEU A 141 4.38 53.16 1.81
CA LEU A 141 3.58 53.06 0.60
C LEU A 141 4.43 53.19 -0.66
N GLN A 142 5.42 54.09 -0.68
CA GLN A 142 6.39 54.22 -1.76
C GLN A 142 7.21 52.94 -1.94
N TYR A 143 7.67 52.33 -0.84
CA TYR A 143 8.33 51.04 -0.88
C TYR A 143 7.43 49.94 -1.46
N LEU A 144 6.17 49.83 -1.00
CA LEU A 144 5.24 48.81 -1.50
C LEU A 144 4.92 48.99 -2.98
N ASN A 145 4.70 50.24 -3.43
CA ASN A 145 4.52 50.55 -4.85
C ASN A 145 5.76 50.19 -5.68
N GLU A 146 6.95 50.41 -5.15
CA GLU A 146 8.22 50.08 -5.81
C GLU A 146 8.45 48.56 -5.89
N GLU A 147 8.12 47.81 -4.85
CA GLU A 147 8.21 46.35 -4.87
C GLU A 147 7.26 45.74 -5.91
N VAL A 148 6.00 46.19 -5.93
CA VAL A 148 5.03 45.77 -6.95
C VAL A 148 5.47 46.21 -8.35
N ARG A 149 6.08 47.39 -8.50
CA ARG A 149 6.63 47.84 -9.79
C ARG A 149 7.70 46.86 -10.28
N LYS A 150 8.63 46.44 -9.43
CA LYS A 150 9.67 45.46 -9.79
C LYS A 150 9.07 44.11 -10.16
N GLU A 151 8.09 43.63 -9.38
CA GLU A 151 7.40 42.37 -9.64
C GLU A 151 6.70 42.37 -11.01
N ILE A 152 5.89 43.41 -11.28
CA ILE A 152 5.18 43.54 -12.55
C ILE A 152 6.14 43.77 -13.71
N GLN A 153 7.23 44.51 -13.51
CA GLN A 153 8.27 44.66 -14.52
C GLN A 153 8.91 43.31 -14.87
N ALA A 154 9.24 42.48 -13.88
CA ALA A 154 9.78 41.14 -14.14
C ALA A 154 8.81 40.27 -14.94
N HIS A 155 7.50 40.34 -14.68
CA HIS A 155 6.50 39.65 -15.49
C HIS A 155 6.40 40.17 -16.92
N ILE A 156 6.51 41.49 -17.12
CA ILE A 156 6.50 42.09 -18.46
C ILE A 156 7.79 41.73 -19.22
N ASP A 157 8.95 41.78 -18.58
CA ASP A 157 10.22 41.40 -19.21
C ASP A 157 10.15 39.95 -19.69
N TYR A 158 9.63 39.05 -18.85
CA TYR A 158 9.39 37.66 -19.22
C TYR A 158 8.39 37.52 -20.39
N ALA A 159 7.33 38.33 -20.40
CA ALA A 159 6.37 38.38 -21.49
C ALA A 159 7.00 38.78 -22.83
N ILE A 160 7.89 39.78 -22.82
CA ILE A 160 8.60 40.20 -24.03
C ILE A 160 9.52 39.09 -24.53
N GLU A 161 10.25 38.40 -23.64
CA GLU A 161 11.10 37.28 -24.05
C GLU A 161 10.28 36.14 -24.70
N ASN A 162 9.11 35.79 -24.14
CA ASN A 162 8.23 34.79 -24.73
C ASN A 162 7.69 35.21 -26.11
N CYS A 163 7.30 36.48 -26.25
CA CYS A 163 6.89 37.04 -27.54
C CYS A 163 8.02 36.97 -28.58
N LEU A 164 9.24 37.38 -28.20
CA LEU A 164 10.42 37.33 -29.08
C LEU A 164 10.80 35.88 -29.42
N ALA A 165 10.68 34.94 -28.48
CA ALA A 165 10.91 33.52 -28.73
C ALA A 165 9.93 32.97 -29.79
N GLY A 166 8.64 33.31 -29.69
CA GLY A 166 7.64 32.96 -30.69
C GLY A 166 7.95 33.57 -32.07
N THR A 167 8.26 34.87 -32.13
CA THR A 167 8.66 35.52 -33.38
C THR A 167 9.95 34.93 -33.95
N ARG A 168 10.92 34.57 -33.10
CA ARG A 168 12.17 33.90 -33.49
C ARG A 168 11.87 32.57 -34.16
N TYR A 169 11.02 31.73 -33.56
CA TYR A 169 10.59 30.48 -34.18
C TYR A 169 9.91 30.72 -35.53
N GLU A 170 8.92 31.61 -35.58
CA GLU A 170 8.14 31.81 -36.80
C GLU A 170 8.92 32.42 -37.98
N ARG A 171 9.99 33.19 -37.72
CA ARG A 171 10.60 34.05 -38.76
C ARG A 171 12.11 33.95 -38.91
N VAL A 172 12.84 33.62 -37.85
CA VAL A 172 14.32 33.67 -37.83
C VAL A 172 14.94 32.27 -37.82
N GLN A 173 14.40 31.37 -37.00
CA GLN A 173 14.93 30.01 -36.83
C GLN A 173 14.86 29.20 -38.12
N ALA A 174 15.85 28.32 -38.30
CA ALA A 174 16.01 27.61 -39.55
C ALA A 174 14.96 26.52 -39.77
N ASP A 175 14.48 25.95 -38.67
CA ASP A 175 13.50 24.87 -38.52
C ASP A 175 12.06 25.38 -38.28
N GLY A 176 11.86 26.70 -38.28
CA GLY A 176 10.53 27.32 -38.24
C GLY A 176 9.97 27.68 -39.62
N PRO A 177 8.73 28.20 -39.69
CA PRO A 177 8.03 28.45 -40.96
C PRO A 177 8.59 29.60 -41.82
N ARG A 178 9.50 30.42 -41.28
CA ARG A 178 10.15 31.57 -41.96
C ARG A 178 9.18 32.51 -42.67
N VAL A 179 8.11 32.90 -41.97
CA VAL A 179 7.08 33.77 -42.51
C VAL A 179 7.62 35.20 -42.67
N LYS A 180 7.74 35.68 -43.92
CA LYS A 180 8.30 37.01 -44.21
C LYS A 180 7.32 38.17 -43.99
N GLY A 181 6.05 37.98 -44.35
CA GLY A 181 5.05 39.05 -44.34
C GLY A 181 4.38 39.21 -42.97
N ILE A 182 4.19 40.46 -42.53
CA ILE A 182 3.37 40.78 -41.36
C ILE A 182 1.95 41.13 -41.84
N SER A 183 0.96 40.38 -41.36
CA SER A 183 -0.44 40.53 -41.77
C SER A 183 -1.41 40.21 -40.64
N LEU A 184 -2.72 40.33 -40.89
CA LEU A 184 -3.73 39.90 -39.94
C LEU A 184 -3.66 38.38 -39.67
N LYS A 185 -3.33 37.59 -40.70
CA LYS A 185 -3.16 36.13 -40.62
C LYS A 185 -1.85 35.75 -39.93
N TYR A 186 -0.79 36.54 -40.15
CA TYR A 186 0.54 36.32 -39.58
C TYR A 186 1.04 37.57 -38.84
N PRO A 187 0.52 37.87 -37.64
CA PRO A 187 0.97 39.03 -36.86
C PRO A 187 2.39 38.81 -36.36
N LEU A 188 3.13 39.89 -36.07
CA LEU A 188 4.50 39.79 -35.56
C LEU A 188 4.54 39.12 -34.17
N PHE A 189 3.57 39.45 -33.32
CA PHE A 189 3.32 38.80 -32.04
C PHE A 189 1.95 38.13 -32.02
N MET A 190 1.87 36.96 -31.39
CA MET A 190 0.64 36.21 -31.24
C MET A 190 -0.41 37.00 -30.44
N LYS A 191 -1.64 37.04 -30.96
CA LYS A 191 -2.77 37.75 -30.33
C LYS A 191 -3.42 36.87 -29.26
N TYR A 192 -3.66 37.45 -28.09
CA TYR A 192 -4.27 36.71 -26.96
C TYR A 192 -5.73 37.08 -26.74
N PHE A 193 -6.23 38.13 -27.38
CA PHE A 193 -7.61 38.59 -27.22
C PHE A 193 -8.27 38.91 -28.56
N THR A 194 -9.53 38.53 -28.67
CA THR A 194 -10.46 39.03 -29.68
C THR A 194 -11.17 40.26 -29.12
N HIS A 195 -11.20 41.35 -29.88
CA HIS A 195 -11.84 42.60 -29.45
C HIS A 195 -12.58 43.26 -30.62
N TYR A 196 -13.67 43.98 -30.33
CA TYR A 196 -14.46 44.70 -31.33
C TYR A 196 -14.36 46.22 -31.12
N GLY A 197 -14.14 46.96 -32.22
CA GLY A 197 -14.15 48.43 -32.23
C GLY A 197 -12.88 49.15 -31.77
N ALA A 198 -11.83 48.43 -31.34
CA ALA A 198 -10.56 49.01 -30.89
C ALA A 198 -9.57 49.30 -32.03
N GLN A 199 -9.86 48.84 -33.25
CA GLN A 199 -8.95 48.97 -34.40
C GLN A 199 -8.77 50.44 -34.80
N GLY A 200 -7.51 50.85 -35.05
CA GLY A 200 -7.16 52.22 -35.43
C GLY A 200 -7.27 53.26 -34.32
N LYS A 201 -7.59 52.86 -33.07
CA LYS A 201 -7.68 53.76 -31.92
C LYS A 201 -6.31 53.96 -31.24
N SER A 202 -6.14 55.07 -30.52
CA SER A 202 -4.94 55.29 -29.70
C SER A 202 -4.92 54.34 -28.50
N LEU A 203 -3.74 54.02 -27.94
CA LEU A 203 -3.64 53.16 -26.75
C LEU A 203 -4.47 53.68 -25.56
N LYS A 204 -4.57 55.02 -25.42
CA LYS A 204 -5.38 55.69 -24.40
C LYS A 204 -6.89 55.44 -24.61
N ASP A 205 -7.35 55.49 -25.86
CA ASP A 205 -8.76 55.20 -26.17
C ASP A 205 -9.08 53.72 -25.95
N ILE A 206 -8.15 52.82 -26.30
CA ILE A 206 -8.29 51.36 -26.09
C ILE A 206 -8.39 51.04 -24.59
N GLU A 207 -7.54 51.66 -23.77
CA GLU A 207 -7.62 51.53 -22.32
C GLU A 207 -8.98 52.03 -21.78
N ALA A 208 -9.49 53.16 -22.27
CA ALA A 208 -10.80 53.66 -21.86
C ALA A 208 -11.94 52.69 -22.24
N MET A 209 -11.87 52.07 -23.43
CA MET A 209 -12.86 51.09 -23.88
C MET A 209 -12.91 49.84 -23.00
N MET A 210 -11.78 49.41 -22.45
CA MET A 210 -11.65 48.24 -21.56
C MET A 210 -12.49 48.35 -20.28
N TYR A 211 -12.74 49.57 -19.80
CA TYR A 211 -13.59 49.84 -18.63
C TYR A 211 -15.03 50.18 -19.03
N GLY A 212 -15.30 50.45 -20.31
CA GLY A 212 -16.61 50.81 -20.83
C GLY A 212 -17.45 49.61 -21.31
N GLY A 213 -18.61 49.91 -21.91
CA GLY A 213 -19.50 48.91 -22.51
C GLY A 213 -18.84 47.96 -23.52
N PRO A 214 -17.98 48.45 -24.45
CA PRO A 214 -17.27 47.61 -25.42
C PRO A 214 -16.34 46.57 -24.80
N GLY A 215 -15.76 46.84 -23.61
CA GLY A 215 -14.86 45.92 -22.93
C GLY A 215 -15.49 44.57 -22.58
N LYS A 216 -16.83 44.47 -22.53
CA LYS A 216 -17.54 43.18 -22.37
C LYS A 216 -17.39 42.24 -23.56
N LEU A 217 -16.97 42.76 -24.71
CA LEU A 217 -16.71 42.01 -25.95
C LEU A 217 -15.22 41.72 -26.17
N PHE A 218 -14.38 41.98 -25.17
CA PHE A 218 -12.96 41.65 -25.22
C PHE A 218 -12.78 40.25 -24.61
N MET A 219 -12.58 39.27 -25.47
CA MET A 219 -12.60 37.85 -25.13
C MET A 219 -11.19 37.28 -25.21
N ALA A 220 -10.77 36.57 -24.17
CA ALA A 220 -9.48 35.88 -24.14
C ALA A 220 -9.51 34.66 -25.06
N HIS A 221 -8.42 34.41 -25.76
CA HIS A 221 -8.22 33.19 -26.53
C HIS A 221 -7.97 31.99 -25.62
N ASN A 222 -8.35 30.81 -26.11
CA ASN A 222 -7.94 29.55 -25.48
C ASN A 222 -6.55 29.13 -25.97
N GLY A 223 -6.03 28.03 -25.44
CA GLY A 223 -4.73 27.49 -25.81
C GLY A 223 -4.24 26.50 -24.78
N TRP A 224 -2.93 26.29 -24.76
CA TRP A 224 -2.28 25.43 -23.78
C TRP A 224 -1.00 26.08 -23.23
N VAL A 225 -0.61 25.66 -22.02
CA VAL A 225 0.57 26.18 -21.31
C VAL A 225 1.58 25.05 -21.19
N ILE A 226 2.82 25.29 -21.64
CA ILE A 226 3.91 24.33 -21.52
C ILE A 226 4.13 23.99 -20.03
N ASN A 227 4.08 22.71 -19.68
CA ASN A 227 4.19 22.22 -18.29
C ASN A 227 3.15 22.80 -17.31
N GLY A 228 1.99 23.26 -17.80
CA GLY A 228 0.88 23.69 -16.96
C GLY A 228 0.27 22.53 -16.18
N ASP A 229 -0.20 22.79 -14.95
CA ASP A 229 -1.01 21.83 -14.21
C ASP A 229 -2.41 21.75 -14.83
N PRO A 230 -2.80 20.60 -15.42
CA PRO A 230 -4.09 20.46 -16.10
C PRO A 230 -5.30 20.54 -15.15
N LEU A 231 -5.08 20.41 -13.83
CA LEU A 231 -6.15 20.57 -12.85
C LEU A 231 -6.53 22.04 -12.62
N ASN A 232 -5.69 22.98 -13.07
CA ASN A 232 -5.90 24.41 -12.88
C ASN A 232 -6.31 25.10 -14.18
N ASP A 233 -7.40 25.88 -14.11
CA ASP A 233 -7.80 26.74 -15.22
C ASP A 233 -6.86 27.95 -15.29
N PHE A 234 -5.98 27.98 -16.28
CA PHE A 234 -4.99 29.03 -16.51
C PHE A 234 -5.58 30.42 -16.78
N ALA A 235 -6.88 30.53 -17.06
CA ALA A 235 -7.56 31.82 -17.21
C ALA A 235 -8.19 32.35 -15.92
N ARG A 236 -8.11 31.58 -14.82
CA ARG A 236 -8.61 32.02 -13.50
C ARG A 236 -7.51 32.74 -12.72
N PRO A 237 -7.89 33.70 -11.86
CA PRO A 237 -6.95 34.32 -10.93
C PRO A 237 -6.65 33.33 -9.79
N GLN A 238 -5.63 32.50 -9.95
CA GLN A 238 -5.19 31.51 -8.96
C GLN A 238 -3.69 31.65 -8.67
N PRO A 239 -3.22 31.22 -7.49
CA PRO A 239 -1.79 31.17 -7.20
C PRO A 239 -1.04 30.34 -8.26
N GLY A 240 0.08 30.87 -8.76
CA GLY A 240 0.88 30.22 -9.80
C GLY A 240 0.43 30.54 -11.24
N THR A 241 -0.86 30.45 -11.55
CA THR A 241 -1.40 30.56 -12.92
C THR A 241 -2.07 31.91 -13.26
N GLY A 242 -2.34 32.77 -12.27
CA GLY A 242 -3.08 34.02 -12.48
C GLY A 242 -2.43 35.07 -13.40
N ASN A 243 -1.17 34.87 -13.81
CA ASN A 243 -0.42 35.77 -14.69
C ASN A 243 -0.04 35.13 -16.05
N VAL A 244 -0.56 33.95 -16.41
CA VAL A 244 -0.25 33.25 -17.68
C VAL A 244 -0.42 34.16 -18.91
N TYR A 245 -1.55 34.87 -18.98
CA TYR A 245 -1.84 35.82 -20.07
C TYR A 245 -0.92 37.04 -20.06
N LEU A 246 -0.55 37.54 -18.87
CA LEU A 246 0.34 38.70 -18.74
C LEU A 246 1.77 38.35 -19.15
N ARG A 247 2.25 37.19 -18.69
CA ARG A 247 3.59 36.64 -18.94
C ARG A 247 3.77 36.00 -20.31
N ARG A 248 2.70 35.89 -21.10
CA ARG A 248 2.72 35.28 -22.44
C ARG A 248 3.19 33.82 -22.45
N GLU A 249 2.77 33.07 -21.43
CA GLU A 249 3.06 31.64 -21.28
C GLU A 249 2.11 30.75 -22.11
N LEU A 250 1.02 31.32 -22.63
CA LEU A 250 -0.02 30.60 -23.38
C LEU A 250 0.36 30.49 -24.85
N ILE A 251 0.39 29.27 -25.39
CA ILE A 251 0.33 29.07 -26.83
C ILE A 251 -1.13 29.22 -27.26
N ALA A 252 -1.49 30.43 -27.72
CA ALA A 252 -2.87 30.84 -27.93
C ALA A 252 -3.40 30.45 -29.30
N TRP A 253 -4.63 29.94 -29.35
CA TRP A 253 -5.33 29.63 -30.58
C TRP A 253 -6.17 30.82 -31.04
N GLY A 254 -5.69 31.54 -32.05
CA GLY A 254 -6.31 32.78 -32.52
C GLY A 254 -7.67 32.61 -33.20
N ASP A 255 -8.06 31.38 -33.52
CA ASP A 255 -9.36 31.01 -34.08
C ASP A 255 -10.44 30.78 -33.02
N SER A 256 -10.04 30.65 -31.74
CA SER A 256 -10.89 30.13 -30.66
C SER A 256 -10.90 31.03 -29.43
N VAL A 257 -12.10 31.38 -28.96
CA VAL A 257 -12.30 32.10 -27.69
C VAL A 257 -12.51 31.13 -26.54
N LYS A 258 -11.92 31.41 -25.37
CA LYS A 258 -12.08 30.56 -24.18
C LYS A 258 -13.45 30.75 -23.55
N LEU A 259 -14.18 29.66 -23.38
CA LEU A 259 -15.52 29.66 -22.76
C LEU A 259 -15.40 29.69 -21.23
N ARG A 260 -15.95 30.74 -20.61
CA ARG A 260 -15.91 30.93 -19.14
C ARG A 260 -17.16 30.37 -18.47
N TYR A 261 -17.12 29.11 -18.05
CA TYR A 261 -18.24 28.44 -17.37
C TYR A 261 -18.52 28.99 -15.97
N GLY A 262 -17.49 29.29 -15.18
CA GLY A 262 -17.62 29.60 -13.75
C GLY A 262 -17.58 28.34 -12.88
N ASP A 263 -17.97 28.46 -11.61
CA ASP A 263 -18.03 27.36 -10.64
C ASP A 263 -19.34 26.59 -10.74
N LYS A 264 -20.40 27.25 -11.19
CA LYS A 264 -21.75 26.70 -11.27
C LYS A 264 -22.53 27.26 -12.46
N PRO A 265 -23.63 26.61 -12.88
CA PRO A 265 -24.44 27.06 -14.00
C PRO A 265 -24.88 28.53 -13.93
N GLU A 266 -25.12 29.06 -12.74
CA GLU A 266 -25.58 30.44 -12.53
C GLU A 266 -24.56 31.50 -12.92
N ASP A 267 -23.26 31.17 -12.98
CA ASP A 267 -22.20 32.12 -13.30
C ASP A 267 -22.16 32.48 -14.80
N SER A 268 -22.64 31.57 -15.65
CA SER A 268 -22.79 31.74 -17.10
C SER A 268 -24.01 30.96 -17.66
N PRO A 269 -25.26 31.31 -17.27
CA PRO A 269 -26.44 30.45 -17.46
C PRO A 269 -26.72 30.04 -18.91
N TYR A 270 -26.52 30.98 -19.85
CA TYR A 270 -26.69 30.71 -21.27
C TYR A 270 -25.72 29.64 -21.78
N LEU A 271 -24.44 29.77 -21.42
CA LEU A 271 -23.38 28.88 -21.89
C LEU A 271 -23.63 27.43 -21.43
N TRP A 272 -23.92 27.24 -20.14
CA TRP A 272 -24.22 25.92 -19.60
C TRP A 272 -25.42 25.28 -20.27
N LYS A 273 -26.52 26.04 -20.44
CA LYS A 273 -27.72 25.53 -21.12
C LYS A 273 -27.45 25.17 -22.58
N HIS A 274 -26.72 26.03 -23.30
CA HIS A 274 -26.38 25.80 -24.70
C HIS A 274 -25.51 24.55 -24.87
N MET A 275 -24.47 24.41 -24.04
CA MET A 275 -23.57 23.26 -24.09
C MET A 275 -24.25 21.96 -23.65
N GLN A 276 -25.15 22.03 -22.68
CA GLN A 276 -25.97 20.88 -22.32
C GLN A 276 -26.83 20.41 -23.50
N GLN A 277 -27.54 21.32 -24.17
CA GLN A 277 -28.34 20.98 -25.36
C GLN A 277 -27.49 20.42 -26.50
N TYR A 278 -26.30 20.97 -26.71
CA TYR A 278 -25.34 20.48 -27.67
C TYR A 278 -24.94 19.03 -27.35
N VAL A 279 -24.48 18.77 -26.13
CA VAL A 279 -24.03 17.43 -25.70
C VAL A 279 -25.19 16.43 -25.69
N ASP A 280 -26.38 16.82 -25.24
CA ASP A 280 -27.58 15.99 -25.29
C ASP A 280 -27.94 15.62 -26.73
N THR A 281 -27.81 16.56 -27.68
CA THR A 281 -28.08 16.29 -29.10
C THR A 281 -27.04 15.35 -29.68
N THR A 282 -25.75 15.56 -29.38
CA THR A 282 -24.66 14.67 -29.78
C THR A 282 -24.90 13.26 -29.27
N ALA A 283 -25.26 13.10 -27.99
CA ALA A 283 -25.52 11.80 -27.38
C ALA A 283 -26.76 11.08 -27.96
N ARG A 284 -27.71 11.80 -28.58
CA ARG A 284 -28.84 11.16 -29.31
C ARG A 284 -28.42 10.58 -30.66
N ILE A 285 -27.34 11.09 -31.24
CA ILE A 285 -26.93 10.79 -32.62
C ILE A 285 -25.79 9.76 -32.63
N PHE A 286 -24.87 9.85 -31.69
CA PHE A 286 -23.63 9.07 -31.70
C PHE A 286 -23.54 8.08 -30.52
N ASP A 287 -22.90 6.93 -30.78
CA ASP A 287 -22.62 5.91 -29.76
C ASP A 287 -21.55 6.35 -28.75
N GLY A 288 -20.76 7.38 -29.10
CA GLY A 288 -19.69 7.87 -28.25
C GLY A 288 -19.20 9.27 -28.62
N VAL A 289 -18.31 9.80 -27.78
CA VAL A 289 -17.69 11.11 -27.94
C VAL A 289 -16.18 11.03 -27.77
N ARG A 290 -15.44 11.85 -28.52
CA ARG A 290 -14.01 12.14 -28.31
C ARG A 290 -13.88 13.47 -27.58
N LEU A 291 -13.25 13.46 -26.41
CA LEU A 291 -12.88 14.66 -25.67
C LEU A 291 -11.52 15.14 -26.15
N ASP A 292 -11.55 16.16 -26.99
CA ASP A 292 -10.37 16.88 -27.42
C ASP A 292 -9.76 17.67 -26.25
N ASN A 293 -8.43 17.62 -26.10
CA ASN A 293 -7.71 18.37 -25.06
C ASN A 293 -8.36 18.27 -23.66
N CYS A 294 -8.76 17.06 -23.25
CA CYS A 294 -9.58 16.81 -22.06
C CYS A 294 -8.95 17.42 -20.79
N HIS A 295 -7.62 17.38 -20.71
CA HIS A 295 -6.81 17.91 -19.62
C HIS A 295 -6.91 19.45 -19.47
N SER A 296 -7.39 20.18 -20.49
CA SER A 296 -7.60 21.63 -20.45
C SER A 296 -9.04 22.04 -20.14
N THR A 297 -9.94 21.06 -19.95
CA THR A 297 -11.34 21.30 -19.59
C THR A 297 -11.51 21.21 -18.07
N PRO A 298 -12.11 22.21 -17.40
CA PRO A 298 -12.37 22.14 -15.98
C PRO A 298 -13.20 20.91 -15.62
N LEU A 299 -12.73 20.13 -14.66
CA LEU A 299 -13.23 18.79 -14.38
C LEU A 299 -14.72 18.77 -14.04
N HIS A 300 -15.21 19.76 -13.28
CA HIS A 300 -16.63 19.88 -12.91
C HIS A 300 -17.55 20.19 -14.11
N VAL A 301 -17.02 20.86 -15.13
CA VAL A 301 -17.77 21.17 -16.36
C VAL A 301 -17.91 19.91 -17.20
N ALA A 302 -16.80 19.20 -17.43
CA ALA A 302 -16.80 17.95 -18.18
C ALA A 302 -17.69 16.90 -17.51
N GLU A 303 -17.62 16.77 -16.19
CA GLU A 303 -18.45 15.85 -15.39
C GLU A 303 -19.95 16.14 -15.58
N TYR A 304 -20.37 17.39 -15.40
CA TYR A 304 -21.76 17.79 -15.59
C TYR A 304 -22.29 17.49 -17.01
N LEU A 305 -21.50 17.81 -18.03
CA LEU A 305 -21.91 17.64 -19.43
C LEU A 305 -21.97 16.16 -19.82
N LEU A 306 -20.98 15.36 -19.42
CA LEU A 306 -20.98 13.91 -19.65
C LEU A 306 -22.11 13.22 -18.90
N ASP A 307 -22.43 13.65 -17.68
CA ASP A 307 -23.58 13.12 -16.93
C ASP A 307 -24.90 13.44 -17.64
N SER A 308 -25.01 14.62 -18.27
CA SER A 308 -26.16 14.93 -19.13
C SER A 308 -26.21 14.00 -20.35
N ALA A 309 -25.06 13.81 -21.01
CA ALA A 309 -24.92 12.91 -22.15
C ALA A 309 -25.33 11.47 -21.81
N ARG A 310 -24.89 10.95 -20.65
CA ARG A 310 -25.20 9.58 -20.20
C ARG A 310 -26.65 9.38 -19.78
N LYS A 311 -27.33 10.44 -19.33
CA LYS A 311 -28.79 10.39 -19.12
C LYS A 311 -29.55 10.18 -20.43
N VAL A 312 -28.98 10.66 -21.54
CA VAL A 312 -29.54 10.47 -22.89
C VAL A 312 -29.12 9.12 -23.47
N ASN A 313 -27.84 8.75 -23.37
CA ASN A 313 -27.28 7.49 -23.83
C ASN A 313 -26.49 6.80 -22.69
N PRO A 314 -27.09 5.85 -21.95
CA PRO A 314 -26.41 5.17 -20.84
C PRO A 314 -25.15 4.39 -21.23
N GLU A 315 -25.05 3.95 -22.49
CA GLU A 315 -23.93 3.15 -23.03
C GLU A 315 -22.89 4.03 -23.75
N LEU A 316 -22.89 5.35 -23.50
CA LEU A 316 -22.02 6.30 -24.18
C LEU A 316 -20.54 5.94 -24.02
N TYR A 317 -19.88 5.63 -25.13
CA TYR A 317 -18.43 5.42 -25.18
C TYR A 317 -17.69 6.76 -25.12
N VAL A 318 -16.72 6.91 -24.21
CA VAL A 318 -15.96 8.16 -24.08
C VAL A 318 -14.49 7.88 -24.33
N ALA A 319 -13.95 8.44 -25.41
CA ALA A 319 -12.52 8.49 -25.69
C ALA A 319 -11.98 9.86 -25.31
N ALA A 320 -10.81 9.93 -24.66
CA ALA A 320 -10.20 11.22 -24.31
C ALA A 320 -8.75 11.31 -24.78
N GLU A 321 -8.43 12.45 -25.38
CA GLU A 321 -7.06 12.90 -25.53
C GLU A 321 -6.59 13.51 -24.20
N LEU A 322 -5.88 12.69 -23.42
CA LEU A 322 -5.44 13.03 -22.09
C LEU A 322 -3.95 12.72 -21.97
N PHE A 323 -3.16 13.79 -22.02
CA PHE A 323 -1.71 13.77 -21.90
C PHE A 323 -1.33 14.58 -20.66
N THR A 324 -1.38 13.94 -19.50
CA THR A 324 -0.87 14.55 -18.28
C THR A 324 0.54 14.05 -17.99
N ASN A 325 1.26 14.76 -17.12
CA ASN A 325 2.61 14.38 -16.71
C ASN A 325 2.62 13.26 -15.64
N SER A 326 1.47 12.66 -15.31
CA SER A 326 1.37 11.63 -14.27
C SER A 326 0.17 10.70 -14.46
N ASP A 327 0.42 9.39 -14.38
CA ASP A 327 -0.64 8.36 -14.33
C ASP A 327 -1.65 8.64 -13.19
N HIS A 328 -1.24 9.29 -12.10
CA HIS A 328 -2.14 9.69 -11.01
C HIS A 328 -3.18 10.72 -11.47
N THR A 329 -2.74 11.74 -12.20
CA THR A 329 -3.63 12.78 -12.72
C THR A 329 -4.56 12.18 -13.77
N ASP A 330 -4.05 11.33 -14.66
CA ASP A 330 -4.89 10.58 -15.61
C ASP A 330 -6.01 9.81 -14.88
N ASN A 331 -5.67 9.11 -13.79
CA ASN A 331 -6.64 8.36 -13.00
C ASN A 331 -7.73 9.24 -12.37
N ILE A 332 -7.42 10.49 -11.97
CA ILE A 332 -8.43 11.42 -11.46
C ILE A 332 -9.47 11.73 -12.54
N PHE A 333 -9.02 12.06 -13.75
CA PHE A 333 -9.91 12.34 -14.88
C PHE A 333 -10.71 11.10 -15.28
N VAL A 334 -10.06 9.96 -15.44
CA VAL A 334 -10.72 8.70 -15.85
C VAL A 334 -11.82 8.32 -14.86
N ASN A 335 -11.53 8.32 -13.56
CA ASN A 335 -12.49 7.89 -12.55
C ASN A 335 -13.64 8.88 -12.36
N ARG A 336 -13.38 10.20 -12.41
CA ARG A 336 -14.44 11.20 -12.24
C ARG A 336 -15.31 11.38 -13.47
N LEU A 337 -14.70 11.37 -14.65
CA LEU A 337 -15.44 11.57 -15.90
C LEU A 337 -16.00 10.26 -16.45
N GLY A 338 -15.58 9.10 -15.93
CA GLY A 338 -15.96 7.78 -16.46
C GLY A 338 -15.43 7.56 -17.88
N ILE A 339 -14.21 8.00 -18.17
CA ILE A 339 -13.62 7.85 -19.51
C ILE A 339 -13.45 6.35 -19.79
N THR A 340 -13.93 5.90 -20.96
CA THR A 340 -13.82 4.51 -21.37
C THR A 340 -12.42 4.20 -21.90
N SER A 341 -11.88 5.06 -22.77
CA SER A 341 -10.56 4.85 -23.37
C SER A 341 -9.72 6.12 -23.43
N LEU A 342 -8.42 5.98 -23.17
CA LEU A 342 -7.45 7.03 -23.41
C LEU A 342 -6.83 6.85 -24.79
N ILE A 343 -6.77 7.93 -25.57
CA ILE A 343 -6.11 7.93 -26.88
C ILE A 343 -4.60 7.81 -26.67
N ARG A 344 -3.98 6.89 -27.42
CA ARG A 344 -2.53 6.65 -27.45
C ARG A 344 -2.07 6.61 -28.90
N GLU A 345 -0.88 7.13 -29.18
CA GLU A 345 -0.42 7.35 -30.56
C GLU A 345 0.81 6.49 -30.86
N ALA A 346 0.77 5.70 -31.94
CA ALA A 346 1.93 4.90 -32.35
C ALA A 346 3.09 5.78 -32.86
N LEU A 347 2.78 6.95 -33.42
CA LEU A 347 3.76 7.92 -33.92
C LEU A 347 4.52 8.68 -32.84
N SER A 348 4.14 8.53 -31.56
CA SER A 348 4.93 9.05 -30.45
C SER A 348 6.18 8.21 -30.20
N ALA A 349 6.22 6.96 -30.67
CA ALA A 349 7.42 6.13 -30.62
C ALA A 349 8.48 6.70 -31.57
N TRP A 350 9.70 6.87 -31.05
CA TRP A 350 10.85 7.36 -31.81
C TRP A 350 11.68 6.23 -32.45
N ASP A 351 11.51 4.98 -31.98
CA ASP A 351 12.12 3.79 -32.55
C ASP A 351 11.22 2.54 -32.40
N SER A 352 11.67 1.42 -32.98
CA SER A 352 10.98 0.12 -32.98
C SER A 352 10.74 -0.42 -31.56
N HIS A 353 11.74 -0.27 -30.68
CA HIS A 353 11.68 -0.76 -29.30
C HIS A 353 10.63 0.00 -28.49
N GLU A 354 10.56 1.32 -28.63
CA GLU A 354 9.56 2.14 -27.95
C GLU A 354 8.14 1.82 -28.42
N GLN A 355 7.95 1.53 -29.71
CA GLN A 355 6.64 1.07 -30.20
C GLN A 355 6.27 -0.30 -29.62
N GLY A 356 7.23 -1.23 -29.53
CA GLY A 356 7.05 -2.50 -28.83
C GLY A 356 6.67 -2.32 -27.35
N ARG A 357 7.29 -1.36 -26.65
CA ARG A 357 6.95 -1.01 -25.26
C ARG A 357 5.51 -0.51 -25.13
N LEU A 358 5.03 0.33 -26.06
CA LEU A 358 3.64 0.80 -26.07
C LEU A 358 2.67 -0.37 -26.31
N VAL A 359 2.99 -1.27 -27.25
CA VAL A 359 2.19 -2.49 -27.48
C VAL A 359 2.15 -3.36 -26.23
N TYR A 360 3.27 -3.54 -25.52
CA TYR A 360 3.28 -4.30 -24.27
C TYR A 360 2.43 -3.64 -23.18
N ARG A 361 2.58 -2.32 -22.98
CA ARG A 361 1.88 -1.56 -21.94
C ARG A 361 0.35 -1.57 -22.12
N TYR A 362 -0.11 -1.48 -23.37
CA TYR A 362 -1.55 -1.48 -23.71
C TYR A 362 -2.04 -2.85 -24.22
N GLY A 363 -1.17 -3.85 -24.18
CA GLY A 363 -1.35 -5.14 -24.85
C GLY A 363 -2.19 -6.15 -24.09
N GLY A 364 -2.57 -5.88 -22.85
CA GLY A 364 -3.30 -6.83 -21.99
C GLY A 364 -2.39 -7.50 -20.96
N ALA A 365 -2.80 -8.69 -20.50
CA ALA A 365 -2.05 -9.40 -19.47
C ALA A 365 -0.78 -10.03 -20.06
N PRO A 366 0.33 -10.16 -19.32
CA PRO A 366 1.48 -10.94 -19.78
C PRO A 366 1.13 -12.40 -20.10
N VAL A 367 1.80 -13.01 -21.09
CA VAL A 367 1.71 -14.46 -21.33
C VAL A 367 2.15 -15.23 -20.08
N GLY A 368 1.30 -16.17 -19.64
CA GLY A 368 1.52 -16.92 -18.40
C GLY A 368 1.07 -16.18 -17.14
N ALA A 369 0.29 -15.09 -17.26
CA ALA A 369 -0.25 -14.37 -16.11
C ALA A 369 -1.00 -15.29 -15.13
N PHE A 370 -0.94 -14.95 -13.84
CA PHE A 370 -1.69 -15.62 -12.79
C PHE A 370 -3.20 -15.49 -13.01
N PHE A 371 -3.96 -16.49 -12.56
CA PHE A 371 -5.41 -16.48 -12.70
C PHE A 371 -6.02 -15.38 -11.82
N PRO A 372 -6.92 -14.54 -12.35
CA PRO A 372 -7.66 -13.62 -11.51
C PRO A 372 -8.56 -14.39 -10.55
N CYS A 373 -8.58 -14.00 -9.27
CA CYS A 373 -9.47 -14.61 -8.30
C CYS A 373 -10.93 -14.29 -8.66
N PRO A 374 -11.82 -15.27 -8.93
CA PRO A 374 -13.22 -15.01 -9.30
C PRO A 374 -14.01 -14.27 -8.21
N LYS A 375 -13.53 -14.35 -6.95
CA LYS A 375 -14.15 -13.68 -5.79
C LYS A 375 -13.63 -12.25 -5.58
N ARG A 376 -12.58 -11.83 -6.29
CA ARG A 376 -12.10 -10.44 -6.29
C ARG A 376 -12.86 -9.66 -7.35
N ILE A 377 -14.03 -9.15 -6.97
CA ILE A 377 -14.99 -8.53 -7.89
C ILE A 377 -14.46 -7.20 -8.48
N LEU A 378 -13.57 -6.49 -7.77
CA LEU A 378 -13.01 -5.21 -8.22
C LEU A 378 -11.51 -5.10 -7.87
N ALA A 379 -10.70 -4.73 -8.87
CA ALA A 379 -9.28 -4.46 -8.74
C ALA A 379 -8.91 -3.24 -9.60
N PRO A 380 -7.95 -2.40 -9.18
CA PRO A 380 -7.45 -1.33 -10.02
C PRO A 380 -6.73 -1.92 -11.23
N THR A 381 -6.94 -1.35 -12.41
CA THR A 381 -6.27 -1.71 -13.66
C THR A 381 -5.83 -0.44 -14.39
N ILE A 382 -4.93 -0.59 -15.36
CA ILE A 382 -4.57 0.49 -16.27
C ILE A 382 -5.83 0.90 -17.06
N ALA A 383 -6.00 2.21 -17.28
CA ALA A 383 -7.09 2.71 -18.11
C ALA A 383 -7.02 2.11 -19.52
N HIS A 384 -8.16 1.70 -20.06
CA HIS A 384 -8.21 1.10 -21.38
C HIS A 384 -7.71 2.09 -22.44
N ALA A 385 -7.01 1.59 -23.47
CA ALA A 385 -6.43 2.41 -24.51
C ALA A 385 -7.25 2.34 -25.81
N LEU A 386 -7.28 3.45 -26.54
CA LEU A 386 -7.57 3.50 -27.96
C LEU A 386 -6.24 3.81 -28.67
N PHE A 387 -5.58 2.78 -29.18
CA PHE A 387 -4.25 2.89 -29.76
C PHE A 387 -4.34 3.20 -31.26
N MET A 388 -3.95 4.41 -31.62
CA MET A 388 -4.08 4.96 -32.96
C MET A 388 -2.78 4.79 -33.73
N ASP A 389 -2.85 4.26 -34.95
CA ASP A 389 -1.69 4.23 -35.86
C ASP A 389 -1.26 5.66 -36.23
N LEU A 390 -2.26 6.47 -36.55
CA LEU A 390 -2.15 7.87 -36.94
C LEU A 390 -3.35 8.62 -36.38
N THR A 391 -3.12 9.67 -35.61
CA THR A 391 -4.15 10.66 -35.27
C THR A 391 -4.21 11.76 -36.34
N HIS A 392 -5.28 12.55 -36.35
CA HIS A 392 -5.41 13.63 -37.33
C HIS A 392 -4.41 14.78 -37.12
N ASP A 393 -3.85 14.90 -35.92
CA ASP A 393 -2.84 15.91 -35.58
C ASP A 393 -1.40 15.47 -35.90
N ASN A 394 -1.21 14.19 -36.22
CA ASN A 394 0.11 13.65 -36.51
C ASN A 394 0.57 14.02 -37.94
N PRO A 395 1.88 14.29 -38.14
CA PRO A 395 2.45 14.46 -39.48
C PRO A 395 2.37 13.15 -40.28
N SER A 396 2.58 13.23 -41.60
CA SER A 396 2.62 12.04 -42.44
C SER A 396 3.71 11.06 -41.94
N PRO A 397 3.37 9.77 -41.74
CA PRO A 397 4.38 8.76 -41.41
C PRO A 397 5.43 8.60 -42.51
N VAL A 398 5.09 8.90 -43.76
CA VAL A 398 6.03 8.85 -44.89
C VAL A 398 7.10 9.94 -44.75
N GLU A 399 6.74 11.13 -44.25
CA GLU A 399 7.66 12.23 -43.96
C GLU A 399 8.47 11.99 -42.69
N LYS A 400 7.81 11.52 -41.62
CA LYS A 400 8.44 11.36 -40.30
C LYS A 400 9.30 10.10 -40.20
N ARG A 401 8.95 9.04 -40.93
CA ARG A 401 9.61 7.72 -40.88
C ARG A 401 10.00 7.26 -42.28
N SER A 402 9.21 6.35 -42.85
CA SER A 402 9.32 5.90 -44.23
C SER A 402 8.00 5.27 -44.67
N ILE A 403 7.79 5.16 -45.99
CA ILE A 403 6.63 4.44 -46.54
C ILE A 403 6.62 2.94 -46.16
N PHE A 404 7.79 2.38 -45.87
CA PHE A 404 7.94 0.98 -45.48
C PHE A 404 7.50 0.71 -44.04
N ASP A 405 7.35 1.73 -43.19
CA ASP A 405 6.95 1.54 -41.79
C ASP A 405 5.45 1.42 -41.57
N LEU A 406 4.62 1.91 -42.52
CA LEU A 406 3.18 2.02 -42.29
C LEU A 406 2.52 0.66 -42.03
N ILE A 407 2.95 -0.39 -42.75
CA ILE A 407 2.44 -1.75 -42.61
C ILE A 407 2.90 -2.40 -41.28
N PRO A 408 4.22 -2.47 -40.97
CA PRO A 408 4.71 -2.93 -39.67
C PRO A 408 4.06 -2.23 -38.48
N SER A 409 3.97 -0.90 -38.52
CA SER A 409 3.39 -0.10 -37.44
C SER A 409 1.91 -0.43 -37.22
N ALA A 410 1.13 -0.50 -38.30
CA ALA A 410 -0.28 -0.88 -38.23
C ALA A 410 -0.47 -2.30 -37.68
N ALA A 411 0.42 -3.22 -38.05
CA ALA A 411 0.37 -4.59 -37.59
C ALA A 411 0.69 -4.72 -36.09
N LEU A 412 1.67 -3.96 -35.59
CA LEU A 412 2.00 -3.89 -34.17
C LEU A 412 0.85 -3.33 -33.34
N VAL A 413 0.23 -2.22 -33.79
CA VAL A 413 -0.96 -1.63 -33.12
C VAL A 413 -2.11 -2.63 -33.09
N SER A 414 -2.41 -3.31 -34.20
CA SER A 414 -3.45 -4.36 -34.25
C SER A 414 -3.17 -5.56 -33.35
N MET A 415 -1.94 -5.77 -32.90
CA MET A 415 -1.60 -6.85 -31.97
C MET A 415 -1.67 -6.44 -30.49
N ALA A 416 -1.90 -5.16 -30.17
CA ALA A 416 -2.24 -4.77 -28.81
C ALA A 416 -3.67 -5.24 -28.45
N CYS A 417 -3.88 -5.80 -27.25
CA CYS A 417 -5.22 -6.14 -26.74
C CYS A 417 -5.96 -4.90 -26.21
N CYS A 418 -6.18 -3.92 -27.07
CA CYS A 418 -6.95 -2.71 -26.79
C CYS A 418 -7.72 -2.26 -28.04
N ALA A 419 -8.53 -1.22 -27.95
CA ALA A 419 -9.16 -0.67 -29.15
C ALA A 419 -8.09 -0.07 -30.07
N THR A 420 -8.28 -0.16 -31.38
CA THR A 420 -7.36 0.41 -32.37
C THR A 420 -8.06 1.38 -33.31
N GLY A 421 -7.32 2.31 -33.90
CA GLY A 421 -7.87 3.24 -34.88
C GLY A 421 -6.81 3.88 -35.78
N SER A 422 -7.27 4.51 -36.86
CA SER A 422 -6.42 5.17 -37.86
C SER A 422 -7.18 6.37 -38.44
N ASN A 423 -6.46 7.43 -38.79
CA ASN A 423 -7.02 8.53 -39.57
C ASN A 423 -6.93 8.25 -41.07
N ARG A 424 -7.95 8.68 -41.83
CA ARG A 424 -8.00 8.49 -43.29
C ARG A 424 -6.84 9.22 -43.98
N GLY A 425 -6.20 8.55 -44.93
CA GLY A 425 -4.97 8.98 -45.60
C GLY A 425 -3.77 8.11 -45.26
N TYR A 426 -3.76 7.49 -44.06
CA TYR A 426 -2.74 6.51 -43.69
C TYR A 426 -2.78 5.30 -44.63
N ASP A 427 -3.98 4.72 -44.76
CA ASP A 427 -4.24 3.51 -45.53
C ASP A 427 -4.03 3.70 -47.04
N GLU A 428 -4.28 4.91 -47.54
CA GLU A 428 -4.10 5.29 -48.94
C GLU A 428 -2.64 5.70 -49.30
N PHE A 429 -1.69 5.63 -48.36
CA PHE A 429 -0.30 6.09 -48.53
C PHE A 429 -0.19 7.57 -48.93
N VAL A 430 -0.96 8.45 -48.29
CA VAL A 430 -0.82 9.90 -48.48
C VAL A 430 0.54 10.33 -47.91
N PRO A 431 1.45 10.87 -48.74
CA PRO A 431 2.83 11.09 -48.30
C PRO A 431 3.01 12.42 -47.54
N HIS A 432 2.01 13.30 -47.55
CA HIS A 432 2.08 14.63 -46.93
C HIS A 432 1.06 14.76 -45.79
N HIS A 433 1.36 15.62 -44.82
CA HIS A 433 0.41 15.92 -43.75
C HIS A 433 -0.91 16.52 -44.30
N ILE A 434 -2.04 16.01 -43.79
CA ILE A 434 -3.39 16.47 -44.12
C ILE A 434 -3.80 17.47 -43.04
N HIS A 435 -3.53 18.76 -43.28
CA HIS A 435 -3.72 19.79 -42.27
C HIS A 435 -5.20 20.10 -42.04
N VAL A 436 -5.67 20.01 -40.79
CA VAL A 436 -7.08 20.24 -40.44
C VAL A 436 -7.57 21.68 -40.70
N VAL A 437 -6.65 22.64 -40.89
CA VAL A 437 -6.96 24.05 -41.14
C VAL A 437 -6.83 24.45 -42.61
N ASP A 438 -5.79 23.97 -43.31
CA ASP A 438 -5.42 24.50 -44.65
C ASP A 438 -5.78 23.54 -45.80
N GLU A 439 -6.22 22.31 -45.51
CA GLU A 439 -6.56 21.33 -46.53
C GLU A 439 -8.02 21.46 -46.97
N GLU A 440 -8.24 21.88 -48.22
CA GLU A 440 -9.59 22.07 -48.80
C GLU A 440 -9.99 20.95 -49.78
N ARG A 441 -9.05 20.08 -50.18
CA ARG A 441 -9.29 19.03 -51.16
C ARG A 441 -10.11 17.89 -50.56
N GLN A 442 -10.94 17.26 -51.37
CA GLN A 442 -11.74 16.11 -50.94
C GLN A 442 -10.94 14.82 -50.98
N TYR A 443 -11.29 13.87 -50.11
CA TYR A 443 -10.80 12.51 -50.24
C TYR A 443 -11.37 11.84 -51.50
N GLN A 444 -10.61 10.92 -52.07
CA GLN A 444 -11.02 10.14 -53.24
C GLN A 444 -12.26 9.27 -52.97
N GLU A 445 -13.07 9.03 -54.01
CA GLU A 445 -14.26 8.19 -53.91
C GLU A 445 -13.94 6.70 -54.08
N TRP A 446 -14.60 5.89 -53.26
CA TRP A 446 -14.51 4.42 -53.33
C TRP A 446 -15.07 3.88 -54.64
N GLY A 447 -14.35 2.98 -55.30
CA GLY A 447 -14.74 2.35 -56.56
C GLY A 447 -14.50 3.20 -57.81
N LYS A 448 -14.04 4.45 -57.65
CA LYS A 448 -13.60 5.31 -58.76
C LYS A 448 -12.09 5.45 -58.78
N GLN A 449 -11.50 6.07 -57.75
CA GLN A 449 -10.05 6.31 -57.67
C GLN A 449 -9.37 5.55 -56.54
N VAL A 450 -10.12 5.09 -55.54
CA VAL A 450 -9.62 4.24 -54.44
C VAL A 450 -10.43 2.96 -54.39
N ASP A 451 -9.76 1.84 -54.21
CA ASP A 451 -10.36 0.53 -54.03
C ASP A 451 -9.52 -0.34 -53.08
N LYS A 452 -9.86 -1.63 -52.95
CA LYS A 452 -9.13 -2.56 -52.08
C LYS A 452 -7.64 -2.71 -52.40
N THR A 453 -7.22 -2.43 -53.63
CA THR A 453 -5.83 -2.56 -54.08
C THR A 453 -5.00 -1.30 -53.82
N THR A 454 -5.64 -0.23 -53.34
CA THR A 454 -4.96 1.04 -53.04
C THR A 454 -4.23 0.96 -51.71
N GLY A 455 -2.95 1.37 -51.71
CA GLY A 455 -2.12 1.47 -50.52
C GLY A 455 -2.09 0.19 -49.68
N LEU A 456 -2.36 0.32 -48.38
CA LEU A 456 -2.46 -0.81 -47.44
C LEU A 456 -3.90 -1.21 -47.08
N ILE A 457 -4.92 -0.75 -47.80
CA ILE A 457 -6.34 -1.01 -47.46
C ILE A 457 -6.65 -2.50 -47.30
N ALA A 458 -6.21 -3.35 -48.25
CA ALA A 458 -6.39 -4.80 -48.13
C ALA A 458 -5.65 -5.43 -46.95
N VAL A 459 -4.51 -4.84 -46.55
CA VAL A 459 -3.75 -5.27 -45.36
C VAL A 459 -4.48 -4.86 -44.10
N LYS A 460 -5.00 -3.63 -44.03
CA LYS A 460 -5.76 -3.16 -42.87
C LYS A 460 -7.03 -3.97 -42.66
N GLU A 461 -7.74 -4.34 -43.73
CA GLU A 461 -8.85 -5.30 -43.65
C GLU A 461 -8.41 -6.62 -43.02
N ALA A 462 -7.27 -7.18 -43.46
CA ALA A 462 -6.74 -8.44 -42.90
C ALA A 462 -6.37 -8.32 -41.42
N LEU A 463 -5.71 -7.22 -41.03
CA LEU A 463 -5.32 -6.92 -39.66
C LEU A 463 -6.54 -6.71 -38.76
N ASN A 464 -7.59 -6.03 -39.24
CA ASN A 464 -8.83 -5.82 -38.49
C ASN A 464 -9.59 -7.13 -38.26
N VAL A 465 -9.66 -7.99 -39.29
CA VAL A 465 -10.23 -9.34 -39.16
C VAL A 465 -9.44 -10.18 -38.16
N LEU A 466 -8.10 -10.11 -38.22
CA LEU A 466 -7.23 -10.78 -37.26
C LEU A 466 -7.47 -10.25 -35.84
N HIS A 467 -7.38 -8.94 -35.63
CA HIS A 467 -7.54 -8.28 -34.33
C HIS A 467 -8.89 -8.60 -33.69
N GLY A 468 -10.00 -8.39 -34.41
CA GLY A 468 -11.34 -8.71 -33.94
C GLY A 468 -11.53 -10.21 -33.67
N GLY A 469 -10.96 -11.07 -34.52
CA GLY A 469 -10.98 -12.52 -34.34
C GLY A 469 -10.16 -13.00 -33.15
N LEU A 470 -9.08 -12.31 -32.78
CA LEU A 470 -8.29 -12.60 -31.57
C LEU A 470 -9.02 -12.12 -30.31
N ALA A 471 -9.62 -10.92 -30.35
CA ALA A 471 -10.40 -10.38 -29.24
C ALA A 471 -11.61 -11.27 -28.89
N THR A 472 -12.43 -11.62 -29.90
CA THR A 472 -13.64 -12.45 -29.70
C THR A 472 -13.35 -13.88 -29.25
N ARG A 473 -12.15 -14.41 -29.53
CA ARG A 473 -11.72 -15.75 -29.09
C ARG A 473 -10.91 -15.73 -27.79
N GLY A 474 -10.80 -14.58 -27.13
CA GLY A 474 -10.13 -14.47 -25.83
C GLY A 474 -8.62 -14.67 -25.90
N PHE A 475 -7.95 -14.05 -26.86
CA PHE A 475 -6.48 -13.94 -26.90
C PHE A 475 -6.02 -12.70 -26.15
N ASP A 476 -6.21 -12.69 -24.84
CA ASP A 476 -6.05 -11.54 -23.93
C ASP A 476 -4.66 -11.43 -23.31
N GLN A 477 -3.78 -12.41 -23.55
CA GLN A 477 -2.39 -12.37 -23.10
C GLN A 477 -1.44 -11.91 -24.20
N VAL A 478 -0.51 -11.01 -23.86
CA VAL A 478 0.49 -10.44 -24.77
C VAL A 478 1.92 -10.63 -24.26
N PHE A 479 2.81 -10.94 -25.21
CA PHE A 479 4.26 -10.92 -25.03
C PHE A 479 4.90 -10.19 -26.21
N VAL A 480 5.89 -9.34 -25.93
CA VAL A 480 6.59 -8.55 -26.94
C VAL A 480 8.08 -8.89 -26.85
N ASP A 481 8.65 -9.25 -27.99
CA ASP A 481 10.04 -9.70 -28.12
C ASP A 481 10.76 -8.86 -29.17
N GLN A 482 11.80 -8.14 -28.74
CA GLN A 482 12.68 -7.40 -29.64
C GLN A 482 13.70 -8.36 -30.25
N MET A 483 13.45 -8.84 -31.47
CA MET A 483 14.30 -9.84 -32.14
C MET A 483 15.56 -9.22 -32.79
N HIS A 484 15.46 -7.96 -33.19
CA HIS A 484 16.50 -7.13 -33.81
C HIS A 484 16.15 -5.65 -33.53
N PRO A 485 17.07 -4.67 -33.58
CA PRO A 485 16.74 -3.25 -33.43
C PRO A 485 15.52 -2.73 -34.22
N ASP A 486 15.24 -3.34 -35.39
CA ASP A 486 14.11 -2.99 -36.27
C ASP A 486 13.03 -4.08 -36.38
N ILE A 487 13.15 -5.20 -35.67
CA ILE A 487 12.22 -6.34 -35.77
C ILE A 487 11.61 -6.65 -34.40
N VAL A 488 10.29 -6.55 -34.34
CA VAL A 488 9.50 -6.85 -33.14
C VAL A 488 8.57 -8.01 -33.42
N ALA A 489 8.56 -8.99 -32.53
CA ALA A 489 7.56 -10.05 -32.50
C ALA A 489 6.56 -9.79 -31.38
N VAL A 490 5.27 -9.85 -31.70
CA VAL A 490 4.17 -9.73 -30.74
C VAL A 490 3.38 -11.02 -30.74
N THR A 491 3.31 -11.63 -29.56
CA THR A 491 2.57 -12.86 -29.30
C THR A 491 1.26 -12.50 -28.63
N ARG A 492 0.14 -12.94 -29.21
CA ARG A 492 -1.17 -12.99 -28.53
C ARG A 492 -1.51 -14.45 -28.21
N HIS A 493 -1.85 -14.73 -26.96
CA HIS A 493 -2.14 -16.08 -26.47
C HIS A 493 -3.54 -16.13 -25.83
N SER A 494 -4.26 -17.23 -26.04
CA SER A 494 -5.56 -17.47 -25.42
C SER A 494 -5.46 -18.50 -24.29
N ILE A 495 -5.90 -18.13 -23.09
CA ILE A 495 -5.96 -19.04 -21.93
C ILE A 495 -7.06 -20.10 -22.04
N THR A 496 -7.95 -20.00 -23.03
CA THR A 496 -9.10 -20.91 -23.14
C THR A 496 -8.76 -22.11 -24.01
N ASN A 497 -8.14 -21.87 -25.17
CA ASN A 497 -7.79 -22.92 -26.12
C ASN A 497 -6.27 -23.11 -26.31
N HIS A 498 -5.46 -22.24 -25.72
CA HIS A 498 -3.99 -22.22 -25.80
C HIS A 498 -3.44 -22.19 -27.23
N GLU A 499 -4.23 -21.65 -28.14
CA GLU A 499 -3.70 -21.16 -29.40
C GLU A 499 -2.91 -19.87 -29.14
N THR A 500 -1.88 -19.71 -29.97
CA THR A 500 -1.03 -18.54 -29.99
C THR A 500 -0.96 -18.00 -31.40
N VAL A 501 -1.02 -16.68 -31.56
CA VAL A 501 -0.67 -16.00 -32.80
C VAL A 501 0.55 -15.14 -32.55
N ILE A 502 1.60 -15.37 -33.34
CA ILE A 502 2.84 -14.59 -33.25
C ILE A 502 2.97 -13.79 -34.54
N LEU A 503 2.97 -12.46 -34.41
CA LEU A 503 3.17 -11.53 -35.51
C LEU A 503 4.58 -10.95 -35.42
N VAL A 504 5.36 -11.08 -36.48
CA VAL A 504 6.69 -10.51 -36.61
C VAL A 504 6.63 -9.35 -37.60
N ALA A 505 7.03 -8.17 -37.16
CA ALA A 505 7.01 -6.94 -37.95
C ALA A 505 8.43 -6.40 -38.10
N HIS A 506 8.89 -6.26 -39.35
CA HIS A 506 10.14 -5.58 -39.66
C HIS A 506 9.87 -4.11 -39.95
N THR A 507 9.96 -3.29 -38.90
CA THR A 507 9.77 -1.84 -38.95
C THR A 507 10.83 -1.14 -39.81
N ALA A 508 10.56 0.11 -40.19
CA ALA A 508 11.44 0.93 -41.02
C ALA A 508 11.33 2.41 -40.64
N PHE A 509 11.75 2.76 -39.41
CA PHE A 509 11.67 4.12 -38.87
C PHE A 509 12.49 5.16 -39.66
N SER A 510 13.39 4.69 -40.52
CA SER A 510 14.10 5.47 -41.54
C SER A 510 14.02 4.78 -42.89
N ASN A 511 14.18 5.53 -43.98
CA ASN A 511 14.26 4.96 -45.33
C ASN A 511 15.37 3.89 -45.40
N PRO A 512 15.04 2.64 -45.79
CA PRO A 512 16.05 1.60 -45.93
C PRO A 512 17.07 1.93 -47.03
N ASN A 513 18.23 1.28 -46.98
CA ASN A 513 19.18 1.35 -48.09
C ASN A 513 18.53 0.79 -49.38
N PRO A 514 18.64 1.47 -50.55
CA PRO A 514 18.09 0.99 -51.82
C PRO A 514 18.43 -0.46 -52.17
N TRP A 515 19.60 -0.94 -51.74
CA TRP A 515 20.10 -2.31 -52.00
C TRP A 515 19.98 -3.23 -50.79
N ALA A 516 19.19 -2.87 -49.77
CA ALA A 516 18.96 -3.72 -48.62
C ALA A 516 18.41 -5.09 -49.05
N GLY A 517 18.98 -6.16 -48.47
CA GLY A 517 18.52 -7.53 -48.66
C GLY A 517 17.69 -8.03 -47.48
N PRO A 518 17.46 -9.35 -47.37
CA PRO A 518 16.93 -9.97 -46.15
C PRO A 518 17.82 -9.66 -44.93
N THR A 519 17.18 -9.33 -43.81
CA THR A 519 17.87 -9.05 -42.55
C THR A 519 18.22 -10.35 -41.83
N GLY A 520 19.48 -10.49 -41.42
CA GLY A 520 19.94 -11.62 -40.61
C GLY A 520 19.38 -11.52 -39.19
N VAL A 521 18.34 -12.30 -38.89
CA VAL A 521 17.71 -12.39 -37.57
C VAL A 521 17.70 -13.84 -37.09
N ARG A 522 17.71 -14.05 -35.77
CA ARG A 522 17.55 -15.38 -35.20
C ARG A 522 16.21 -16.01 -35.63
N PRO A 523 16.12 -17.36 -35.71
CA PRO A 523 14.86 -18.04 -36.03
C PRO A 523 13.73 -17.64 -35.07
N LEU A 524 12.50 -17.72 -35.55
CA LEU A 524 11.33 -17.61 -34.69
C LEU A 524 11.19 -18.91 -33.90
N GLU A 525 11.23 -18.82 -32.57
CA GLU A 525 11.16 -19.97 -31.67
C GLU A 525 9.88 -19.93 -30.84
N PHE A 526 9.16 -21.04 -30.76
CA PHE A 526 7.99 -21.19 -29.91
C PHE A 526 7.79 -22.64 -29.48
N GLU A 527 7.10 -22.84 -28.35
CA GLU A 527 6.64 -24.16 -27.93
C GLU A 527 5.26 -24.44 -28.54
N GLY A 528 5.17 -25.50 -29.35
CA GLY A 528 3.91 -25.90 -29.99
C GLY A 528 4.07 -26.42 -31.42
N GLU A 529 2.95 -26.70 -32.05
CA GLU A 529 2.82 -27.09 -33.46
C GLU A 529 2.46 -25.88 -34.30
N PHE A 530 3.27 -25.62 -35.33
CA PHE A 530 2.92 -24.69 -36.40
C PHE A 530 1.66 -25.19 -37.11
N ARG A 531 0.66 -24.31 -37.28
CA ARG A 531 -0.58 -24.64 -38.00
C ARG A 531 -0.61 -24.01 -39.38
N GLU A 532 -0.44 -22.71 -39.42
CA GLU A 532 -0.55 -21.91 -40.65
C GLU A 532 0.18 -20.58 -40.50
N ILE A 533 0.51 -20.00 -41.64
CA ILE A 533 0.81 -18.59 -41.76
C ILE A 533 -0.52 -17.87 -42.02
N VAL A 534 -0.98 -17.11 -41.04
CA VAL A 534 -2.24 -16.38 -41.08
C VAL A 534 -2.19 -15.30 -42.16
N LEU A 535 -1.09 -14.55 -42.21
CA LEU A 535 -0.81 -13.57 -43.26
C LEU A 535 0.68 -13.35 -43.46
N GLU A 536 1.05 -13.05 -44.71
CA GLU A 536 2.36 -12.54 -45.12
C GLU A 536 2.16 -11.28 -45.94
N VAL A 537 2.92 -10.25 -45.61
CA VAL A 537 2.89 -8.96 -46.30
C VAL A 537 4.30 -8.54 -46.63
N GLN A 538 4.52 -8.20 -47.90
CA GLN A 538 5.72 -7.51 -48.36
C GLN A 538 5.32 -6.28 -49.18
N ILE A 539 6.15 -5.24 -49.10
CA ILE A 539 5.99 -4.03 -49.90
C ILE A 539 7.26 -3.82 -50.74
N TYR A 540 7.08 -3.48 -52.01
CA TYR A 540 8.18 -3.16 -52.92
C TYR A 540 7.75 -2.12 -53.95
N LYS A 541 8.72 -1.34 -54.44
CA LYS A 541 8.50 -0.39 -55.52
C LYS A 541 8.29 -1.11 -56.86
N ARG A 542 7.31 -0.68 -57.67
CA ARG A 542 6.94 -1.29 -58.97
C ARG A 542 8.06 -1.20 -60.01
N THR A 543 8.82 -0.11 -60.00
CA THR A 543 9.91 0.20 -60.94
C THR A 543 11.09 0.80 -60.20
N GLY A 544 12.32 0.36 -60.50
CA GLY A 544 13.53 0.78 -59.79
C GLY A 544 14.01 -0.25 -58.76
N GLN A 545 14.78 0.18 -57.77
CA GLN A 545 15.14 -0.66 -56.63
C GLN A 545 13.99 -0.70 -55.62
N THR A 546 13.83 -1.85 -54.93
CA THR A 546 12.74 -2.10 -53.96
C THR A 546 12.56 -0.97 -52.94
N PHE A 547 13.67 -0.43 -52.43
CA PHE A 547 13.70 0.54 -51.33
C PHE A 547 13.97 1.97 -51.78
N ASP A 548 13.86 2.26 -53.08
CA ASP A 548 13.94 3.65 -53.54
C ASP A 548 12.79 4.49 -52.92
N PRO A 549 13.04 5.75 -52.54
CA PRO A 549 12.00 6.65 -52.05
C PRO A 549 10.95 6.97 -53.14
N PRO A 550 9.79 7.54 -52.78
CA PRO A 550 8.80 7.99 -53.75
C PRO A 550 9.41 9.04 -54.68
N THR A 551 9.32 8.86 -56.01
CA THR A 551 9.95 9.78 -56.97
C THR A 551 8.95 10.47 -57.90
N ASP A 552 7.80 9.86 -58.14
CA ASP A 552 6.82 10.29 -59.14
C ASP A 552 5.54 10.84 -58.49
N PHE A 553 5.53 11.06 -57.18
CA PHE A 553 4.36 11.60 -56.50
C PHE A 553 4.10 13.06 -56.89
N VAL A 554 2.94 13.31 -57.51
CA VAL A 554 2.42 14.64 -57.78
C VAL A 554 1.14 14.85 -56.98
N LYS A 555 1.13 15.88 -56.13
CA LYS A 555 -0.03 16.29 -55.33
C LYS A 555 -1.15 16.76 -56.28
N ASN A 556 -2.29 16.06 -56.28
CA ASN A 556 -3.43 16.44 -57.11
C ASN A 556 -4.08 17.73 -56.56
N VAL A 557 -4.55 18.58 -57.47
CA VAL A 557 -5.12 19.90 -57.14
C VAL A 557 -6.56 19.84 -56.60
N ASP A 558 -7.33 18.81 -56.97
CA ASP A 558 -8.76 18.71 -56.66
C ASP A 558 -9.06 17.73 -55.52
N TYR A 559 -8.23 16.70 -55.36
CA TYR A 559 -8.43 15.64 -54.36
C TYR A 559 -7.13 15.22 -53.66
N ILE A 560 -7.28 14.62 -52.48
CA ILE A 560 -6.17 14.04 -51.71
C ILE A 560 -5.82 12.69 -52.33
N ASN A 561 -4.59 12.55 -52.84
CA ASN A 561 -4.07 11.32 -53.43
C ASN A 561 -2.83 10.82 -52.67
N GLY A 562 -2.66 9.49 -52.65
CA GLY A 562 -1.46 8.84 -52.14
C GLY A 562 -0.47 8.37 -53.21
N VAL A 563 0.60 7.72 -52.76
CA VAL A 563 1.66 7.21 -53.64
C VAL A 563 1.26 5.88 -54.30
N GLY A 564 1.26 5.84 -55.63
CA GLY A 564 0.89 4.65 -56.42
C GLY A 564 2.06 3.78 -56.92
N GLU A 565 3.30 4.18 -56.62
CA GLU A 565 4.52 3.50 -57.08
C GLU A 565 4.81 2.17 -56.36
N TYR A 566 4.19 1.93 -55.20
CA TYR A 566 4.44 0.77 -54.36
C TYR A 566 3.37 -0.30 -54.55
N VAL A 567 3.81 -1.55 -54.58
CA VAL A 567 2.97 -2.74 -54.62
C VAL A 567 3.05 -3.41 -53.27
N VAL A 568 1.89 -3.72 -52.71
CA VAL A 568 1.74 -4.50 -51.48
C VAL A 568 1.30 -5.91 -51.87
N ASP A 569 2.18 -6.88 -51.65
CA ASP A 569 1.87 -8.30 -51.83
C ASP A 569 1.35 -8.87 -50.50
N LEU A 570 0.05 -9.18 -50.46
CA LEU A 570 -0.63 -9.74 -49.30
C LEU A 570 -1.07 -11.17 -49.62
N LYS A 571 -0.59 -12.11 -48.81
CA LYS A 571 -0.98 -13.51 -48.85
C LYS A 571 -1.63 -13.90 -47.51
N ARG A 572 -2.62 -14.78 -47.54
CA ARG A 572 -3.42 -15.18 -46.37
C ARG A 572 -3.56 -16.70 -46.33
N ASN A 573 -3.61 -17.27 -45.12
CA ASN A 573 -3.85 -18.71 -44.87
C ASN A 573 -2.91 -19.63 -45.66
N LEU A 574 -1.61 -19.35 -45.57
CA LEU A 574 -0.58 -20.09 -46.29
C LEU A 574 -0.08 -21.29 -45.51
N LYS A 575 0.32 -22.33 -46.24
CA LYS A 575 1.20 -23.38 -45.72
C LYS A 575 2.65 -22.90 -45.71
N LEU A 576 3.49 -23.53 -44.88
CA LEU A 576 4.91 -23.16 -44.77
C LEU A 576 5.66 -23.30 -46.11
N GLU A 577 5.29 -24.28 -46.93
CA GLU A 577 5.86 -24.49 -48.27
C GLU A 577 5.53 -23.35 -49.27
N GLU A 578 4.49 -22.57 -49.00
CA GLU A 578 4.02 -21.44 -49.82
C GLU A 578 4.59 -20.10 -49.35
N SER A 579 5.25 -20.08 -48.19
CA SER A 579 5.84 -18.89 -47.58
C SER A 579 6.98 -18.30 -48.41
N ASP A 580 6.98 -16.99 -48.60
CA ASP A 580 8.15 -16.31 -49.18
C ASP A 580 9.10 -15.82 -48.10
N ILE A 581 8.63 -15.62 -46.87
CA ILE A 581 9.42 -15.07 -45.76
C ILE A 581 10.18 -16.17 -45.01
N PHE A 582 9.57 -17.32 -44.78
CA PHE A 582 10.16 -18.44 -44.04
C PHE A 582 10.81 -19.49 -44.95
N GLY A 583 11.69 -20.29 -44.35
CA GLY A 583 12.12 -21.57 -44.90
C GLY A 583 10.95 -22.55 -45.04
N LYS A 584 11.09 -23.49 -45.98
CA LYS A 584 10.03 -24.44 -46.36
C LYS A 584 9.80 -25.56 -45.33
N GLU A 585 10.68 -25.69 -44.35
CA GLU A 585 10.62 -26.70 -43.30
C GLU A 585 10.79 -26.07 -41.91
N ALA A 586 10.05 -26.61 -40.93
CA ALA A 586 10.17 -26.25 -39.53
C ALA A 586 11.14 -27.20 -38.82
N VAL A 587 12.07 -26.67 -38.03
CA VAL A 587 13.03 -27.47 -37.26
C VAL A 587 12.48 -27.72 -35.86
N VAL A 588 12.22 -28.97 -35.49
CA VAL A 588 11.68 -29.33 -34.17
C VAL A 588 12.80 -29.89 -33.28
N LYS A 589 13.06 -29.23 -32.14
CA LYS A 589 14.03 -29.65 -31.12
C LYS A 589 13.33 -29.84 -29.78
N GLY A 590 13.00 -31.08 -29.44
CA GLY A 590 12.22 -31.38 -28.25
C GLY A 590 10.83 -30.73 -28.32
N ASN A 591 10.53 -29.81 -27.39
CA ASN A 591 9.25 -29.09 -27.35
C ASN A 591 9.25 -27.78 -28.15
N VAL A 592 10.40 -27.32 -28.62
CA VAL A 592 10.55 -26.07 -29.36
C VAL A 592 10.51 -26.33 -30.85
N THR A 593 9.71 -25.54 -31.56
CA THR A 593 9.67 -25.46 -33.02
C THR A 593 10.36 -24.16 -33.45
N GLN A 594 11.23 -24.26 -34.45
CA GLN A 594 11.98 -23.12 -35.01
C GLN A 594 11.59 -22.90 -36.47
N LEU A 595 11.26 -21.66 -36.83
CA LEU A 595 11.06 -21.22 -38.22
C LEU A 595 12.18 -20.27 -38.63
N HIS A 596 12.91 -20.63 -39.68
CA HIS A 596 14.00 -19.81 -40.20
C HIS A 596 13.47 -18.74 -41.16
N PHE A 597 13.94 -17.50 -41.01
CA PHE A 597 13.64 -16.42 -41.95
C PHE A 597 14.59 -16.49 -43.14
N ASN A 598 14.04 -16.63 -44.35
CA ASN A 598 14.79 -16.61 -45.60
C ASN A 598 14.77 -15.23 -46.28
N ASN A 599 13.66 -14.49 -46.14
CA ASN A 599 13.43 -13.29 -46.94
C ASN A 599 12.70 -12.18 -46.15
N LEU A 600 12.98 -12.05 -44.85
CA LEU A 600 12.41 -10.98 -44.01
C LEU A 600 13.14 -9.66 -44.29
N LYS A 601 12.44 -8.69 -44.91
CA LYS A 601 13.00 -7.39 -45.33
C LYS A 601 12.28 -6.22 -44.63
N PRO A 602 12.86 -5.00 -44.64
CA PRO A 602 12.17 -3.80 -44.17
C PRO A 602 10.76 -3.65 -44.78
N GLY A 603 9.78 -3.35 -43.93
CA GLY A 603 8.37 -3.25 -44.32
C GLY A 603 7.60 -4.56 -44.42
N SER A 604 8.23 -5.70 -44.09
CA SER A 604 7.55 -7.00 -44.09
C SER A 604 6.81 -7.26 -42.78
N VAL A 605 5.68 -7.97 -42.88
CA VAL A 605 4.94 -8.50 -41.73
C VAL A 605 4.58 -9.96 -41.99
N VAL A 606 4.75 -10.81 -40.99
CA VAL A 606 4.27 -12.19 -41.04
C VAL A 606 3.60 -12.57 -39.73
N ALA A 607 2.45 -13.22 -39.79
CA ALA A 607 1.77 -13.75 -38.60
C ALA A 607 1.57 -15.26 -38.73
N VAL A 608 1.95 -16.01 -37.70
CA VAL A 608 1.79 -17.46 -37.65
C VAL A 608 0.83 -17.87 -36.55
N ARG A 609 0.03 -18.90 -36.81
CA ARG A 609 -0.80 -19.57 -35.80
C ARG A 609 -0.07 -20.80 -35.30
N VAL A 610 0.03 -20.89 -33.98
CA VAL A 610 0.62 -22.00 -33.25
C VAL A 610 -0.45 -22.63 -32.38
N ALA A 611 -0.55 -23.94 -32.41
CA ALA A 611 -1.39 -24.68 -31.48
C ALA A 611 -0.54 -25.48 -30.51
N MET A 612 -1.15 -25.92 -29.42
CA MET A 612 -0.55 -26.89 -28.53
C MET A 612 -0.37 -28.24 -29.24
N LYS A 613 0.70 -28.95 -28.88
CA LYS A 613 0.92 -30.36 -29.29
C LYS A 613 -0.18 -31.25 -28.72
N ASP A 614 -0.62 -32.24 -29.50
CA ASP A 614 -1.68 -33.17 -29.06
C ASP A 614 -1.32 -33.92 -27.77
N THR A 615 -0.03 -34.20 -27.56
CA THR A 615 0.48 -34.85 -26.34
C THR A 615 0.28 -34.01 -25.09
N VAL A 616 0.31 -32.67 -25.20
CA VAL A 616 0.17 -31.75 -24.07
C VAL A 616 -1.30 -31.38 -23.85
N LYS A 617 -2.10 -31.37 -24.92
CA LYS A 617 -3.52 -30.98 -24.89
C LYS A 617 -4.34 -31.75 -23.84
N ALA A 618 -4.12 -33.06 -23.72
CA ALA A 618 -4.81 -33.88 -22.72
C ALA A 618 -4.46 -33.46 -21.27
N HIS A 619 -3.20 -33.08 -21.01
CA HIS A 619 -2.78 -32.58 -19.70
C HIS A 619 -3.43 -31.23 -19.39
N PHE A 620 -3.49 -30.38 -20.41
CA PHE A 620 -4.11 -29.07 -20.34
C PHE A 620 -5.62 -29.13 -20.05
N ASP A 621 -6.37 -29.92 -20.82
CA ASP A 621 -7.82 -30.08 -20.64
C ASP A 621 -8.14 -30.57 -19.22
N ASN A 622 -7.31 -31.47 -18.69
CA ASN A 622 -7.41 -31.93 -17.30
C ASN A 622 -7.22 -30.79 -16.27
N LEU A 623 -6.27 -29.88 -16.50
CA LEU A 623 -6.01 -28.73 -15.64
C LEU A 623 -7.11 -27.68 -15.73
N GLN A 624 -7.58 -27.34 -16.93
CA GLN A 624 -8.71 -26.41 -17.10
C GLN A 624 -9.96 -26.91 -16.41
N SER A 625 -10.24 -28.21 -16.53
CA SER A 625 -11.33 -28.84 -15.82
C SER A 625 -11.17 -28.70 -14.29
N LEU A 626 -9.95 -28.85 -13.76
CA LEU A 626 -9.69 -28.66 -12.32
C LEU A 626 -9.85 -27.20 -11.88
N VAL A 627 -9.33 -26.25 -12.66
CA VAL A 627 -9.49 -24.81 -12.41
C VAL A 627 -10.96 -24.43 -12.42
N HIS A 628 -11.73 -24.95 -13.38
CA HIS A 628 -13.17 -24.73 -13.44
C HIS A 628 -13.89 -25.29 -12.20
N GLU A 629 -13.56 -26.50 -11.75
CA GLU A 629 -14.10 -27.07 -10.52
C GLU A 629 -13.82 -26.18 -9.30
N PHE A 630 -12.60 -25.65 -9.18
CA PHE A 630 -12.23 -24.72 -8.11
C PHE A 630 -12.97 -23.38 -8.17
N HIS A 631 -13.09 -22.78 -9.37
CA HIS A 631 -13.78 -21.51 -9.56
C HIS A 631 -15.29 -21.62 -9.29
N GLN A 632 -15.88 -22.79 -9.53
CA GLN A 632 -17.29 -23.06 -9.28
C GLN A 632 -17.57 -23.63 -7.89
N ASP A 633 -16.53 -23.87 -7.07
CA ASP A 633 -16.63 -24.54 -5.77
C ASP A 633 -17.42 -25.87 -5.84
N ARG A 634 -17.28 -26.63 -6.95
CA ARG A 634 -18.02 -27.88 -7.20
C ARG A 634 -17.26 -28.80 -8.17
N GLY A 635 -17.49 -30.11 -8.08
CA GLY A 635 -16.87 -31.10 -8.96
C GLY A 635 -16.39 -32.33 -8.20
N SER A 636 -16.00 -33.39 -8.92
CA SER A 636 -15.59 -34.65 -8.28
C SER A 636 -14.28 -34.50 -7.52
N ARG A 637 -13.28 -33.83 -8.10
CA ARG A 637 -11.97 -33.63 -7.46
C ARG A 637 -12.06 -32.61 -6.34
N TYR A 638 -12.88 -31.58 -6.51
CA TYR A 638 -13.19 -30.63 -5.45
C TYR A 638 -13.86 -31.33 -4.24
N ALA A 639 -14.89 -32.14 -4.48
CA ALA A 639 -15.59 -32.88 -3.44
C ALA A 639 -14.69 -33.94 -2.77
N GLU A 640 -13.85 -34.63 -3.55
CA GLU A 640 -12.84 -35.55 -3.03
C GLU A 640 -11.86 -34.83 -2.10
N LEU A 641 -11.33 -33.67 -2.51
CA LEU A 641 -10.44 -32.87 -1.66
C LEU A 641 -11.13 -32.45 -0.37
N GLN A 642 -12.37 -31.96 -0.43
CA GLN A 642 -13.14 -31.63 0.78
C GLN A 642 -13.33 -32.85 1.69
N HIS A 643 -13.62 -34.02 1.11
CA HIS A 643 -13.79 -35.26 1.86
C HIS A 643 -12.48 -35.71 2.52
N ILE A 644 -11.34 -35.58 1.84
CA ILE A 644 -10.01 -35.85 2.41
C ILE A 644 -9.76 -34.89 3.58
N LEU A 645 -9.96 -33.59 3.39
CA LEU A 645 -9.73 -32.57 4.41
C LEU A 645 -10.67 -32.72 5.61
N SER A 646 -11.90 -33.21 5.42
CA SER A 646 -12.86 -33.43 6.52
C SER A 646 -12.47 -34.55 7.50
N LYS A 647 -11.48 -35.38 7.13
CA LYS A 647 -10.98 -36.48 7.97
C LYS A 647 -9.75 -36.09 8.80
N LEU A 648 -9.18 -34.92 8.54
CA LEU A 648 -7.99 -34.43 9.22
C LEU A 648 -8.37 -33.77 10.55
N ASP A 649 -7.47 -33.81 11.52
CA ASP A 649 -7.57 -33.04 12.75
C ASP A 649 -6.69 -31.77 12.72
N LEU A 650 -6.72 -30.98 13.79
CA LEU A 650 -5.93 -29.74 13.88
C LEU A 650 -4.40 -29.98 13.92
N LEU A 651 -3.94 -31.16 14.34
CA LEU A 651 -2.52 -31.52 14.33
C LEU A 651 -2.05 -31.89 12.92
N ASP A 652 -2.90 -32.58 12.15
CA ASP A 652 -2.68 -32.82 10.72
C ASP A 652 -2.59 -31.49 9.94
N PHE A 653 -3.46 -30.51 10.27
CA PHE A 653 -3.41 -29.18 9.67
C PHE A 653 -2.14 -28.40 10.01
N ASN A 654 -1.52 -28.60 11.18
CA ASN A 654 -0.18 -28.05 11.46
C ASN A 654 0.83 -28.57 10.45
N LYS A 655 0.86 -29.89 10.23
CA LYS A 655 1.79 -30.51 9.28
C LYS A 655 1.51 -30.07 7.85
N LEU A 656 0.24 -29.97 7.44
CA LEU A 656 -0.14 -29.53 6.09
C LEU A 656 0.22 -28.06 5.82
N LEU A 657 -0.12 -27.16 6.74
CA LEU A 657 -0.05 -25.72 6.50
C LEU A 657 1.27 -25.09 6.95
N TYR A 658 1.85 -25.52 8.07
CA TYR A 658 2.90 -24.79 8.78
C TYR A 658 4.20 -25.60 8.91
N CYS A 659 4.67 -25.86 10.14
CA CYS A 659 6.01 -26.35 10.48
C CYS A 659 7.12 -25.39 10.04
N CYS A 660 7.74 -24.69 11.00
CA CYS A 660 8.97 -23.93 10.73
C CYS A 660 10.14 -24.89 10.47
N ALA A 661 11.28 -24.36 10.04
CA ALA A 661 12.45 -25.16 9.68
C ALA A 661 12.96 -26.05 10.83
N GLU A 662 12.95 -25.54 12.06
CA GLU A 662 13.33 -26.25 13.29
C GLU A 662 12.38 -27.43 13.55
N GLU A 663 11.07 -27.20 13.46
CA GLU A 663 10.07 -28.26 13.64
C GLU A 663 10.18 -29.33 12.55
N GLU A 664 10.40 -28.93 11.30
CA GLU A 664 10.51 -29.88 10.19
C GLU A 664 11.75 -30.77 10.34
N ARG A 665 12.89 -30.18 10.76
CA ARG A 665 14.12 -30.93 11.08
C ARG A 665 13.92 -31.91 12.23
N ASP A 666 13.19 -31.52 13.27
CA ASP A 666 12.83 -32.39 14.39
C ASP A 666 11.97 -33.59 13.96
N ASN A 667 11.19 -33.41 12.89
CA ASN A 667 10.40 -34.46 12.25
C ASN A 667 11.16 -35.16 11.09
N GLY A 668 12.49 -35.06 11.04
CA GLY A 668 13.36 -35.74 10.06
C GLY A 668 13.30 -35.20 8.62
N GLY A 669 12.77 -34.00 8.41
CA GLY A 669 12.71 -33.32 7.10
C GLY A 669 13.60 -32.06 7.04
N GLY A 670 13.29 -31.17 6.10
CA GLY A 670 13.95 -29.86 5.98
C GLY A 670 13.13 -28.84 5.20
N PRO A 671 13.43 -27.53 5.36
CA PRO A 671 12.78 -26.46 4.62
C PRO A 671 13.19 -26.50 3.14
N TYR A 672 12.28 -26.05 2.27
CA TYR A 672 12.61 -25.79 0.87
C TYR A 672 13.25 -24.41 0.73
N SER A 673 14.33 -24.31 -0.04
CA SER A 673 15.03 -23.05 -0.34
C SER A 673 14.84 -22.69 -1.81
N ILE A 674 14.39 -21.47 -2.06
CA ILE A 674 14.22 -20.91 -3.40
C ILE A 674 15.47 -20.12 -3.74
N ASP A 675 16.12 -20.48 -4.85
CA ASP A 675 17.30 -19.75 -5.34
C ASP A 675 16.96 -18.27 -5.61
N GLY A 676 17.81 -17.36 -5.14
CA GLY A 676 17.56 -15.91 -5.19
C GLY A 676 16.53 -15.36 -4.20
N TYR A 677 15.96 -16.18 -3.30
CA TYR A 677 15.02 -15.74 -2.26
C TYR A 677 15.42 -16.22 -0.85
N GLY A 678 15.65 -17.52 -0.67
CA GLY A 678 15.97 -18.15 0.61
C GLY A 678 14.98 -19.24 1.03
N GLU A 679 15.05 -19.66 2.28
CA GLU A 679 14.17 -20.69 2.87
C GLU A 679 12.74 -20.17 3.03
N LEU A 680 11.76 -21.05 2.79
CA LEU A 680 10.37 -20.78 3.16
C LEU A 680 10.24 -20.69 4.68
N VAL A 681 9.50 -19.70 5.18
CA VAL A 681 9.24 -19.53 6.62
C VAL A 681 8.49 -20.72 7.23
N TYR A 682 7.69 -21.41 6.42
CA TYR A 682 7.04 -22.66 6.75
C TYR A 682 7.29 -23.69 5.65
N CYS A 683 7.42 -24.95 6.05
CA CYS A 683 7.61 -26.08 5.13
C CYS A 683 6.28 -26.54 4.49
N GLY A 684 5.15 -26.25 5.15
CA GLY A 684 3.81 -26.49 4.63
C GLY A 684 3.32 -25.45 3.63
N LEU A 685 2.08 -25.62 3.18
CA LEU A 685 1.50 -24.79 2.11
C LEU A 685 1.44 -23.29 2.45
N GLN A 686 1.39 -22.92 3.73
CA GLN A 686 1.42 -21.50 4.12
C GLN A 686 2.72 -20.81 3.71
N GLY A 687 3.86 -21.50 3.71
CA GLY A 687 5.14 -20.90 3.32
C GLY A 687 5.13 -20.45 1.85
N VAL A 688 4.60 -21.30 0.97
CA VAL A 688 4.40 -20.99 -0.44
C VAL A 688 3.34 -19.88 -0.59
N MET A 689 2.22 -19.99 0.12
CA MET A 689 1.13 -19.02 0.05
C MET A 689 1.47 -17.64 0.59
N SER A 690 2.43 -17.52 1.49
CA SER A 690 2.93 -16.24 1.97
C SER A 690 3.69 -15.46 0.89
N ILE A 691 4.23 -16.14 -0.12
CA ILE A 691 4.83 -15.51 -1.30
C ILE A 691 3.76 -15.29 -2.39
N LEU A 692 2.95 -16.32 -2.68
CA LEU A 692 1.91 -16.25 -3.73
C LEU A 692 0.87 -15.15 -3.47
N SER A 693 0.54 -14.85 -2.21
CA SER A 693 -0.37 -13.76 -1.87
C SER A 693 0.12 -12.39 -2.32
N ASP A 694 1.43 -12.24 -2.52
CA ASP A 694 2.05 -10.97 -2.88
C ASP A 694 2.31 -10.91 -4.39
N ILE A 695 2.79 -12.02 -4.98
CA ILE A 695 3.17 -12.04 -6.40
C ILE A 695 1.99 -12.28 -7.35
N GLY A 696 1.00 -13.09 -6.95
CA GLY A 696 -0.17 -13.42 -7.78
C GLY A 696 -1.02 -12.19 -8.10
N PRO A 697 -1.50 -11.43 -7.09
CA PRO A 697 -2.30 -10.22 -7.30
C PRO A 697 -1.61 -9.09 -8.07
N ASN A 698 -0.27 -9.05 -8.05
CA ASN A 698 0.54 -8.06 -8.76
C ASN A 698 1.08 -8.58 -10.10
N ASN A 699 0.76 -9.83 -10.46
CA ASN A 699 1.26 -10.54 -11.62
C ASN A 699 2.79 -10.50 -11.77
N ASP A 700 3.52 -10.64 -10.66
CA ASP A 700 4.98 -10.61 -10.63
C ASP A 700 5.56 -11.96 -11.09
N LEU A 701 5.54 -12.18 -12.40
CA LEU A 701 6.16 -13.32 -13.06
C LEU A 701 7.70 -13.24 -13.05
N GLY A 702 8.29 -12.13 -12.59
CA GLY A 702 9.74 -11.96 -12.43
C GLY A 702 10.28 -12.54 -11.12
N HIS A 703 9.40 -12.82 -10.16
CA HIS A 703 9.77 -13.29 -8.83
C HIS A 703 10.58 -14.61 -8.86
N PRO A 704 11.57 -14.80 -7.97
CA PRO A 704 12.35 -16.04 -7.88
C PRO A 704 11.52 -17.33 -7.75
N LEU A 705 10.35 -17.27 -7.08
CA LEU A 705 9.41 -18.39 -7.00
C LEU A 705 8.90 -18.82 -8.40
N ALA A 706 8.51 -17.85 -9.25
CA ALA A 706 8.06 -18.14 -10.61
C ALA A 706 9.21 -18.69 -11.46
N ASN A 707 10.44 -18.19 -11.27
CA ASN A 707 11.64 -18.73 -11.92
C ASN A 707 11.92 -20.17 -11.47
N ASN A 708 11.83 -20.48 -10.18
CA ASN A 708 12.02 -21.82 -9.65
C ASN A 708 11.04 -22.83 -10.28
N LEU A 709 9.76 -22.45 -10.39
CA LEU A 709 8.71 -23.26 -11.00
C LEU A 709 8.90 -23.43 -12.53
N ARG A 710 9.47 -22.44 -13.22
CA ARG A 710 9.85 -22.56 -14.63
C ARG A 710 11.06 -23.46 -14.84
N ASN A 711 12.05 -23.37 -13.94
CA ASN A 711 13.32 -24.07 -14.05
C ASN A 711 13.21 -25.57 -13.72
N GLY A 712 12.24 -25.97 -12.89
CA GLY A 712 12.04 -27.38 -12.58
C GLY A 712 10.83 -27.68 -11.70
N ASN A 713 10.63 -28.96 -11.44
CA ASN A 713 9.45 -29.49 -10.72
C ASN A 713 9.67 -29.65 -9.21
N TRP A 714 10.81 -29.19 -8.67
CA TRP A 714 11.25 -29.53 -7.31
C TRP A 714 10.27 -29.05 -6.24
N LEU A 715 9.76 -27.82 -6.32
CA LEU A 715 8.78 -27.31 -5.37
C LEU A 715 7.42 -28.03 -5.49
N ILE A 716 7.03 -28.40 -6.72
CA ILE A 716 5.79 -29.15 -7.00
C ILE A 716 5.86 -30.51 -6.29
N ASP A 717 6.97 -31.21 -6.45
CA ASP A 717 7.18 -32.53 -5.84
C ASP A 717 7.38 -32.42 -4.31
N TYR A 718 8.05 -31.36 -3.83
CA TYR A 718 8.21 -31.09 -2.39
C TYR A 718 6.87 -30.96 -1.67
N CYS A 719 5.90 -30.27 -2.27
CA CYS A 719 4.58 -30.02 -1.67
C CYS A 719 3.81 -31.32 -1.36
N SER A 720 3.95 -32.37 -2.19
CA SER A 720 3.29 -33.65 -1.95
C SER A 720 4.17 -34.64 -1.17
N GLN A 721 5.46 -34.77 -1.52
CA GLN A 721 6.33 -35.79 -0.94
C GLN A 721 6.58 -35.58 0.56
N ARG A 722 6.63 -34.33 1.01
CA ARG A 722 6.76 -33.99 2.44
C ARG A 722 5.64 -34.60 3.29
N LEU A 723 4.44 -34.75 2.73
CA LEU A 723 3.26 -35.22 3.45
C LEU A 723 3.21 -36.76 3.57
N LEU A 724 3.95 -37.50 2.75
CA LEU A 724 3.89 -38.98 2.69
C LEU A 724 4.32 -39.68 3.98
N LYS A 725 5.08 -39.02 4.85
CA LYS A 725 5.50 -39.56 6.15
C LYS A 725 4.41 -39.52 7.22
N TYR A 726 3.29 -38.84 6.98
CA TYR A 726 2.18 -38.72 7.92
C TYR A 726 0.98 -39.52 7.39
N GLU A 727 0.60 -40.59 8.09
CA GLU A 727 -0.41 -41.56 7.64
C GLU A 727 -1.73 -40.91 7.20
N ASN A 728 -2.28 -40.00 8.01
CA ASN A 728 -3.52 -39.28 7.73
C ASN A 728 -3.43 -38.34 6.52
N LEU A 729 -2.22 -37.88 6.15
CA LEU A 729 -2.00 -36.96 5.03
C LEU A 729 -1.64 -37.68 3.73
N VAL A 730 -1.40 -39.00 3.75
CA VAL A 730 -1.13 -39.79 2.52
C VAL A 730 -2.22 -39.64 1.46
N PRO A 731 -3.53 -39.67 1.79
CA PRO A 731 -4.58 -39.43 0.78
C PRO A 731 -4.47 -38.06 0.11
N LEU A 732 -4.15 -37.01 0.88
CA LEU A 732 -3.96 -35.66 0.35
C LEU A 732 -2.68 -35.56 -0.50
N ALA A 733 -1.59 -36.18 -0.07
CA ALA A 733 -0.34 -36.25 -0.82
C ALA A 733 -0.58 -36.87 -2.21
N LYS A 734 -1.29 -38.00 -2.26
CA LYS A 734 -1.67 -38.67 -3.52
C LYS A 734 -2.59 -37.81 -4.37
N TRP A 735 -3.55 -37.13 -3.75
CA TRP A 735 -4.43 -36.20 -4.45
C TRP A 735 -3.62 -35.08 -5.12
N LEU A 736 -2.65 -34.48 -4.40
CA LEU A 736 -1.74 -33.48 -4.95
C LEU A 736 -0.88 -34.05 -6.09
N GLU A 737 -0.29 -35.23 -5.93
CA GLU A 737 0.51 -35.89 -6.97
C GLU A 737 -0.27 -36.12 -8.25
N VAL A 738 -1.51 -36.60 -8.14
CA VAL A 738 -2.39 -36.85 -9.29
C VAL A 738 -2.77 -35.54 -10.00
N ASN A 739 -3.16 -34.52 -9.24
CA ASN A 739 -3.66 -33.27 -9.79
C ASN A 739 -2.55 -32.31 -10.27
N LEU A 740 -1.35 -32.41 -9.71
CA LEU A 740 -0.17 -31.66 -10.15
C LEU A 740 0.61 -32.38 -11.25
N LYS A 741 0.29 -33.64 -11.56
CA LYS A 741 0.97 -34.39 -12.64
C LYS A 741 0.91 -33.64 -13.97
N SER A 742 -0.28 -33.16 -14.37
CA SER A 742 -0.44 -32.42 -15.61
C SER A 742 0.31 -31.08 -15.62
N VAL A 743 0.51 -30.44 -14.46
CA VAL A 743 1.28 -29.18 -14.36
C VAL A 743 2.73 -29.39 -14.81
N LYS A 744 3.29 -30.57 -14.58
CA LYS A 744 4.67 -30.90 -14.95
C LYS A 744 4.88 -31.09 -16.46
N GLU A 745 3.79 -31.26 -17.21
CA GLU A 745 3.80 -31.63 -18.64
C GLU A 745 3.41 -30.46 -19.56
N ILE A 746 2.96 -29.33 -19.01
CA ILE A 746 2.64 -28.12 -19.79
C ILE A 746 3.88 -27.23 -20.02
N PRO A 747 3.86 -26.33 -21.01
CA PRO A 747 4.90 -25.35 -21.23
C PRO A 747 5.34 -24.60 -19.98
N ARG A 748 6.65 -24.47 -19.80
CA ARG A 748 7.25 -23.96 -18.54
C ARG A 748 6.73 -22.59 -18.15
N TYR A 749 6.54 -21.70 -19.12
CA TYR A 749 6.05 -20.34 -18.88
C TYR A 749 4.64 -20.27 -18.27
N MET A 750 3.85 -21.35 -18.34
CA MET A 750 2.50 -21.42 -17.74
C MET A 750 2.48 -22.10 -16.37
N ILE A 751 3.53 -22.83 -15.99
CA ILE A 751 3.56 -23.58 -14.73
C ILE A 751 3.27 -22.69 -13.51
N PRO A 752 3.84 -21.47 -13.37
CA PRO A 752 3.57 -20.63 -12.21
C PRO A 752 2.07 -20.33 -11.99
N SER A 753 1.31 -20.06 -13.05
CA SER A 753 -0.10 -19.70 -12.93
C SER A 753 -0.98 -20.89 -12.56
N TYR A 754 -0.74 -22.07 -13.16
CA TYR A 754 -1.47 -23.30 -12.81
C TYR A 754 -1.10 -23.84 -11.42
N PHE A 755 0.17 -23.72 -11.05
CA PHE A 755 0.61 -24.08 -9.69
C PHE A 755 -0.07 -23.19 -8.65
N ASP A 756 -0.07 -21.87 -8.85
CA ASP A 756 -0.73 -20.92 -7.95
C ASP A 756 -2.23 -21.24 -7.77
N VAL A 757 -3.00 -21.32 -8.86
CA VAL A 757 -4.46 -21.52 -8.74
C VAL A 757 -4.81 -22.83 -8.02
N ILE A 758 -4.02 -23.90 -8.19
CA ILE A 758 -4.22 -25.17 -7.49
C ILE A 758 -3.84 -25.03 -6.01
N ILE A 759 -2.62 -24.56 -5.70
CA ILE A 759 -2.12 -24.47 -4.33
C ILE A 759 -2.93 -23.47 -3.50
N THR A 760 -3.29 -22.32 -4.08
CA THR A 760 -4.16 -21.32 -3.46
C THR A 760 -5.51 -21.91 -3.07
N ASN A 761 -6.13 -22.72 -3.92
CA ASN A 761 -7.41 -23.34 -3.60
C ASN A 761 -7.29 -24.48 -2.59
N VAL A 762 -6.25 -25.32 -2.68
CA VAL A 762 -5.97 -26.36 -1.67
C VAL A 762 -5.75 -25.71 -0.29
N HIS A 763 -4.92 -24.66 -0.23
CA HIS A 763 -4.68 -23.90 1.00
C HIS A 763 -5.96 -23.27 1.55
N ARG A 764 -6.76 -22.60 0.72
CA ARG A 764 -8.03 -22.00 1.13
C ARG A 764 -8.97 -23.04 1.75
N LEU A 765 -9.11 -24.21 1.11
CA LEU A 765 -9.97 -25.28 1.60
C LEU A 765 -9.42 -25.89 2.89
N ALA A 766 -8.09 -26.06 3.00
CA ALA A 766 -7.45 -26.54 4.22
C ALA A 766 -7.63 -25.57 5.41
N VAL A 767 -7.43 -24.27 5.19
CA VAL A 767 -7.69 -23.23 6.21
C VAL A 767 -9.16 -23.23 6.63
N SER A 768 -10.08 -23.33 5.67
CA SER A 768 -11.52 -23.41 5.95
C SER A 768 -11.87 -24.65 6.78
N ALA A 769 -11.34 -25.81 6.40
CA ALA A 769 -11.55 -27.06 7.12
C ALA A 769 -10.99 -27.00 8.55
N ALA A 770 -9.78 -26.46 8.74
CA ALA A 770 -9.20 -26.25 10.06
C ALA A 770 -10.07 -25.34 10.94
N CYS A 771 -10.57 -24.22 10.40
CA CYS A 771 -11.46 -23.31 11.14
C CYS A 771 -12.81 -23.97 11.47
N ASN A 772 -13.31 -24.87 10.62
CA ASN A 772 -14.58 -25.56 10.85
C ASN A 772 -14.52 -26.59 11.98
N LEU A 773 -13.34 -27.13 12.28
CA LEU A 773 -13.10 -28.01 13.43
C LEU A 773 -13.06 -27.27 14.77
N MET A 774 -12.85 -25.95 14.74
CA MET A 774 -12.80 -25.13 15.94
C MET A 774 -14.21 -24.79 16.45
N SER A 775 -14.26 -24.12 17.61
CA SER A 775 -15.49 -23.64 18.25
C SER A 775 -16.37 -22.79 17.32
N ASP A 776 -17.65 -22.63 17.68
CA ASP A 776 -18.59 -21.79 16.93
C ASP A 776 -18.15 -20.33 16.84
N PHE A 777 -17.43 -19.83 17.85
CA PHE A 777 -16.81 -18.51 17.82
C PHE A 777 -15.87 -18.35 16.62
N VAL A 778 -15.04 -19.36 16.33
CA VAL A 778 -14.14 -19.31 15.17
C VAL A 778 -14.88 -19.63 13.88
N ARG A 779 -15.68 -20.71 13.88
CA ARG A 779 -16.40 -21.21 12.70
C ARG A 779 -17.32 -20.16 12.09
N HIS A 780 -17.99 -19.36 12.93
CA HIS A 780 -18.92 -18.31 12.50
C HIS A 780 -18.39 -16.89 12.71
N GLY A 781 -17.23 -16.73 13.35
CA GLY A 781 -16.63 -15.43 13.62
C GLY A 781 -16.01 -14.75 12.40
N SER A 782 -15.51 -13.54 12.66
CA SER A 782 -14.88 -12.68 11.66
C SER A 782 -13.63 -13.28 11.02
N ASN A 783 -13.25 -12.79 9.83
CA ASN A 783 -11.99 -13.17 9.18
C ASN A 783 -10.76 -12.87 10.05
N PHE A 784 -10.81 -11.83 10.88
CA PHE A 784 -9.72 -11.50 11.79
C PHE A 784 -9.63 -12.53 12.92
N GLY A 785 -10.75 -12.88 13.56
CA GLY A 785 -10.81 -13.93 14.57
C GLY A 785 -10.31 -15.28 14.06
N ARG A 786 -10.71 -15.68 12.84
CA ARG A 786 -10.22 -16.91 12.19
C ARG A 786 -8.71 -16.89 11.97
N ARG A 787 -8.16 -15.78 11.49
CA ARG A 787 -6.70 -15.65 11.27
C ARG A 787 -5.90 -15.74 12.56
N LEU A 788 -6.39 -15.13 13.63
CA LEU A 788 -5.78 -15.26 14.97
C LEU A 788 -5.90 -16.70 15.51
N ALA A 789 -7.05 -17.34 15.32
CA ALA A 789 -7.28 -18.72 15.77
C ALA A 789 -6.35 -19.73 15.08
N LEU A 790 -5.93 -19.48 13.84
CA LEU A 790 -4.90 -20.29 13.17
C LEU A 790 -3.53 -20.26 13.88
N GLY A 791 -3.27 -19.28 14.76
CA GLY A 791 -2.14 -19.32 15.68
C GLY A 791 -2.13 -20.56 16.57
N SER A 792 -3.31 -21.12 16.87
CA SER A 792 -3.45 -22.42 17.55
C SER A 792 -2.83 -23.56 16.74
N VAL A 793 -3.11 -23.59 15.44
CA VAL A 793 -2.60 -24.61 14.51
C VAL A 793 -1.10 -24.39 14.27
N GLN A 794 -0.62 -23.15 14.30
CA GLN A 794 0.81 -22.84 14.20
C GLN A 794 1.59 -23.33 15.42
N CYS A 795 1.15 -22.96 16.63
CA CYS A 795 1.96 -23.12 17.85
C CYS A 795 1.71 -24.44 18.60
N VAL A 796 0.59 -25.15 18.37
CA VAL A 796 0.27 -26.40 19.08
C VAL A 796 0.37 -27.59 18.14
N SER A 797 1.44 -28.37 18.32
CA SER A 797 1.78 -29.52 17.48
C SER A 797 2.47 -30.60 18.30
N VAL A 798 2.57 -31.82 17.74
CA VAL A 798 3.42 -32.87 18.31
C VAL A 798 4.88 -32.60 17.88
N CYS A 799 5.76 -32.49 18.87
CA CYS A 799 7.19 -32.26 18.70
C CYS A 799 7.98 -33.42 19.34
N PRO A 800 8.65 -34.26 18.53
CA PRO A 800 9.49 -35.37 19.02
C PRO A 800 10.54 -35.00 20.07
N SER A 801 11.17 -33.82 20.00
CA SER A 801 12.17 -33.44 21.01
C SER A 801 11.60 -32.77 22.27
N ALA A 802 10.29 -32.49 22.31
CA ALA A 802 9.67 -31.68 23.37
C ALA A 802 8.32 -32.26 23.81
N HIS A 803 8.39 -33.33 24.60
CA HIS A 803 7.22 -34.06 25.10
C HIS A 803 6.71 -33.51 26.44
N LEU A 804 5.42 -33.73 26.72
CA LEU A 804 4.92 -33.64 28.08
C LEU A 804 5.49 -34.80 28.94
N PRO A 805 5.61 -34.60 30.26
CA PRO A 805 5.78 -35.71 31.19
C PRO A 805 4.68 -36.76 30.97
N LYS A 806 5.02 -38.04 31.15
CA LYS A 806 4.04 -39.13 30.99
C LYS A 806 2.89 -38.95 31.99
N LEU A 807 1.69 -38.77 31.46
CA LEU A 807 0.46 -38.61 32.23
C LEU A 807 0.06 -39.92 32.93
N SER A 808 -0.80 -39.84 33.94
CA SER A 808 -1.27 -41.03 34.66
C SER A 808 -2.05 -41.97 33.73
N PRO A 809 -1.82 -43.30 33.79
CA PRO A 809 -2.68 -44.26 33.08
C PRO A 809 -4.13 -44.23 33.60
N ASN A 810 -4.35 -43.69 34.80
CA ASN A 810 -5.64 -43.61 35.49
C ASN A 810 -6.39 -42.28 35.25
N VAL A 811 -5.93 -41.41 34.33
CA VAL A 811 -6.67 -40.22 33.89
C VAL A 811 -8.03 -40.62 33.30
N GLN A 812 -9.10 -39.84 33.51
CA GLN A 812 -10.43 -40.16 32.98
C GLN A 812 -10.46 -40.09 31.45
N ASP A 813 -11.45 -40.72 30.80
CA ASP A 813 -11.60 -40.63 29.35
C ASP A 813 -11.92 -39.20 28.88
N PRO A 814 -11.44 -38.77 27.69
CA PRO A 814 -10.57 -39.52 26.78
C PRO A 814 -9.16 -39.69 27.32
N LYS A 815 -8.54 -40.83 26.99
CA LYS A 815 -7.15 -41.12 27.35
C LYS A 815 -6.19 -40.29 26.50
N PRO A 816 -5.07 -39.83 27.08
CA PRO A 816 -4.06 -39.11 26.32
C PRO A 816 -3.46 -39.99 25.22
N PRO A 817 -3.18 -39.44 24.03
CA PRO A 817 -2.52 -40.17 22.95
C PRO A 817 -1.07 -40.51 23.34
N GLY A 818 -0.47 -41.48 22.63
CA GLY A 818 0.91 -41.92 22.88
C GLY A 818 1.95 -40.78 22.82
N HIS A 819 1.69 -39.78 21.98
CA HIS A 819 2.41 -38.51 21.96
C HIS A 819 1.41 -37.35 22.07
N CYS A 820 1.44 -36.65 23.18
CA CYS A 820 0.62 -35.45 23.39
C CYS A 820 1.19 -34.27 22.62
N ALA A 821 0.31 -33.41 22.11
CA ALA A 821 0.70 -32.14 21.55
C ALA A 821 1.24 -31.21 22.65
N THR A 822 2.21 -30.38 22.30
CA THR A 822 2.77 -29.33 23.17
C THR A 822 2.67 -27.99 22.48
N MET A 823 2.61 -26.93 23.28
CA MET A 823 2.60 -25.55 22.78
C MET A 823 4.02 -25.01 22.70
N ALA A 824 4.42 -24.55 21.52
CA ALA A 824 5.60 -23.69 21.35
C ALA A 824 5.29 -22.29 21.88
N ALA A 825 6.23 -21.67 22.61
CA ALA A 825 6.10 -20.26 23.00
C ALA A 825 6.05 -19.34 21.77
N GLY A 826 6.84 -19.68 20.74
CA GLY A 826 6.65 -19.16 19.39
C GLY A 826 7.77 -19.53 18.44
N LEU A 827 7.63 -19.05 17.21
CA LEU A 827 8.35 -19.56 16.05
C LEU A 827 9.26 -18.47 15.45
N PRO A 828 10.51 -18.81 15.05
CA PRO A 828 11.11 -20.15 15.11
C PRO A 828 11.86 -20.49 16.41
N HIS A 829 12.21 -19.49 17.23
CA HIS A 829 13.24 -19.65 18.27
C HIS A 829 12.85 -20.59 19.41
N PHE A 830 11.56 -20.73 19.71
CA PHE A 830 11.03 -21.54 20.82
C PHE A 830 10.15 -22.68 20.28
N ALA A 831 10.60 -23.32 19.20
CA ALA A 831 9.81 -24.32 18.49
C ALA A 831 10.14 -25.77 18.89
N THR A 832 11.35 -26.09 19.36
CA THR A 832 11.78 -27.49 19.58
C THR A 832 12.65 -27.66 20.82
N GLY A 833 12.91 -28.91 21.20
CA GLY A 833 13.75 -29.28 22.34
C GLY A 833 13.29 -28.69 23.67
N TYR A 834 14.25 -28.48 24.58
CA TYR A 834 13.96 -27.88 25.88
C TYR A 834 13.34 -26.48 25.76
N MET A 835 13.66 -25.73 24.70
CA MET A 835 13.21 -24.35 24.48
C MET A 835 11.75 -24.22 24.03
N ARG A 836 11.04 -25.32 23.77
CA ARG A 836 9.66 -25.25 23.25
C ARG A 836 8.64 -24.84 24.30
N CYS A 837 8.64 -25.55 25.44
CA CYS A 837 7.54 -25.54 26.40
C CYS A 837 7.89 -24.69 27.62
N TRP A 838 7.29 -23.51 27.68
CA TRP A 838 7.39 -22.60 28.82
C TRP A 838 6.05 -22.53 29.55
N GLY A 839 6.03 -22.84 30.85
CA GLY A 839 4.81 -22.89 31.65
C GLY A 839 4.06 -21.56 31.64
N ARG A 840 4.80 -20.45 31.80
CA ARG A 840 4.25 -19.10 31.69
C ARG A 840 3.54 -18.86 30.36
N ASP A 841 4.26 -18.97 29.25
CA ASP A 841 3.75 -18.70 27.91
C ASP A 841 2.57 -19.62 27.58
N THR A 842 2.68 -20.90 27.94
CA THR A 842 1.63 -21.91 27.72
C THR A 842 0.34 -21.49 28.42
N PHE A 843 0.39 -21.17 29.71
CA PHE A 843 -0.82 -20.87 30.50
C PHE A 843 -1.42 -19.49 30.18
N ILE A 844 -0.61 -18.52 29.73
CA ILE A 844 -1.10 -17.25 29.18
C ILE A 844 -1.82 -17.48 27.85
N ALA A 845 -1.28 -18.31 26.96
CA ALA A 845 -1.81 -18.50 25.62
C ALA A 845 -2.98 -19.49 25.51
N ILE A 846 -3.14 -20.41 26.48
CA ILE A 846 -4.15 -21.48 26.44
C ILE A 846 -5.56 -20.95 26.22
N ARG A 847 -5.98 -19.89 26.92
CA ARG A 847 -7.36 -19.42 26.80
C ARG A 847 -7.67 -19.04 25.35
N GLY A 848 -6.86 -18.15 24.76
CA GLY A 848 -7.01 -17.77 23.36
C GLY A 848 -6.82 -18.95 22.39
N LEU A 849 -5.72 -19.69 22.49
CA LEU A 849 -5.32 -20.63 21.44
C LEU A 849 -5.92 -22.04 21.58
N THR A 850 -6.37 -22.48 22.75
CA THR A 850 -6.90 -23.83 22.92
C THR A 850 -8.29 -23.87 23.55
N LEU A 851 -8.65 -22.99 24.49
CA LEU A 851 -10.03 -22.95 25.01
C LEU A 851 -10.99 -22.34 23.99
N LEU A 852 -10.75 -21.08 23.57
CA LEU A 852 -11.64 -20.40 22.62
C LEU A 852 -11.68 -21.06 21.24
N THR A 853 -10.71 -21.92 20.91
CA THR A 853 -10.69 -22.70 19.66
C THR A 853 -11.30 -24.09 19.81
N GLY A 854 -11.64 -24.55 21.03
CA GLY A 854 -12.29 -25.84 21.27
C GLY A 854 -11.34 -27.04 21.47
N ARG A 855 -10.04 -26.81 21.67
CA ARG A 855 -9.00 -27.83 21.91
C ARG A 855 -8.88 -28.18 23.40
N TYR A 856 -9.98 -28.68 23.96
CA TYR A 856 -10.10 -28.92 25.40
C TYR A 856 -9.20 -30.06 25.88
N ASP A 857 -9.11 -31.16 25.11
CA ASP A 857 -8.31 -32.32 25.49
C ASP A 857 -6.82 -31.98 25.58
N GLU A 858 -6.27 -31.27 24.59
CA GLU A 858 -4.88 -30.83 24.63
C GLU A 858 -4.62 -29.89 25.81
N THR A 859 -5.57 -28.99 26.12
CA THR A 859 -5.48 -28.11 27.29
C THR A 859 -5.43 -28.91 28.58
N ARG A 860 -6.33 -29.88 28.74
CA ARG A 860 -6.39 -30.78 29.89
C ARG A 860 -5.09 -31.54 30.08
N TYR A 861 -4.52 -32.08 29.01
CA TYR A 861 -3.24 -32.80 29.07
C TYR A 861 -2.07 -31.90 29.46
N MET A 862 -2.00 -30.67 28.96
CA MET A 862 -0.98 -29.71 29.38
C MET A 862 -1.13 -29.36 30.87
N ILE A 863 -2.35 -29.08 31.35
CA ILE A 863 -2.62 -28.81 32.78
C ILE A 863 -2.11 -29.96 33.66
N LEU A 864 -2.47 -31.20 33.32
CA LEU A 864 -2.07 -32.38 34.09
C LEU A 864 -0.57 -32.67 33.99
N GLY A 865 0.03 -32.46 32.82
CA GLY A 865 1.46 -32.68 32.57
C GLY A 865 2.33 -31.74 33.41
N PHE A 866 2.04 -30.45 33.37
CA PHE A 866 2.71 -29.46 34.23
C PHE A 866 2.41 -29.70 35.72
N GLY A 867 1.17 -30.07 36.06
CA GLY A 867 0.78 -30.44 37.43
C GLY A 867 1.59 -31.62 37.98
N GLY A 868 1.92 -32.59 37.14
CA GLY A 868 2.79 -33.72 37.50
C GLY A 868 4.20 -33.30 37.89
N CYS A 869 4.64 -32.12 37.45
CA CYS A 869 5.93 -31.54 37.79
C CYS A 869 5.90 -30.62 39.01
N LEU A 870 4.75 -30.32 39.63
CA LEU A 870 4.70 -29.37 40.77
C LEU A 870 5.76 -29.73 41.82
N ARG A 871 6.61 -28.78 42.17
CA ARG A 871 7.68 -28.93 43.17
C ARG A 871 7.92 -27.61 43.87
N HIS A 872 8.26 -27.61 45.15
CA HIS A 872 8.39 -26.42 45.98
C HIS A 872 7.09 -25.60 46.04
N GLY A 873 5.94 -26.23 45.78
CA GLY A 873 4.66 -25.56 45.56
C GLY A 873 4.56 -24.77 44.25
N LEU A 874 5.52 -24.90 43.32
CA LEU A 874 5.61 -24.16 42.06
C LEU A 874 5.44 -25.05 40.84
N ILE A 875 4.96 -24.45 39.75
CA ILE A 875 4.95 -25.03 38.40
C ILE A 875 6.23 -24.57 37.69
N PRO A 876 6.91 -25.44 36.92
CA PRO A 876 8.17 -25.06 36.28
C PRO A 876 7.96 -24.01 35.19
N ASN A 877 8.96 -23.14 34.99
CA ASN A 877 9.00 -22.26 33.82
C ASN A 877 9.40 -23.08 32.60
N LEU A 878 10.57 -23.68 32.63
CA LEU A 878 11.06 -24.57 31.58
C LEU A 878 10.61 -26.00 31.88
N LEU A 879 9.84 -26.63 30.98
CA LEU A 879 9.30 -27.97 31.24
C LEU A 879 10.33 -29.10 31.02
N ASP A 880 11.03 -29.10 29.88
CA ASP A 880 11.98 -30.14 29.43
C ASP A 880 11.58 -31.59 29.79
N GLY A 881 10.38 -32.01 29.37
CA GLY A 881 9.84 -33.35 29.66
C GLY A 881 9.55 -33.66 31.14
N GLY A 882 9.74 -32.69 32.03
CA GLY A 882 9.48 -32.74 33.46
C GLY A 882 10.66 -33.13 34.34
N GLN A 883 11.64 -33.87 33.82
CA GLN A 883 12.76 -34.36 34.63
C GLN A 883 13.85 -33.31 34.86
N ASN A 884 14.12 -32.49 33.85
CA ASN A 884 15.08 -31.39 33.91
C ASN A 884 14.36 -30.03 34.05
N ALA A 885 13.11 -30.05 34.50
CA ALA A 885 12.29 -28.86 34.63
C ALA A 885 12.94 -27.83 35.58
N ARG A 886 12.86 -26.55 35.24
CA ARG A 886 13.45 -25.46 36.02
C ARG A 886 12.38 -24.65 36.75
N PHE A 887 12.59 -24.43 38.05
CA PHE A 887 11.69 -23.73 38.97
C PHE A 887 12.29 -22.39 39.38
N ASN A 888 12.59 -21.54 38.40
CA ASN A 888 13.13 -20.19 38.60
C ASN A 888 12.05 -19.11 38.54
N CYS A 889 10.80 -19.47 38.22
CA CYS A 889 9.68 -18.55 38.13
C CYS A 889 8.71 -18.70 39.31
N ARG A 890 8.08 -17.58 39.69
CA ARG A 890 7.04 -17.51 40.73
C ARG A 890 5.64 -17.41 40.12
N ASP A 891 5.55 -17.07 38.85
CA ASP A 891 4.31 -16.68 38.17
C ASP A 891 3.57 -17.85 37.52
N ALA A 892 4.29 -18.84 36.98
CA ALA A 892 3.70 -19.97 36.26
C ALA A 892 2.63 -20.74 37.07
N VAL A 893 2.79 -20.87 38.39
CA VAL A 893 1.80 -21.55 39.25
C VAL A 893 0.46 -20.79 39.31
N TRP A 894 0.51 -19.47 39.32
CA TRP A 894 -0.68 -18.62 39.37
C TRP A 894 -1.38 -18.58 38.02
N TRP A 895 -0.60 -18.55 36.92
CA TRP A 895 -1.14 -18.73 35.58
C TRP A 895 -1.79 -20.11 35.40
N TRP A 896 -1.13 -21.18 35.85
CA TRP A 896 -1.69 -22.54 35.81
C TRP A 896 -3.02 -22.63 36.55
N LEU A 897 -3.11 -22.06 37.76
CA LEU A 897 -4.37 -22.04 38.52
C LEU A 897 -5.45 -21.19 37.84
N TYR A 898 -5.08 -20.03 37.29
CA TYR A 898 -6.01 -19.18 36.55
C TYR A 898 -6.52 -19.88 35.28
N THR A 899 -5.66 -20.60 34.57
CA THR A 899 -6.05 -21.43 33.42
C THR A 899 -6.99 -22.57 33.82
N ILE A 900 -6.79 -23.21 34.98
CA ILE A 900 -7.73 -24.24 35.47
C ILE A 900 -9.10 -23.62 35.78
N LYS A 901 -9.15 -22.44 36.41
CA LYS A 901 -10.40 -21.69 36.60
C LYS A 901 -11.10 -21.48 35.25
N LEU A 902 -10.38 -20.95 34.27
CA LEU A 902 -10.92 -20.68 32.92
C LEU A 902 -11.38 -21.97 32.22
N TYR A 903 -10.63 -23.07 32.36
CA TYR A 903 -11.03 -24.37 31.83
C TYR A 903 -12.37 -24.82 32.44
N VAL A 904 -12.53 -24.71 33.76
CA VAL A 904 -13.78 -25.07 34.44
C VAL A 904 -14.94 -24.18 34.01
N GLU A 905 -14.69 -22.90 33.73
CA GLU A 905 -15.71 -21.93 33.30
C GLU A 905 -16.12 -22.10 31.83
N GLU A 906 -15.19 -22.42 30.94
CA GLU A 906 -15.40 -22.43 29.48
C GLU A 906 -15.67 -23.83 28.90
N VAL A 907 -15.21 -24.90 29.56
CA VAL A 907 -15.37 -26.27 29.07
C VAL A 907 -16.64 -26.91 29.64
N PRO A 908 -17.47 -27.57 28.81
CA PRO A 908 -18.64 -28.32 29.30
C PRO A 908 -18.27 -29.39 30.34
N ASN A 909 -18.90 -29.36 31.51
CA ASN A 909 -18.56 -30.20 32.68
C ASN A 909 -17.07 -30.11 33.07
N GLY A 910 -16.47 -28.92 32.89
CA GLY A 910 -15.06 -28.67 33.11
C GLY A 910 -14.61 -28.98 34.53
N GLU A 911 -15.50 -28.92 35.53
CA GLU A 911 -15.22 -29.25 36.93
C GLU A 911 -14.72 -30.69 37.14
N ASN A 912 -14.98 -31.60 36.19
CA ASN A 912 -14.49 -32.99 36.25
C ASN A 912 -12.96 -33.07 36.24
N ILE A 913 -12.27 -32.10 35.61
CA ILE A 913 -10.81 -32.06 35.58
C ILE A 913 -10.20 -32.03 36.99
N LEU A 914 -10.90 -31.45 37.97
CA LEU A 914 -10.43 -31.37 39.35
C LEU A 914 -10.25 -32.76 39.99
N LYS A 915 -10.95 -33.77 39.47
CA LYS A 915 -10.89 -35.16 39.91
C LYS A 915 -9.99 -36.03 39.01
N ASP A 916 -9.28 -35.44 38.06
CA ASP A 916 -8.30 -36.18 37.27
C ASP A 916 -7.06 -36.50 38.08
N LYS A 917 -6.44 -37.62 37.72
CA LYS A 917 -5.22 -38.14 38.34
C LYS A 917 -4.01 -37.46 37.71
N VAL A 918 -3.37 -36.62 38.51
CA VAL A 918 -2.05 -36.05 38.24
C VAL A 918 -1.00 -37.05 38.71
N SER A 919 -0.20 -37.60 37.78
CA SER A 919 0.92 -38.46 38.14
C SER A 919 2.06 -37.58 38.68
N ARG A 920 2.25 -37.57 40.00
CA ARG A 920 3.31 -36.80 40.67
C ARG A 920 4.67 -37.40 40.32
N LEU A 921 5.41 -36.70 39.47
CA LEU A 921 6.77 -37.08 39.11
C LEU A 921 7.71 -36.95 40.32
N TYR A 922 7.45 -35.95 41.18
CA TYR A 922 8.19 -35.71 42.42
C TYR A 922 7.21 -35.51 43.59
N PRO A 923 6.82 -36.59 44.30
CA PRO A 923 5.85 -36.53 45.40
C PRO A 923 6.30 -35.65 46.57
N THR A 924 7.62 -35.49 46.77
CA THR A 924 8.20 -34.51 47.68
C THR A 924 9.35 -33.78 46.99
N ASP A 925 9.73 -32.61 47.49
CA ASP A 925 10.75 -31.75 46.86
C ASP A 925 12.10 -32.45 46.62
N ASP A 926 12.52 -33.32 47.54
CA ASP A 926 13.79 -34.04 47.48
C ASP A 926 13.66 -35.47 46.91
N SER A 927 12.47 -35.87 46.46
CA SER A 927 12.25 -37.21 45.90
C SER A 927 12.93 -37.44 44.55
N GLU A 928 13.22 -38.70 44.24
CA GLU A 928 13.57 -39.14 42.89
C GLU A 928 12.32 -39.21 41.98
N ALA A 929 12.55 -39.15 40.67
CA ALA A 929 11.47 -39.20 39.68
C ALA A 929 10.72 -40.53 39.75
N LYS A 930 9.40 -40.47 39.92
CA LYS A 930 8.52 -41.65 40.04
C LYS A 930 7.97 -42.12 38.70
N LYS A 931 7.62 -43.41 38.62
CA LYS A 931 6.99 -43.97 37.41
C LYS A 931 5.55 -43.45 37.27
N PRO A 932 5.01 -43.34 36.04
CA PRO A 932 3.65 -42.90 35.82
C PRO A 932 2.63 -43.77 36.58
N GLY A 933 1.75 -43.15 37.36
CA GLY A 933 0.74 -43.83 38.17
C GLY A 933 1.24 -44.40 39.52
N GLU A 934 2.54 -44.32 39.82
CA GLU A 934 3.08 -44.76 41.13
C GLU A 934 2.62 -43.84 42.27
N CYS A 935 2.48 -42.55 41.99
CA CYS A 935 2.04 -41.53 42.93
C CYS A 935 1.00 -40.64 42.25
N ASP A 936 -0.25 -41.09 42.20
CA ASP A 936 -1.35 -40.29 41.69
C ASP A 936 -1.95 -39.40 42.78
N GLN A 937 -2.13 -38.12 42.45
CA GLN A 937 -2.83 -37.14 43.26
C GLN A 937 -3.98 -36.55 42.44
N LEU A 938 -5.11 -36.22 43.07
CA LEU A 938 -6.18 -35.53 42.33
C LEU A 938 -5.72 -34.10 41.99
N LEU A 939 -6.20 -33.55 40.87
CA LEU A 939 -5.80 -32.20 40.46
C LEU A 939 -6.12 -31.16 41.54
N TYR A 940 -7.30 -31.23 42.19
CA TYR A 940 -7.61 -30.30 43.29
C TYR A 940 -6.67 -30.45 44.50
N GLU A 941 -6.17 -31.66 44.77
CA GLU A 941 -5.21 -31.91 45.85
C GLU A 941 -3.85 -31.33 45.48
N THR A 942 -3.46 -31.40 44.20
CA THR A 942 -2.24 -30.79 43.67
C THR A 942 -2.31 -29.26 43.77
N ILE A 943 -3.47 -28.66 43.46
CA ILE A 943 -3.73 -27.22 43.68
C ILE A 943 -3.64 -26.89 45.18
N GLN A 944 -4.28 -27.70 46.03
CA GLN A 944 -4.28 -27.48 47.47
C GLN A 944 -2.87 -27.55 48.06
N GLU A 945 -2.04 -28.47 47.58
CA GLU A 945 -0.62 -28.56 47.94
C GLU A 945 0.12 -27.26 47.60
N ALA A 946 -0.02 -26.77 46.36
CA ALA A 946 0.59 -25.50 45.94
C ALA A 946 0.19 -24.32 46.84
N LEU A 947 -1.10 -24.17 47.12
CA LEU A 947 -1.63 -23.10 47.98
C LEU A 947 -1.16 -23.23 49.43
N THR A 948 -1.14 -24.45 49.96
CA THR A 948 -0.71 -24.72 51.34
C THR A 948 0.79 -24.42 51.52
N VAL A 949 1.63 -24.81 50.55
CA VAL A 949 3.07 -24.52 50.57
C VAL A 949 3.33 -23.01 50.51
N HIS A 950 2.62 -22.27 49.66
CA HIS A 950 2.71 -20.81 49.63
C HIS A 950 2.28 -20.18 50.96
N PHE A 951 1.18 -20.66 51.54
CA PHE A 951 0.65 -20.13 52.81
C PHE A 951 1.55 -20.43 54.01
N GLN A 952 2.22 -21.58 54.02
CA GLN A 952 3.25 -21.93 55.00
C GLN A 952 4.51 -21.07 54.84
N GLY A 953 4.81 -20.63 53.61
CA GLY A 953 6.04 -19.95 53.24
C GLY A 953 7.11 -20.95 52.83
N LEU A 954 7.67 -20.76 51.63
CA LEU A 954 8.66 -21.63 51.04
C LEU A 954 10.02 -20.92 50.93
N SER A 955 11.08 -21.65 51.26
CA SER A 955 12.47 -21.20 51.17
C SER A 955 13.31 -22.34 50.64
N TYR A 956 13.73 -22.27 49.38
CA TYR A 956 14.49 -23.33 48.72
C TYR A 956 15.65 -22.75 47.91
N ARG A 957 16.62 -23.61 47.60
CA ARG A 957 17.67 -23.35 46.63
C ARG A 957 17.38 -24.16 45.38
N GLU A 958 17.48 -23.54 44.20
CA GLU A 958 17.24 -24.24 42.92
C GLU A 958 18.08 -25.53 42.85
N ARG A 959 17.43 -26.64 42.49
CA ARG A 959 18.09 -27.93 42.32
C ARG A 959 19.15 -27.80 41.24
N ASN A 960 20.35 -28.30 41.51
CA ASN A 960 21.52 -28.20 40.63
C ASN A 960 22.07 -26.77 40.42
N ALA A 961 21.77 -25.83 41.33
CA ALA A 961 22.27 -24.45 41.30
C ALA A 961 23.76 -24.34 40.94
N GLY A 962 24.07 -23.37 40.08
CA GLY A 962 25.39 -23.13 39.50
C GLY A 962 25.33 -23.00 37.97
N THR A 963 26.51 -22.90 37.35
CA THR A 963 26.67 -22.59 35.92
C THR A 963 26.07 -23.64 34.97
N ARG A 964 25.73 -24.83 35.46
CA ARG A 964 25.08 -25.89 34.67
C ARG A 964 23.62 -25.59 34.32
N ILE A 965 22.90 -24.86 35.16
CA ILE A 965 21.49 -24.54 34.93
C ILE A 965 21.27 -23.06 34.58
N ASP A 966 22.23 -22.20 34.93
CA ASP A 966 22.23 -20.78 34.55
C ASP A 966 23.66 -20.27 34.46
N ALA A 967 24.09 -19.87 33.27
CA ALA A 967 25.46 -19.46 33.00
C ALA A 967 25.80 -18.06 33.58
N HIS A 968 24.82 -17.30 34.06
CA HIS A 968 24.99 -15.87 34.35
C HIS A 968 24.55 -15.50 35.77
N MET A 969 23.51 -16.15 36.30
CA MET A 969 22.97 -15.86 37.62
C MET A 969 24.02 -15.98 38.73
N LYS A 970 24.03 -15.01 39.64
CA LYS A 970 24.89 -15.03 40.84
C LYS A 970 24.35 -16.02 41.88
N ASP A 971 25.21 -16.47 42.80
CA ASP A 971 24.84 -17.47 43.81
C ASP A 971 23.58 -17.12 44.63
N LYS A 972 23.40 -15.83 44.97
CA LYS A 972 22.21 -15.31 45.66
C LYS A 972 20.91 -15.59 44.88
N GLY A 973 20.94 -15.50 43.55
CA GLY A 973 19.77 -15.59 42.68
C GLY A 973 19.09 -16.96 42.70
N PHE A 974 19.85 -18.03 42.98
CA PHE A 974 19.33 -19.41 43.09
C PHE A 974 18.56 -19.66 44.39
N ASN A 975 18.65 -18.77 45.37
CA ASN A 975 17.97 -18.91 46.66
C ASN A 975 16.65 -18.14 46.62
N ASN A 976 15.54 -18.85 46.67
CA ASN A 976 14.20 -18.29 46.54
C ASN A 976 13.46 -18.33 47.87
N ARG A 977 12.77 -17.24 48.18
CA ARG A 977 11.82 -17.13 49.29
C ARG A 977 10.51 -16.59 48.74
N ILE A 978 9.43 -17.31 48.99
CA ILE A 978 8.08 -16.94 48.56
C ILE A 978 7.12 -17.22 49.72
N GLY A 979 6.17 -16.34 49.95
CA GLY A 979 5.21 -16.50 51.04
C GLY A 979 4.04 -15.54 50.92
N ILE A 980 3.18 -15.56 51.94
CA ILE A 980 1.98 -14.72 52.01
C ILE A 980 2.14 -13.70 53.11
N ASN A 981 1.95 -12.42 52.76
CA ASN A 981 1.96 -11.35 53.74
C ASN A 981 0.74 -11.51 54.67
N PRO A 982 0.93 -11.62 55.99
CA PRO A 982 -0.17 -11.88 56.93
C PRO A 982 -1.16 -10.71 57.04
N ASP A 983 -0.74 -9.49 56.75
CA ASP A 983 -1.54 -8.28 56.89
C ASP A 983 -2.37 -8.02 55.64
N THR A 984 -1.76 -8.13 54.46
CA THR A 984 -2.41 -7.85 53.18
C THR A 984 -2.99 -9.09 52.50
N GLY A 985 -2.49 -10.28 52.82
CA GLY A 985 -2.82 -11.52 52.12
C GLY A 985 -2.09 -11.70 50.78
N PHE A 986 -1.24 -10.76 50.36
CA PHE A 986 -0.55 -10.82 49.07
C PHE A 986 0.54 -11.88 49.04
N VAL A 987 0.66 -12.57 47.90
CA VAL A 987 1.85 -13.35 47.59
C VAL A 987 3.04 -12.42 47.35
N PHE A 988 4.13 -12.65 48.07
CA PHE A 988 5.40 -11.96 47.89
C PHE A 988 6.53 -12.96 47.65
N GLY A 989 7.60 -12.54 46.99
CA GLY A 989 8.80 -13.37 46.92
C GLY A 989 9.84 -12.91 45.91
N GLY A 990 10.94 -13.66 45.83
CA GLY A 990 12.12 -13.30 45.04
C GLY A 990 13.12 -12.45 45.82
N ASN A 991 14.09 -11.89 45.11
CA ASN A 991 15.09 -10.94 45.61
C ASN A 991 15.69 -10.17 44.42
N ASN A 992 16.48 -9.12 44.69
CA ASN A 992 17.11 -8.30 43.65
C ASN A 992 18.15 -8.99 42.74
N ALA A 993 18.49 -10.27 42.99
CA ALA A 993 19.39 -11.08 42.17
C ALA A 993 18.64 -12.18 41.38
N ASN A 994 17.30 -12.16 41.37
CA ASN A 994 16.45 -13.16 40.73
C ASN A 994 15.48 -12.54 39.70
N CYS A 995 15.03 -13.36 38.74
CA CYS A 995 14.13 -13.01 37.64
C CYS A 995 12.82 -13.86 37.70
N GLY A 996 12.04 -13.68 38.75
CA GLY A 996 10.93 -14.58 39.09
C GLY A 996 9.60 -14.36 38.33
N THR A 997 9.51 -13.35 37.47
CA THR A 997 8.29 -12.99 36.72
C THR A 997 8.59 -12.97 35.22
N TRP A 998 7.59 -12.81 34.37
CA TRP A 998 7.77 -12.74 32.91
C TRP A 998 8.78 -11.70 32.41
N MET A 999 9.02 -10.64 33.18
CA MET A 999 10.11 -9.69 32.92
C MET A 999 11.44 -10.26 33.43
N ASP A 1000 11.99 -11.30 32.79
CA ASP A 1000 13.03 -12.18 33.35
C ASP A 1000 14.46 -12.04 32.78
N LYS A 1001 14.78 -10.93 32.12
CA LYS A 1001 16.12 -10.74 31.56
C LYS A 1001 17.24 -10.68 32.61
N MET A 1002 18.06 -11.74 32.67
CA MET A 1002 19.32 -11.78 33.42
C MET A 1002 20.47 -11.18 32.59
N GLY A 1003 21.15 -10.15 33.12
CA GLY A 1003 22.28 -9.52 32.43
C GLY A 1003 23.46 -10.48 32.20
N SER A 1004 24.17 -10.30 31.08
CA SER A 1004 25.17 -11.27 30.62
C SER A 1004 26.42 -10.65 29.97
N SER A 1005 26.59 -9.33 29.97
CA SER A 1005 27.79 -8.66 29.44
C SER A 1005 28.80 -8.43 30.57
N ASP A 1006 30.01 -8.95 30.38
CA ASP A 1006 31.16 -8.65 31.24
C ASP A 1006 31.65 -7.23 31.00
N LYS A 1007 31.66 -6.80 29.74
CA LYS A 1007 32.16 -5.50 29.30
C LYS A 1007 31.36 -4.36 29.94
N ALA A 1008 30.04 -4.45 29.92
CA ALA A 1008 29.16 -3.48 30.57
C ALA A 1008 29.07 -3.65 32.10
N GLY A 1009 29.65 -4.71 32.66
CA GLY A 1009 29.58 -5.02 34.09
C GLY A 1009 28.19 -5.42 34.59
N ASN A 1010 27.30 -5.91 33.71
CA ASN A 1010 25.92 -6.28 34.06
C ASN A 1010 25.69 -7.79 34.23
N ARG A 1011 26.73 -8.62 34.05
CA ARG A 1011 26.62 -10.09 34.23
C ARG A 1011 26.04 -10.46 35.60
N GLY A 1012 24.99 -11.29 35.56
CA GLY A 1012 24.30 -11.79 36.74
C GLY A 1012 23.54 -10.74 37.53
N VAL A 1013 23.26 -9.58 36.92
CA VAL A 1013 22.39 -8.54 37.45
C VAL A 1013 21.07 -8.59 36.67
N PRO A 1014 19.94 -8.93 37.30
CA PRO A 1014 18.62 -8.82 36.70
C PRO A 1014 18.35 -7.41 36.18
N SER A 1015 17.78 -7.29 34.98
CA SER A 1015 17.45 -5.98 34.41
C SER A 1015 16.12 -5.43 34.95
N THR A 1016 15.25 -6.34 35.39
CA THR A 1016 13.90 -6.06 35.92
C THR A 1016 13.56 -7.00 37.08
N PRO A 1017 14.29 -6.95 38.22
CA PRO A 1017 13.89 -7.71 39.38
C PRO A 1017 12.53 -7.21 39.88
N ARG A 1018 11.55 -8.11 39.95
CA ARG A 1018 10.18 -7.85 40.42
C ARG A 1018 9.88 -8.67 41.66
N ASP A 1019 10.73 -8.48 42.64
CA ASP A 1019 10.61 -9.07 43.97
C ASP A 1019 9.55 -8.33 44.82
N GLY A 1020 9.14 -8.96 45.92
CA GLY A 1020 7.97 -8.50 46.67
C GLY A 1020 6.67 -8.97 46.00
N SER A 1021 5.61 -8.16 46.12
CA SER A 1021 4.27 -8.49 45.63
C SER A 1021 4.02 -7.89 44.26
N ALA A 1022 4.23 -8.67 43.19
CA ALA A 1022 3.97 -8.25 41.82
C ALA A 1022 2.46 -8.17 41.53
N VAL A 1023 2.02 -7.08 40.89
CA VAL A 1023 0.60 -6.74 40.74
C VAL A 1023 -0.23 -7.84 40.07
N GLU A 1024 0.29 -8.46 39.01
CA GLU A 1024 -0.42 -9.51 38.28
C GLU A 1024 -0.53 -10.80 39.10
N LEU A 1025 0.45 -11.11 39.95
CA LEU A 1025 0.40 -12.30 40.79
C LEU A 1025 -0.65 -12.17 41.87
N VAL A 1026 -0.81 -10.99 42.45
CA VAL A 1026 -1.87 -10.73 43.43
C VAL A 1026 -3.26 -10.82 42.79
N GLY A 1027 -3.41 -10.32 41.55
CA GLY A 1027 -4.65 -10.46 40.78
C GLY A 1027 -4.98 -11.93 40.45
N LEU A 1028 -4.00 -12.69 39.94
CA LEU A 1028 -4.16 -14.12 39.64
C LEU A 1028 -4.40 -14.95 40.91
N GLN A 1029 -3.73 -14.61 42.01
CA GLN A 1029 -3.94 -15.21 43.33
C GLN A 1029 -5.38 -15.00 43.79
N MET A 1030 -5.91 -13.78 43.68
CA MET A 1030 -7.30 -13.48 44.01
C MET A 1030 -8.26 -14.33 43.18
N ALA A 1031 -8.07 -14.37 41.86
CA ALA A 1031 -8.91 -15.15 40.94
C ALA A 1031 -8.89 -16.65 41.30
N GLY A 1032 -7.71 -17.21 41.59
CA GLY A 1032 -7.55 -18.60 42.01
C GLY A 1032 -8.20 -18.91 43.37
N LEU A 1033 -8.08 -18.00 44.34
CA LEU A 1033 -8.69 -18.18 45.66
C LEU A 1033 -10.22 -18.10 45.60
N ARG A 1034 -10.78 -17.17 44.83
CA ARG A 1034 -12.24 -17.09 44.60
C ARG A 1034 -12.76 -18.32 43.88
N PHE A 1035 -12.02 -18.83 42.91
CA PHE A 1035 -12.33 -20.11 42.26
C PHE A 1035 -12.35 -21.27 43.28
N MET A 1036 -11.30 -21.43 44.09
CA MET A 1036 -11.25 -22.50 45.09
C MET A 1036 -12.34 -22.36 46.16
N GLN A 1037 -12.64 -21.12 46.57
CA GLN A 1037 -13.78 -20.82 47.44
C GLN A 1037 -15.09 -21.33 46.82
N GLN A 1038 -15.38 -20.96 45.57
CA GLN A 1038 -16.60 -21.36 44.88
C GLN A 1038 -16.71 -22.88 44.74
N MET A 1039 -15.60 -23.56 44.37
CA MET A 1039 -15.58 -25.02 44.25
C MET A 1039 -15.85 -25.72 45.59
N ALA A 1040 -15.35 -25.16 46.70
CA ALA A 1040 -15.60 -25.68 48.04
C ALA A 1040 -17.06 -25.43 48.49
N GLU A 1041 -17.60 -24.23 48.26
CA GLU A 1041 -18.98 -23.87 48.61
C GLU A 1041 -20.00 -24.71 47.83
N HIS A 1042 -19.71 -25.01 46.56
CA HIS A 1042 -20.51 -25.90 45.72
C HIS A 1042 -20.28 -27.40 45.99
N LYS A 1043 -19.41 -27.74 46.95
CA LYS A 1043 -19.06 -29.13 47.32
C LYS A 1043 -18.44 -29.95 46.18
N VAL A 1044 -17.79 -29.29 45.21
CA VAL A 1044 -17.02 -29.95 44.14
C VAL A 1044 -15.72 -30.52 44.71
N ILE A 1045 -15.10 -29.79 45.65
CA ILE A 1045 -13.90 -30.21 46.38
C ILE A 1045 -14.20 -30.25 47.90
N PRO A 1046 -13.54 -31.13 48.67
CA PRO A 1046 -13.80 -31.28 50.10
C PRO A 1046 -13.02 -30.30 51.00
N VAL A 1047 -11.99 -29.63 50.45
CA VAL A 1047 -11.10 -28.74 51.20
C VAL A 1047 -11.60 -27.30 51.13
N LYS A 1048 -11.50 -26.54 52.23
CA LYS A 1048 -12.03 -25.16 52.34
C LYS A 1048 -11.05 -24.14 52.93
N SER A 1049 -9.86 -24.57 53.31
CA SER A 1049 -8.90 -23.75 54.05
C SER A 1049 -7.47 -24.21 53.85
N VAL A 1050 -6.53 -23.32 54.15
CA VAL A 1050 -5.09 -23.59 54.26
C VAL A 1050 -4.65 -23.39 55.71
N GLU A 1051 -3.63 -24.13 56.13
CA GLU A 1051 -3.06 -24.06 57.47
C GLU A 1051 -1.56 -23.77 57.37
N ARG A 1052 -1.06 -22.86 58.21
CA ARG A 1052 0.37 -22.66 58.43
C ARG A 1052 0.72 -22.89 59.89
N THR A 1053 1.85 -23.52 60.15
CA THR A 1053 2.41 -23.70 61.49
C THR A 1053 3.60 -22.77 61.67
N SER A 1054 3.52 -21.89 62.67
CA SER A 1054 4.59 -20.96 63.05
C SER A 1054 5.73 -21.68 63.78
N TYR A 1055 6.92 -21.07 63.88
CA TYR A 1055 8.08 -21.66 64.56
C TYR A 1055 7.81 -22.03 66.04
N ASN A 1056 6.93 -21.28 66.71
CA ASN A 1056 6.50 -21.54 68.08
C ASN A 1056 5.37 -22.60 68.21
N GLY A 1057 5.03 -23.30 67.12
CA GLY A 1057 3.96 -24.30 67.07
C GLY A 1057 2.54 -23.72 66.89
N THR A 1058 2.38 -22.41 66.79
CA THR A 1058 1.05 -21.79 66.62
C THR A 1058 0.51 -22.05 65.20
N LYS A 1059 -0.66 -22.68 65.12
CA LYS A 1059 -1.37 -22.92 63.86
C LYS A 1059 -2.25 -21.73 63.49
N THR A 1060 -2.08 -21.20 62.28
CA THR A 1060 -3.00 -20.21 61.68
C THR A 1060 -3.75 -20.90 60.54
N VAL A 1061 -5.07 -20.86 60.58
CA VAL A 1061 -5.93 -21.42 59.52
C VAL A 1061 -6.71 -20.28 58.88
N TRP A 1062 -6.62 -20.15 57.56
CA TRP A 1062 -7.46 -19.24 56.79
C TRP A 1062 -8.34 -20.04 55.83
N THR A 1063 -9.64 -19.74 55.80
CA THR A 1063 -10.47 -20.20 54.68
C THR A 1063 -10.05 -19.49 53.40
N TYR A 1064 -10.35 -20.05 52.23
CA TYR A 1064 -10.06 -19.36 50.95
C TYR A 1064 -10.76 -17.99 50.90
N LYS A 1065 -11.96 -17.90 51.48
CA LYS A 1065 -12.71 -16.65 51.63
C LYS A 1065 -11.97 -15.65 52.52
N ASP A 1066 -11.52 -16.05 53.72
CA ASP A 1066 -10.77 -15.15 54.62
C ASP A 1066 -9.52 -14.60 53.96
N TRP A 1067 -8.82 -15.43 53.18
CA TRP A 1067 -7.64 -15.03 52.46
C TRP A 1067 -7.96 -14.04 51.33
N ALA A 1068 -8.95 -14.36 50.48
CA ALA A 1068 -9.38 -13.49 49.39
C ALA A 1068 -9.94 -12.15 49.89
N ASP A 1069 -10.68 -12.13 51.00
CA ASP A 1069 -11.23 -10.91 51.59
C ASP A 1069 -10.11 -9.98 52.12
N ARG A 1070 -9.00 -10.53 52.63
CA ARG A 1070 -7.81 -9.74 53.02
C ARG A 1070 -7.17 -9.07 51.81
N ILE A 1071 -7.04 -9.80 50.70
CA ILE A 1071 -6.50 -9.24 49.44
C ILE A 1071 -7.39 -8.10 48.96
N ALA A 1072 -8.71 -8.33 48.88
CA ALA A 1072 -9.68 -7.33 48.44
C ALA A 1072 -9.66 -6.07 49.31
N ALA A 1073 -9.51 -6.20 50.62
CA ALA A 1073 -9.46 -5.06 51.54
C ALA A 1073 -8.18 -4.20 51.40
N ASN A 1074 -7.10 -4.75 50.83
CA ASN A 1074 -5.79 -4.09 50.80
C ASN A 1074 -5.29 -3.75 49.39
N PHE A 1075 -5.79 -4.41 48.33
CA PHE A 1075 -5.25 -4.25 46.97
C PHE A 1075 -5.20 -2.78 46.52
N ASP A 1076 -6.36 -2.12 46.48
CA ASP A 1076 -6.45 -0.75 45.99
C ASP A 1076 -5.70 0.24 46.90
N LYS A 1077 -5.68 -0.02 48.22
CA LYS A 1077 -4.94 0.79 49.21
C LYS A 1077 -3.42 0.74 48.99
N GLU A 1078 -2.87 -0.44 48.72
CA GLU A 1078 -1.42 -0.64 48.65
C GLU A 1078 -0.87 -0.37 47.24
N PHE A 1079 -1.63 -0.73 46.18
CA PHE A 1079 -1.18 -0.58 44.80
C PHE A 1079 -1.56 0.75 44.14
N TYR A 1080 -2.70 1.38 44.47
CA TYR A 1080 -3.08 2.62 43.79
C TYR A 1080 -2.27 3.81 44.28
N VAL A 1081 -1.76 4.63 43.36
CA VAL A 1081 -1.03 5.86 43.66
C VAL A 1081 -1.93 7.05 43.39
N ASP A 1082 -2.44 7.68 44.46
CA ASP A 1082 -3.29 8.87 44.37
C ASP A 1082 -2.53 10.16 44.71
N GLU A 1083 -3.23 11.29 44.77
CA GLU A 1083 -2.64 12.60 45.12
C GLU A 1083 -2.13 12.67 46.56
N SER A 1084 -2.66 11.82 47.46
CA SER A 1084 -2.29 11.78 48.88
C SER A 1084 -1.11 10.86 49.17
N THR A 1085 -0.62 10.11 48.19
CA THR A 1085 0.51 9.19 48.37
C THR A 1085 1.81 9.99 48.59
N GLU A 1086 2.35 9.93 49.81
CA GLU A 1086 3.60 10.58 50.23
C GLU A 1086 4.78 9.60 50.13
N SER A 1087 5.55 9.68 49.04
CA SER A 1087 6.82 8.94 48.88
C SER A 1087 7.72 9.70 47.90
N SER A 1088 9.02 9.73 48.19
CA SER A 1088 10.04 10.34 47.30
C SER A 1088 10.26 9.55 46.00
N TYR A 1089 9.69 8.34 45.90
CA TYR A 1089 9.87 7.44 44.77
C TYR A 1089 8.72 7.49 43.75
N VAL A 1090 7.67 8.29 44.01
CA VAL A 1090 6.53 8.43 43.10
C VAL A 1090 6.98 9.13 41.82
N ASN A 1091 6.99 8.41 40.69
CA ASN A 1091 7.20 9.00 39.37
C ASN A 1091 5.89 9.57 38.79
N LYS A 1092 4.82 8.77 38.80
CA LYS A 1092 3.49 9.16 38.28
C LYS A 1092 2.37 8.85 39.27
N ARG A 1093 1.28 9.61 39.15
CA ARG A 1093 0.04 9.44 39.94
C ARG A 1093 -1.12 9.01 39.05
N GLY A 1094 -2.15 8.45 39.67
CA GLY A 1094 -3.27 7.82 38.96
C GLY A 1094 -2.84 6.54 38.26
N ILE A 1095 -1.94 5.77 38.87
CA ILE A 1095 -1.45 4.49 38.36
C ILE A 1095 -1.65 3.41 39.43
N TYR A 1096 -1.62 2.14 39.02
CA TYR A 1096 -1.34 1.03 39.93
C TYR A 1096 0.16 0.75 39.89
N LYS A 1097 0.78 0.65 41.07
CA LYS A 1097 2.17 0.22 41.25
C LYS A 1097 2.43 -1.10 40.54
N ASP A 1098 3.66 -1.29 40.08
CA ASP A 1098 4.07 -2.54 39.44
C ASP A 1098 4.31 -3.66 40.48
N THR A 1099 4.89 -3.28 41.62
CA THR A 1099 5.16 -4.14 42.78
C THR A 1099 4.84 -3.42 44.09
N VAL A 1100 4.68 -4.18 45.17
CA VAL A 1100 4.64 -3.67 46.55
C VAL A 1100 5.67 -4.39 47.39
N GLY A 1101 6.61 -3.63 47.95
CA GLY A 1101 7.63 -4.13 48.86
C GLY A 1101 8.83 -4.77 48.16
N SER A 1102 9.24 -4.27 46.99
CA SER A 1102 10.52 -4.66 46.37
C SER A 1102 11.73 -4.21 47.22
N GLU A 1103 12.84 -4.97 47.17
CA GLU A 1103 14.12 -4.55 47.77
C GLU A 1103 14.64 -3.21 47.19
N ILE A 1104 14.17 -2.79 46.01
CA ILE A 1104 14.53 -1.52 45.36
C ILE A 1104 13.29 -0.60 45.34
N PRO A 1105 13.10 0.31 46.31
CA PRO A 1105 11.80 0.96 46.54
C PRO A 1105 11.20 1.77 45.38
N TRP A 1106 12.00 2.23 44.41
CA TRP A 1106 11.49 2.99 43.27
C TRP A 1106 10.89 2.13 42.16
N THR A 1107 11.21 0.83 42.10
CA THR A 1107 10.65 -0.09 41.10
C THR A 1107 9.15 -0.31 41.34
N ASP A 1108 8.71 -0.29 42.60
CA ASP A 1108 7.30 -0.34 42.99
C ASP A 1108 6.46 0.72 42.25
N PHE A 1109 7.00 1.93 42.08
CA PHE A 1109 6.28 3.09 41.54
C PHE A 1109 6.40 3.28 40.02
N GLN A 1110 7.01 2.34 39.30
CA GLN A 1110 7.10 2.42 37.84
C GLN A 1110 5.76 2.12 37.17
N LEU A 1111 5.37 2.95 36.19
CA LEU A 1111 4.23 2.63 35.34
C LEU A 1111 4.65 1.58 34.30
N ARG A 1112 4.07 0.38 34.42
CA ARG A 1112 4.31 -0.76 33.52
C ARG A 1112 3.01 -1.39 33.03
N CYS A 1113 3.11 -2.24 32.02
CA CYS A 1113 1.97 -2.89 31.36
C CYS A 1113 1.39 -4.11 32.12
N ASN A 1114 1.76 -4.32 33.39
CA ASN A 1114 1.40 -5.52 34.17
C ASN A 1114 0.06 -5.43 34.89
N PHE A 1115 -0.29 -4.26 35.44
CA PHE A 1115 -1.53 -4.08 36.22
C PHE A 1115 -2.84 -4.44 35.47
N PRO A 1116 -2.95 -4.28 34.13
CA PRO A 1116 -4.17 -4.70 33.42
C PRO A 1116 -4.45 -6.19 33.55
N ILE A 1117 -3.44 -7.02 33.79
CA ILE A 1117 -3.63 -8.46 34.03
C ILE A 1117 -4.46 -8.68 35.29
N ALA A 1118 -4.15 -7.97 36.38
CA ALA A 1118 -4.92 -8.05 37.62
C ALA A 1118 -6.35 -7.53 37.42
N LEU A 1119 -6.52 -6.44 36.66
CA LEU A 1119 -7.83 -5.86 36.34
C LEU A 1119 -8.70 -6.78 35.49
N VAL A 1120 -8.11 -7.67 34.69
CA VAL A 1120 -8.85 -8.69 33.92
C VAL A 1120 -9.12 -9.93 34.75
N ALA A 1121 -8.13 -10.42 35.50
CA ALA A 1121 -8.25 -11.66 36.27
C ALA A 1121 -9.20 -11.53 37.46
N ALA A 1122 -9.17 -10.38 38.14
CA ALA A 1122 -9.97 -10.09 39.33
C ALA A 1122 -10.42 -8.61 39.32
N PRO A 1123 -11.36 -8.23 38.43
CA PRO A 1123 -11.82 -6.84 38.29
C PRO A 1123 -12.43 -6.27 39.57
N GLU A 1124 -12.91 -7.11 40.49
CA GLU A 1124 -13.46 -6.71 41.78
C GLU A 1124 -12.45 -6.07 42.74
N LEU A 1125 -11.15 -6.18 42.47
CA LEU A 1125 -10.09 -5.61 43.32
C LEU A 1125 -9.94 -4.10 43.18
N ALA A 1126 -10.42 -3.50 42.09
CA ALA A 1126 -10.16 -2.11 41.74
C ALA A 1126 -11.43 -1.27 41.74
N ASP A 1127 -11.34 -0.05 42.26
CA ASP A 1127 -12.40 0.94 42.07
C ASP A 1127 -12.54 1.28 40.57
N PRO A 1128 -13.75 1.25 39.98
CA PRO A 1128 -13.92 1.45 38.55
C PRO A 1128 -13.40 2.77 38.00
N LYS A 1129 -13.41 3.86 38.80
CA LYS A 1129 -12.91 5.17 38.35
C LYS A 1129 -11.39 5.23 38.44
N ARG A 1130 -10.81 4.65 39.49
CA ARG A 1130 -9.35 4.53 39.66
C ARG A 1130 -8.74 3.64 38.57
N ALA A 1131 -9.35 2.49 38.30
CA ALA A 1131 -9.01 1.59 37.19
C ALA A 1131 -9.04 2.31 35.85
N TRP A 1132 -10.11 3.05 35.56
CA TRP A 1132 -10.22 3.81 34.32
C TRP A 1132 -9.14 4.88 34.18
N ARG A 1133 -8.87 5.66 35.25
CA ARG A 1133 -7.78 6.67 35.25
C ARG A 1133 -6.40 6.03 34.98
N ALA A 1134 -6.13 4.87 35.57
CA ALA A 1134 -4.88 4.14 35.34
C ALA A 1134 -4.78 3.59 33.91
N LEU A 1135 -5.87 3.09 33.33
CA LEU A 1135 -5.92 2.63 31.95
C LEU A 1135 -5.72 3.77 30.95
N GLU A 1136 -6.27 4.97 31.20
CA GLU A 1136 -6.00 6.13 30.36
C GLU A 1136 -4.54 6.60 30.47
N ASN A 1137 -3.90 6.47 31.63
CA ASN A 1137 -2.46 6.66 31.76
C ASN A 1137 -1.66 5.60 30.98
N ALA A 1138 -2.06 4.32 31.03
CA ALA A 1138 -1.43 3.28 30.23
C ALA A 1138 -1.60 3.54 28.72
N LYS A 1139 -2.77 4.02 28.28
CA LYS A 1139 -2.99 4.47 26.91
C LYS A 1139 -2.00 5.55 26.48
N LYS A 1140 -1.82 6.55 27.35
CA LYS A 1140 -0.98 7.72 27.07
C LYS A 1140 0.51 7.38 27.03
N TYR A 1141 0.97 6.55 27.97
CA TYR A 1141 2.40 6.34 28.21
C TYR A 1141 2.93 5.00 27.71
N LEU A 1142 2.09 3.99 27.53
CA LEU A 1142 2.52 2.63 27.22
C LEU A 1142 2.01 2.09 25.88
N LEU A 1143 0.89 2.58 25.36
CA LEU A 1143 0.33 2.04 24.12
C LEU A 1143 1.24 2.36 22.91
N GLY A 1144 1.79 1.32 22.29
CA GLY A 1144 2.44 1.36 20.98
C GLY A 1144 1.49 0.94 19.85
N PRO A 1145 1.96 0.92 18.59
CA PRO A 1145 1.12 0.56 17.45
C PRO A 1145 0.64 -0.91 17.43
N LEU A 1146 1.53 -1.83 17.85
CA LEU A 1146 1.25 -3.27 17.93
C LEU A 1146 1.32 -3.83 19.35
N GLY A 1147 2.09 -3.23 20.24
CA GLY A 1147 2.30 -3.74 21.59
C GLY A 1147 2.24 -2.66 22.66
N MET A 1148 2.37 -3.08 23.92
CA MET A 1148 2.51 -2.21 25.07
C MET A 1148 3.99 -2.08 25.43
N LYS A 1149 4.48 -0.84 25.53
CA LYS A 1149 5.79 -0.55 26.11
C LYS A 1149 5.86 -1.15 27.51
N THR A 1150 6.95 -1.85 27.77
CA THR A 1150 7.18 -2.55 29.05
C THR A 1150 7.50 -1.61 30.20
N LEU A 1151 7.91 -0.39 29.88
CA LEU A 1151 8.16 0.70 30.82
C LEU A 1151 7.68 2.02 30.19
N ASP A 1152 7.19 2.92 31.02
CA ASP A 1152 6.84 4.29 30.64
C ASP A 1152 7.99 5.00 29.90
N TYR A 1153 7.67 5.61 28.75
CA TYR A 1153 8.67 6.25 27.90
C TYR A 1153 9.31 7.50 28.53
N GLU A 1154 8.68 8.08 29.56
CA GLU A 1154 9.23 9.21 30.32
C GLU A 1154 10.12 8.76 31.49
N ASP A 1155 10.17 7.46 31.80
CA ASP A 1155 11.06 6.92 32.83
C ASP A 1155 12.53 6.97 32.35
N TRP A 1156 13.44 7.35 33.24
CA TRP A 1156 14.88 7.44 32.94
C TRP A 1156 15.50 6.10 32.49
N GLY A 1157 14.89 4.98 32.92
CA GLY A 1157 15.27 3.62 32.55
C GLY A 1157 14.77 3.16 31.18
N TYR A 1158 13.95 3.94 30.47
CA TYR A 1158 13.37 3.55 29.19
C TYR A 1158 14.42 3.45 28.06
N ARG A 1159 14.43 2.30 27.38
CA ARG A 1159 15.28 1.95 26.23
C ARG A 1159 14.48 1.08 25.25
N GLY A 1160 13.78 1.71 24.30
CA GLY A 1160 12.79 1.05 23.44
C GLY A 1160 13.30 0.05 22.39
N ASN A 1161 14.60 0.03 22.07
CA ASN A 1161 15.15 -0.77 20.97
C ASN A 1161 15.97 -1.95 21.47
N TYR A 1162 15.40 -3.15 21.39
CA TYR A 1162 16.06 -4.40 21.77
C TYR A 1162 16.98 -4.90 20.65
N ASP A 1163 18.25 -5.14 21.01
CA ASP A 1163 19.22 -5.86 20.21
C ASP A 1163 20.04 -6.77 21.15
N ASN A 1164 19.82 -8.08 21.04
CA ASN A 1164 20.44 -9.06 21.93
C ASN A 1164 21.95 -9.24 21.66
N SER A 1165 22.44 -8.79 20.50
CA SER A 1165 23.83 -8.93 20.05
C SER A 1165 24.72 -7.74 20.43
N THR A 1166 24.15 -6.68 21.00
CA THR A 1166 24.89 -5.45 21.34
C THR A 1166 25.85 -5.68 22.51
N ASP A 1167 27.16 -5.49 22.34
CA ASP A 1167 28.17 -5.57 23.41
C ASP A 1167 28.88 -4.22 23.64
N THR A 1168 28.10 -3.24 24.09
CA THR A 1168 28.55 -1.89 24.44
C THR A 1168 28.91 -1.78 25.93
N ASP A 1169 29.49 -0.66 26.35
CA ASP A 1169 29.74 -0.38 27.78
C ASP A 1169 28.46 0.09 28.53
N ASP A 1170 27.34 0.26 27.82
CA ASP A 1170 26.06 0.65 28.42
C ASP A 1170 25.33 -0.57 28.99
N LYS A 1171 25.41 -0.71 30.32
CA LYS A 1171 24.75 -1.78 31.08
C LYS A 1171 23.24 -1.89 30.89
N THR A 1172 22.58 -0.83 30.40
CA THR A 1172 21.12 -0.81 30.21
C THR A 1172 20.67 -1.46 28.92
N VAL A 1173 21.56 -1.65 27.94
CA VAL A 1173 21.23 -2.25 26.63
C VAL A 1173 22.13 -3.42 26.25
N ALA A 1174 23.34 -3.52 26.82
CA ALA A 1174 24.29 -4.59 26.48
C ALA A 1174 23.71 -5.99 26.71
N HIS A 1175 23.87 -6.85 25.72
CA HIS A 1175 23.30 -8.19 25.57
C HIS A 1175 21.78 -8.22 25.82
N GLY A 1176 21.09 -7.16 25.38
CA GLY A 1176 19.65 -7.04 25.45
C GLY A 1176 19.11 -6.80 26.87
N ALA A 1177 19.86 -6.16 27.76
CA ALA A 1177 19.41 -5.82 29.12
C ALA A 1177 18.10 -5.00 29.14
N ASN A 1178 17.77 -4.31 28.06
CA ASN A 1178 16.53 -3.55 27.92
C ASN A 1178 15.30 -4.36 27.48
N TYR A 1179 15.36 -5.69 27.36
CA TYR A 1179 14.27 -6.54 26.85
C TYR A 1179 12.88 -6.25 27.46
N HIS A 1180 12.82 -5.84 28.73
CA HIS A 1180 11.60 -5.43 29.43
C HIS A 1180 11.66 -4.00 30.01
N ASN A 1181 12.49 -3.12 29.46
CA ASN A 1181 12.62 -1.73 29.89
C ASN A 1181 12.35 -0.76 28.73
N GLY A 1182 11.35 -1.02 27.92
CA GLY A 1182 10.97 -0.13 26.83
C GLY A 1182 10.35 -0.81 25.61
N PRO A 1183 10.89 -1.94 25.11
CA PRO A 1183 10.32 -2.63 23.96
C PRO A 1183 8.84 -2.91 24.14
N GLU A 1184 8.13 -2.91 23.01
CA GLU A 1184 6.69 -2.99 22.94
C GLU A 1184 6.26 -4.44 22.79
N TRP A 1185 5.81 -5.05 23.88
CA TRP A 1185 5.38 -6.43 23.91
C TRP A 1185 3.93 -6.56 23.44
N VAL A 1186 3.61 -7.56 22.62
CA VAL A 1186 2.28 -7.64 22.01
C VAL A 1186 1.25 -8.25 22.94
N TRP A 1187 1.54 -9.36 23.62
CA TRP A 1187 0.55 -10.04 24.48
C TRP A 1187 -0.10 -9.15 25.58
N PRO A 1188 0.60 -8.18 26.25
CA PRO A 1188 -0.02 -7.33 27.25
C PRO A 1188 -1.08 -6.38 26.67
N ILE A 1189 -1.05 -6.10 25.35
CA ILE A 1189 -2.10 -5.31 24.71
C ILE A 1189 -3.45 -5.99 24.84
N GLY A 1190 -3.49 -7.33 24.83
CA GLY A 1190 -4.71 -8.10 25.01
C GLY A 1190 -5.32 -7.81 26.38
N PHE A 1191 -4.53 -7.93 27.45
CA PHE A 1191 -5.00 -7.62 28.81
C PHE A 1191 -5.38 -6.15 28.98
N TYR A 1192 -4.62 -5.22 28.41
CA TYR A 1192 -4.96 -3.80 28.41
C TYR A 1192 -6.32 -3.50 27.76
N LEU A 1193 -6.56 -4.00 26.55
CA LEU A 1193 -7.82 -3.78 25.84
C LEU A 1193 -9.00 -4.46 26.54
N ARG A 1194 -8.82 -5.69 27.04
CA ARG A 1194 -9.83 -6.40 27.83
C ARG A 1194 -10.18 -5.65 29.11
N ALA A 1195 -9.18 -5.16 29.86
CA ALA A 1195 -9.40 -4.35 31.05
C ALA A 1195 -10.23 -3.10 30.73
N ARG A 1196 -9.92 -2.41 29.61
CA ARG A 1196 -10.72 -1.25 29.18
C ARG A 1196 -12.16 -1.64 28.90
N LEU A 1197 -12.41 -2.72 28.16
CA LEU A 1197 -13.77 -3.18 27.88
C LEU A 1197 -14.56 -3.51 29.17
N ILE A 1198 -13.93 -4.18 30.13
CA ILE A 1198 -14.53 -4.52 31.43
C ILE A 1198 -14.96 -3.26 32.21
N PHE A 1199 -14.08 -2.27 32.31
CA PHE A 1199 -14.34 -1.07 33.12
C PHE A 1199 -15.12 0.03 32.36
N ALA A 1200 -15.24 -0.04 31.03
CA ALA A 1200 -15.90 0.98 30.25
C ALA A 1200 -17.40 1.13 30.58
N LYS A 1201 -18.10 0.03 30.85
CA LYS A 1201 -19.54 0.05 31.19
C LYS A 1201 -19.81 0.80 32.49
N ALA A 1202 -19.02 0.52 33.53
CA ALA A 1202 -19.12 1.20 34.83
C ALA A 1202 -18.77 2.71 34.76
N ASN A 1203 -18.08 3.13 33.70
CA ASN A 1203 -17.71 4.52 33.45
C ASN A 1203 -18.54 5.20 32.35
N GLY A 1204 -19.55 4.52 31.77
CA GLY A 1204 -20.42 5.09 30.73
C GLY A 1204 -19.76 5.26 29.35
N LEU A 1205 -18.67 4.54 29.06
CA LEU A 1205 -17.81 4.72 27.88
C LEU A 1205 -17.75 3.49 26.96
N LEU A 1206 -18.64 2.50 27.15
CA LEU A 1206 -18.57 1.20 26.47
C LEU A 1206 -18.55 1.33 24.94
N LYS A 1207 -19.50 2.08 24.35
CA LYS A 1207 -19.61 2.24 22.90
C LYS A 1207 -18.36 2.85 22.26
N GLU A 1208 -17.83 3.92 22.87
CA GLU A 1208 -16.61 4.58 22.42
C GLU A 1208 -15.39 3.67 22.55
N THR A 1209 -15.33 2.90 23.64
CA THR A 1209 -14.23 1.95 23.91
C THR A 1209 -14.24 0.79 22.92
N VAL A 1210 -15.40 0.25 22.55
CA VAL A 1210 -15.53 -0.78 21.50
C VAL A 1210 -14.99 -0.27 20.17
N ALA A 1211 -15.41 0.93 19.75
CA ALA A 1211 -14.94 1.54 18.50
C ALA A 1211 -13.43 1.81 18.52
N GLU A 1212 -12.90 2.33 19.63
CA GLU A 1212 -11.46 2.56 19.78
C GLU A 1212 -10.65 1.26 19.81
N THR A 1213 -11.18 0.20 20.41
CA THR A 1213 -10.51 -1.10 20.44
C THR A 1213 -10.37 -1.67 19.03
N TRP A 1214 -11.42 -1.61 18.21
CA TRP A 1214 -11.33 -1.99 16.79
C TRP A 1214 -10.31 -1.15 16.02
N LYS A 1215 -10.24 0.16 16.28
CA LYS A 1215 -9.25 1.05 15.68
C LYS A 1215 -7.81 0.63 16.03
N ILE A 1216 -7.55 0.24 17.27
CA ILE A 1216 -6.22 -0.26 17.70
C ILE A 1216 -5.90 -1.61 17.04
N LEU A 1217 -6.88 -2.52 16.97
CA LEU A 1217 -6.70 -3.86 16.38
C LEU A 1217 -6.50 -3.85 14.86
N GLN A 1218 -6.82 -2.74 14.17
CA GLN A 1218 -6.54 -2.61 12.73
C GLN A 1218 -5.06 -2.84 12.39
N THR A 1219 -4.14 -2.36 13.23
CA THR A 1219 -2.69 -2.57 13.03
C THR A 1219 -2.32 -4.06 13.12
N HIS A 1220 -3.00 -4.81 13.98
CA HIS A 1220 -2.77 -6.25 14.18
C HIS A 1220 -3.30 -7.06 12.99
N LEU A 1221 -4.46 -6.69 12.45
CA LEU A 1221 -4.98 -7.28 11.22
C LEU A 1221 -4.03 -7.02 10.05
N ASN A 1222 -3.50 -5.80 9.93
CA ASN A 1222 -2.52 -5.45 8.89
C ASN A 1222 -1.23 -6.28 9.04
N GLU A 1223 -0.72 -6.46 10.26
CA GLU A 1223 0.47 -7.29 10.50
C GLU A 1223 0.22 -8.75 10.10
N LEU A 1224 -0.92 -9.35 10.47
CA LEU A 1224 -1.28 -10.71 10.03
C LEU A 1224 -1.38 -10.87 8.51
N GLN A 1225 -1.80 -9.80 7.81
CA GLN A 1225 -1.93 -9.79 6.35
C GLN A 1225 -0.60 -9.59 5.62
N ARG A 1226 0.39 -8.94 6.25
CA ARG A 1226 1.67 -8.60 5.60
C ARG A 1226 2.81 -9.50 6.06
N CYS A 1227 2.80 -9.97 7.31
CA CYS A 1227 3.82 -10.85 7.83
C CYS A 1227 3.74 -12.23 7.15
N HIS A 1228 4.85 -12.69 6.58
CA HIS A 1228 4.93 -14.02 5.93
C HIS A 1228 4.67 -15.18 6.90
N TRP A 1229 4.86 -14.98 8.20
CA TRP A 1229 4.52 -15.95 9.23
C TRP A 1229 3.02 -16.02 9.56
N ARG A 1230 2.20 -15.07 9.07
CA ARG A 1230 0.76 -15.00 9.38
C ARG A 1230 0.46 -15.05 10.89
N GLY A 1231 1.32 -14.44 11.67
CA GLY A 1231 1.19 -14.35 13.13
C GLY A 1231 1.60 -12.96 13.63
N LEU A 1232 1.40 -12.77 14.93
CA LEU A 1232 1.80 -11.57 15.66
C LEU A 1232 3.13 -11.82 16.36
N ALA A 1233 4.02 -10.84 16.25
CA ALA A 1233 5.33 -10.90 16.88
C ALA A 1233 5.23 -10.99 18.41
N GLU A 1234 6.31 -11.46 19.02
CA GLU A 1234 6.50 -11.43 20.46
C GLU A 1234 6.58 -9.98 20.97
N LEU A 1235 7.45 -9.20 20.33
CA LEU A 1235 7.67 -7.79 20.64
C LEU A 1235 8.07 -7.00 19.40
N THR A 1236 7.90 -5.69 19.49
CA THR A 1236 8.45 -4.72 18.56
C THR A 1236 9.41 -3.79 19.28
N ASN A 1237 10.32 -3.21 18.52
CA ASN A 1237 11.10 -2.07 18.97
C ASN A 1237 10.21 -0.83 19.07
N GLU A 1238 10.78 0.32 19.41
CA GLU A 1238 10.00 1.52 19.69
C GLU A 1238 9.08 1.91 18.52
N ASN A 1239 7.85 2.30 18.85
CA ASN A 1239 6.84 2.74 17.89
C ASN A 1239 6.54 1.70 16.79
N GLY A 1240 6.49 0.42 17.15
CA GLY A 1240 6.19 -0.67 16.22
C GLY A 1240 7.33 -1.05 15.27
N ALA A 1241 8.55 -0.55 15.50
CA ALA A 1241 9.70 -0.87 14.65
C ALA A 1241 10.02 -2.37 14.68
N PHE A 1242 10.48 -2.90 13.53
CA PHE A 1242 10.87 -4.31 13.40
C PHE A 1242 12.00 -4.66 14.38
N CYS A 1243 11.84 -5.77 15.10
CA CYS A 1243 12.88 -6.35 15.94
C CYS A 1243 13.34 -7.68 15.34
N LYS A 1244 14.63 -7.77 14.98
CA LYS A 1244 15.23 -8.96 14.37
C LYS A 1244 15.31 -10.16 15.31
N ASP A 1245 15.40 -9.90 16.62
CA ASP A 1245 15.56 -10.91 17.67
C ASP A 1245 14.20 -11.39 18.22
N SER A 1246 13.09 -10.80 17.77
CA SER A 1246 11.74 -11.19 18.17
C SER A 1246 11.26 -12.39 17.36
N CYS A 1247 10.62 -13.35 18.02
CA CYS A 1247 9.77 -14.31 17.31
C CYS A 1247 8.74 -13.59 16.45
N ARG A 1248 8.53 -14.07 15.22
CA ARG A 1248 7.59 -13.45 14.26
C ARG A 1248 6.15 -13.91 14.46
N THR A 1249 5.98 -15.08 15.07
CA THR A 1249 4.71 -15.59 15.57
C THR A 1249 4.92 -16.04 17.01
N GLN A 1250 4.14 -15.51 17.93
CA GLN A 1250 4.23 -15.87 19.34
C GLN A 1250 2.87 -16.25 19.91
N ALA A 1251 2.82 -17.34 20.66
CA ALA A 1251 1.57 -17.98 21.09
C ALA A 1251 0.70 -17.06 21.96
N TRP A 1252 1.29 -16.42 22.97
CA TRP A 1252 0.56 -15.49 23.84
C TRP A 1252 0.08 -14.22 23.13
N SER A 1253 0.81 -13.74 22.13
CA SER A 1253 0.44 -12.53 21.37
C SER A 1253 -0.81 -12.81 20.55
N MET A 1254 -0.82 -13.95 19.87
CA MET A 1254 -1.98 -14.43 19.12
C MET A 1254 -3.17 -14.74 20.05
N GLY A 1255 -2.91 -15.46 21.15
CA GLY A 1255 -3.93 -15.86 22.11
C GLY A 1255 -4.61 -14.66 22.78
N CYS A 1256 -3.83 -13.76 23.39
CA CYS A 1256 -4.38 -12.63 24.12
C CYS A 1256 -5.13 -11.63 23.22
N VAL A 1257 -4.72 -11.46 21.96
CA VAL A 1257 -5.47 -10.61 21.01
C VAL A 1257 -6.76 -11.29 20.54
N LEU A 1258 -6.76 -12.62 20.36
CA LEU A 1258 -7.98 -13.38 20.06
C LEU A 1258 -9.02 -13.26 21.17
N GLU A 1259 -8.57 -13.24 22.43
CA GLU A 1259 -9.45 -13.00 23.58
C GLU A 1259 -10.12 -11.62 23.54
N VAL A 1260 -9.44 -10.58 23.05
CA VAL A 1260 -10.05 -9.25 22.85
C VAL A 1260 -11.16 -9.33 21.81
N VAL A 1261 -10.92 -10.03 20.68
CA VAL A 1261 -11.92 -10.18 19.61
C VAL A 1261 -13.16 -10.93 20.13
N HIS A 1262 -12.96 -11.98 20.93
CA HIS A 1262 -14.05 -12.68 21.58
C HIS A 1262 -14.86 -11.78 22.50
N ASP A 1263 -14.20 -10.98 23.34
CA ASP A 1263 -14.87 -10.05 24.25
C ASP A 1263 -15.60 -8.94 23.48
N LEU A 1264 -15.04 -8.45 22.37
CA LEU A 1264 -15.70 -7.49 21.48
C LEU A 1264 -17.00 -8.03 20.89
N GLU A 1265 -17.00 -9.24 20.33
CA GLU A 1265 -18.21 -9.86 19.78
C GLU A 1265 -19.30 -10.05 20.85
N LYS A 1266 -18.90 -10.25 22.12
CA LYS A 1266 -19.83 -10.30 23.25
C LYS A 1266 -20.40 -8.91 23.55
N TYR A 1267 -19.57 -7.88 23.72
CA TYR A 1267 -20.03 -6.53 24.05
C TYR A 1267 -20.83 -5.88 22.92
N GLU A 1268 -20.53 -6.18 21.65
CA GLU A 1268 -21.32 -5.73 20.51
C GLU A 1268 -22.73 -6.30 20.48
N LYS A 1269 -22.93 -7.52 21.00
CA LYS A 1269 -24.28 -8.08 21.18
C LYS A 1269 -25.05 -7.45 22.35
N GLU A 1270 -24.33 -6.85 23.31
CA GLU A 1270 -24.95 -6.12 24.44
C GLU A 1270 -25.34 -4.68 24.09
N LEU A 1271 -24.70 -4.07 23.08
CA LEU A 1271 -24.95 -2.72 22.57
C LEU A 1271 -26.07 -2.71 21.52
#